data_AF-A0A4R2K4E9-F1
#
_entry.id   AF-A0A4R2K4E9-F1
#
_cell.length_a   1.000
_cell.length_b   1.000
_cell.length_c   1.000
_cell.angle_alpha   90.00
_cell.angle_beta   90.00
_cell.angle_gamma   90.00
#
_symmetry.space_group_name_H-M   'P 1'
#
loop_
_entity.id
_entity.type
_entity.pdbx_description
1 polymer ?
#
loop_
_entity_poly.entity_id
_entity_poly.type
_entity_poly.pdbx_seq_one_letter_code
_entity_poly.pdbx_strand_id
1 'polypeptide(L)'
;MTETTLPPDGDRTEPVDIQQEMQRSYIDYAMSVIVGRALPDVRDGLKPVHVRVLYSMYDSGFRPDRGYVKCSRVVGDVMGNYHPHGDSAIYDTLVRLAQGWSMRYPLIDGQGNFGSPGNDPAAAMRYCVAGHTRIRMADGATVQVGDIVADAKANSDNPIDLKVLDRNGDPVRAEMLFHSGEHPTLKLTTREGYELTGTHNHPVLCLVSLFGVPTLLWKLLEEIRPGDRVVMQRTPQDEEYVLMKEYTAAILAGGFISEGWTGVHGQAGFDNTDKDFFDSVVAAYDKSVGSTRSIHTEMTVTGKTLYKLRFPANTLRQSVIAELADLRSAEKFVPEFVWSGGVTVKRAFLSSLFTGDGSASALPRNTVQISYSTCSPRLAAEVQQLLLQFGVVSKQVRYEHGEIKVVITNRRDARLFANHVGFLGVKQDKLIAILASVPTESRSMSSDHVPFVGEYIRERGADRWTERDWLRRHNVDRVERWETTRDEITSRITDPEVLSVVEPLVDGRFYYAEVKSITDAGVQPVYSLRVDTEDHAFITDGFVSHNTEARLTPLAMHMLADIDEDTVDFRDNYDGRTQEPVVLPSRVPNLLINGSSGIAVGMATNIPPHNLREVADGVVWALENWDAGDDETLAALMTRIKGPDFPTHGLILGTQGIEDAYRTGRGSVRMRSVVEVEEDAKGRTILVVTELPYQVNPDNLIENMASLVRDGKIAGISEIADESNKRSGMRIVITLRRDAVAKVVLNNLYKHTQLQHNFGVNMLALVDGVPRTLRLDQIVRHYVKHQVEVIIRRTRFRLRKAQERAHILRGYVKALDMLDQVIALIRGSASTEEARTGLMALLDVDEVQATAILDLQLRRLSAMERQKIIDELAEIERYIADLQDILDKPERQRAIVRDELTEIVDKYGDDRRTRIIPFDGDVSVEDLIAVEDVVITITRTGYAKRTKTDLYRAQKRGGKGVQGAGLKQDDIVAHFFVCSTHDWILFFTNKGRVYRAKAYELPEASRNARGQHVANLLAFQPEEHIAQVIQIKDYGVTPYLVLATKDGLVKKSKLSDFDSNRAGGLIGINLREGDELVGAVMCAAEDDLLLVSAGGQSIRFHANDEALRPMGRATSGVLGMRFNSGDELLTLGVVREGTFVLVATDGGYAKRTPIEDYSVQGRGGKGVLTIQQDSKRGRLVGALIVETDDEIYAITSAGGVIRTSAAEVRKAGRQTKGVRLMNIGEGTLLVAIARSAETAESENAEVAAEEPADGTTTDPSSASTEQPAD
;
A
#
# COMPACT_ATOMS: atom_id res chain seq x y z
N MET A 1 -66.08 -30.00 8.20
CA MET A 1 -66.57 -31.18 7.47
C MET A 1 -65.77 -31.28 6.18
N THR A 2 -64.93 -32.30 6.05
CA THR A 2 -64.90 -33.28 4.94
C THR A 2 -63.70 -34.20 5.16
N GLU A 3 -64.05 -35.44 5.51
CA GLU A 3 -63.39 -36.72 5.25
C GLU A 3 -61.86 -36.86 5.36
N THR A 4 -61.49 -37.56 6.44
CA THR A 4 -60.29 -38.37 6.59
C THR A 4 -60.28 -39.50 5.56
N THR A 5 -59.42 -39.43 4.55
CA THR A 5 -59.02 -40.60 3.74
C THR A 5 -57.60 -41.00 4.12
N LEU A 6 -57.45 -42.21 4.66
CA LEU A 6 -56.16 -42.91 4.79
C LEU A 6 -55.50 -43.02 3.40
N PRO A 7 -54.16 -42.90 3.28
CA PRO A 7 -53.49 -43.02 2.00
C PRO A 7 -53.37 -44.51 1.58
N PRO A 8 -53.44 -44.82 0.28
CA PRO A 8 -53.21 -46.17 -0.25
C PRO A 8 -51.71 -46.49 -0.36
N ASP A 9 -51.37 -47.78 -0.39
CA ASP A 9 -50.04 -48.33 -0.65
C ASP A 9 -49.52 -47.99 -2.06
N GLY A 10 -49.01 -46.77 -2.23
CA GLY A 10 -48.33 -46.27 -3.43
C GLY A 10 -47.26 -45.25 -3.05
N ASP A 11 -46.28 -45.03 -3.93
CA ASP A 11 -45.16 -44.12 -3.73
C ASP A 11 -45.65 -42.72 -3.25
N ARG A 12 -45.23 -42.30 -2.05
CA ARG A 12 -45.76 -41.10 -1.40
C ARG A 12 -45.20 -39.87 -2.11
N THR A 13 -46.04 -39.21 -2.90
CA THR A 13 -45.72 -37.93 -3.54
C THR A 13 -46.58 -36.83 -2.91
N GLU A 14 -45.93 -35.77 -2.42
CA GLU A 14 -46.59 -34.58 -1.88
C GLU A 14 -46.47 -33.45 -2.91
N PRO A 15 -47.57 -32.90 -3.45
CA PRO A 15 -47.52 -31.78 -4.36
C PRO A 15 -47.16 -30.49 -3.59
N VAL A 16 -45.94 -30.01 -3.78
CA VAL A 16 -45.47 -28.73 -3.20
C VAL A 16 -45.48 -27.66 -4.29
N ASP A 17 -46.06 -26.50 -4.00
CA ASP A 17 -46.04 -25.37 -4.91
C ASP A 17 -44.62 -24.81 -5.08
N ILE A 18 -44.21 -24.54 -6.33
CA ILE A 18 -42.86 -24.09 -6.65
C ILE A 18 -42.57 -22.71 -6.06
N GLN A 19 -43.56 -21.82 -5.95
CA GLN A 19 -43.35 -20.49 -5.36
C GLN A 19 -43.10 -20.64 -3.85
N GLN A 20 -43.88 -21.47 -3.18
CA GLN A 20 -43.69 -21.76 -1.76
C GLN A 20 -42.33 -22.42 -1.48
N GLU A 21 -41.94 -23.43 -2.26
CA GLU A 21 -40.66 -24.12 -2.07
C GLU A 21 -39.46 -23.20 -2.37
N MET A 22 -39.55 -22.41 -3.45
CA MET A 22 -38.50 -21.44 -3.79
C MET A 22 -38.39 -20.32 -2.76
N GLN A 23 -39.51 -19.78 -2.27
CA GLN A 23 -39.51 -18.77 -1.23
C GLN A 23 -38.86 -19.31 0.05
N ARG A 24 -39.24 -20.52 0.48
CA ARG A 24 -38.69 -21.15 1.67
C ARG A 24 -37.19 -21.40 1.52
N SER A 25 -36.78 -22.11 0.47
CA SER A 25 -35.36 -22.42 0.22
C SER A 25 -34.50 -21.17 0.07
N TYR A 26 -35.00 -20.14 -0.61
CA TYR A 26 -34.28 -18.88 -0.78
C TYR A 26 -34.14 -18.12 0.54
N ILE A 27 -35.20 -18.04 1.36
CA ILE A 27 -35.15 -17.36 2.67
C ILE A 27 -34.20 -18.12 3.62
N ASP A 28 -34.28 -19.44 3.68
CA ASP A 28 -33.41 -20.26 4.53
C ASP A 28 -31.92 -20.09 4.13
N TYR A 29 -31.64 -20.11 2.83
CA TYR A 29 -30.30 -19.83 2.30
C TYR A 29 -29.85 -18.38 2.57
N ALA A 30 -30.69 -17.39 2.26
CA ALA A 30 -30.35 -15.98 2.44
C ALA A 30 -30.08 -15.68 3.92
N MET A 31 -30.96 -16.10 4.82
CA MET A 31 -30.82 -15.87 6.26
C MET A 31 -29.61 -16.61 6.84
N SER A 32 -29.34 -17.85 6.44
CA SER A 32 -28.14 -18.57 6.89
C SER A 32 -26.85 -17.89 6.44
N VAL A 33 -26.77 -17.34 5.22
CA VAL A 33 -25.60 -16.59 4.75
C VAL A 33 -25.47 -15.22 5.43
N ILE A 34 -26.59 -14.51 5.60
CA ILE A 34 -26.63 -13.18 6.23
C ILE A 34 -26.19 -13.27 7.70
N VAL A 35 -26.83 -14.15 8.47
CA VAL A 35 -26.58 -14.33 9.92
C VAL A 35 -25.30 -15.12 10.17
N GLY A 36 -25.05 -16.16 9.39
CA GLY A 36 -23.93 -17.09 9.60
C GLY A 36 -22.57 -16.57 9.16
N ARG A 37 -22.51 -15.56 8.27
CA ARG A 37 -21.25 -15.18 7.59
C ARG A 37 -21.04 -13.69 7.36
N ALA A 38 -22.09 -12.92 7.05
CA ALA A 38 -21.89 -11.60 6.45
C ALA A 38 -21.99 -10.43 7.42
N LEU A 39 -22.96 -10.43 8.34
CA LEU A 39 -23.24 -9.29 9.22
C LEU A 39 -22.77 -9.55 10.66
N PRO A 40 -22.25 -8.52 11.35
CA PRO A 40 -21.94 -8.62 12.78
C PRO A 40 -23.19 -8.51 13.65
N ASP A 41 -23.15 -9.04 14.87
CA ASP A 41 -24.12 -8.71 15.91
C ASP A 41 -23.86 -7.30 16.46
N VAL A 42 -24.92 -6.53 16.74
CA VAL A 42 -24.79 -5.16 17.24
C VAL A 42 -24.09 -5.08 18.62
N ARG A 43 -24.14 -6.15 19.41
CA ARG A 43 -23.72 -6.18 20.81
C ARG A 43 -22.21 -6.36 20.97
N ASP A 44 -21.61 -7.32 20.29
CA ASP A 44 -20.17 -7.60 20.34
C ASP A 44 -19.43 -7.20 19.04
N GLY A 45 -20.17 -6.86 17.98
CA GLY A 45 -19.59 -6.49 16.70
C GLY A 45 -18.93 -7.63 15.93
N LEU A 46 -19.16 -8.87 16.32
CA LEU A 46 -18.49 -10.04 15.76
C LEU A 46 -19.43 -10.84 14.86
N LYS A 47 -18.82 -11.55 13.92
CA LYS A 47 -19.47 -12.57 13.10
C LYS A 47 -19.29 -13.93 13.77
N PRO A 48 -20.12 -14.94 13.47
CA PRO A 48 -20.02 -16.26 14.12
C PRO A 48 -18.62 -16.88 14.08
N VAL A 49 -17.90 -16.77 12.94
CA VAL A 49 -16.52 -17.28 12.84
C VAL A 49 -15.54 -16.53 13.76
N HIS A 50 -15.70 -15.22 13.96
CA HIS A 50 -14.86 -14.45 14.89
C HIS A 50 -15.12 -14.89 16.34
N VAL A 51 -16.40 -15.00 16.73
CA VAL A 51 -16.82 -15.44 18.08
C VAL A 51 -16.23 -16.82 18.39
N ARG A 52 -16.36 -17.77 17.46
CA ARG A 52 -15.85 -19.14 17.60
C ARG A 52 -14.33 -19.19 17.73
N VAL A 53 -13.59 -18.39 16.95
CA VAL A 53 -12.13 -18.30 17.07
C VAL A 53 -11.73 -17.78 18.45
N LEU A 54 -12.30 -16.65 18.90
CA LEU A 54 -11.95 -16.08 20.20
C LEU A 54 -12.34 -17.00 21.37
N TYR A 55 -13.54 -17.57 21.32
CA TYR A 55 -14.01 -18.49 22.36
C TYR A 55 -13.17 -19.77 22.43
N SER A 56 -12.89 -20.40 21.28
CA SER A 56 -12.03 -21.59 21.24
C SER A 56 -10.62 -21.31 21.76
N MET A 57 -10.04 -20.15 21.44
CA MET A 57 -8.73 -19.76 21.97
C MET A 57 -8.77 -19.53 23.48
N TYR A 58 -9.87 -18.98 24.01
CA TYR A 58 -10.06 -18.78 25.44
C TYR A 58 -10.19 -20.10 26.20
N ASP A 59 -11.03 -21.01 25.70
CA ASP A 59 -11.32 -22.33 26.29
C ASP A 59 -10.09 -23.24 26.27
N SER A 60 -9.36 -23.27 25.14
CA SER A 60 -8.07 -23.97 25.03
C SER A 60 -6.93 -23.29 25.83
N GLY A 61 -7.17 -22.10 26.40
CA GLY A 61 -6.23 -21.39 27.26
C GLY A 61 -5.07 -20.68 26.53
N PHE A 62 -5.26 -20.26 25.28
CA PHE A 62 -4.28 -19.52 24.47
C PHE A 62 -4.28 -18.03 24.83
N ARG A 63 -3.94 -17.74 26.08
CA ARG A 63 -4.07 -16.44 26.74
C ARG A 63 -2.77 -15.62 26.66
N PRO A 64 -2.82 -14.28 26.88
CA PRO A 64 -1.64 -13.41 26.79
C PRO A 64 -0.54 -13.71 27.83
N ASP A 65 -0.91 -14.29 28.98
CA ASP A 65 0.00 -14.73 30.04
C ASP A 65 0.72 -16.04 29.73
N ARG A 66 0.41 -16.68 28.60
CA ARG A 66 1.03 -17.92 28.14
C ARG A 66 1.79 -17.70 26.83
N GLY A 67 2.59 -18.70 26.47
CA GLY A 67 3.33 -18.73 25.20
C GLY A 67 2.38 -18.78 23.99
N TYR A 68 2.89 -18.36 22.84
CA TYR A 68 2.20 -18.49 21.56
C TYR A 68 1.98 -19.97 21.21
N VAL A 69 0.91 -20.25 20.46
CA VAL A 69 0.60 -21.59 19.94
C VAL A 69 0.51 -21.58 18.42
N LYS A 70 0.77 -22.70 17.76
CA LYS A 70 0.63 -22.79 16.30
C LYS A 70 -0.78 -22.42 15.85
N CYS A 71 -0.89 -21.60 14.81
CA CYS A 71 -2.18 -21.17 14.27
C CYS A 71 -3.06 -22.36 13.86
N SER A 72 -2.46 -23.44 13.34
CA SER A 72 -3.18 -24.67 12.98
C SER A 72 -3.80 -25.41 14.15
N ARG A 73 -3.24 -25.29 15.36
CA ARG A 73 -3.89 -25.83 16.56
C ARG A 73 -5.18 -25.08 16.84
N VAL A 74 -5.13 -23.75 16.78
CA VAL A 74 -6.33 -22.90 16.90
C VAL A 74 -7.35 -23.25 15.83
N VAL A 75 -6.94 -23.33 14.56
CA VAL A 75 -7.84 -23.66 13.45
C VAL A 75 -8.42 -25.06 13.62
N GLY A 76 -7.63 -26.04 14.06
CA GLY A 76 -8.08 -27.41 14.33
C GLY A 76 -9.12 -27.49 15.44
N ASP A 77 -8.90 -26.80 16.56
CA ASP A 77 -9.83 -26.74 17.70
C ASP A 77 -11.16 -26.07 17.28
N VAL A 78 -11.08 -24.95 16.53
CA VAL A 78 -12.27 -24.24 16.04
C VAL A 78 -13.05 -25.10 15.04
N MET A 79 -12.35 -25.75 14.11
CA MET A 79 -12.96 -26.58 13.08
C MET A 79 -13.63 -27.82 13.67
N GLY A 80 -12.95 -28.49 14.61
CA GLY A 80 -13.42 -29.73 15.22
C GLY A 80 -14.59 -29.56 16.19
N ASN A 81 -14.69 -28.40 16.86
CA ASN A 81 -15.69 -28.19 17.91
C ASN A 81 -16.81 -27.22 17.51
N TYR A 82 -16.54 -26.20 16.68
CA TYR A 82 -17.48 -25.08 16.51
C TYR A 82 -17.80 -24.70 15.05
N HIS A 83 -16.86 -24.84 14.12
CA HIS A 83 -16.99 -24.31 12.76
C HIS A 83 -16.70 -25.38 11.69
N PRO A 84 -17.69 -26.19 11.26
CA PRO A 84 -17.51 -27.33 10.35
C PRO A 84 -17.36 -26.88 8.88
N HIS A 85 -16.43 -25.96 8.62
CA HIS A 85 -16.10 -25.44 7.30
C HIS A 85 -14.58 -25.50 7.09
N GLY A 86 -14.14 -25.24 5.86
CA GLY A 86 -12.73 -25.29 5.50
C GLY A 86 -11.84 -24.44 6.40
N ASP A 87 -10.68 -24.99 6.73
CA ASP A 87 -9.62 -24.37 7.52
C ASP A 87 -9.23 -22.97 7.04
N SER A 88 -9.19 -22.73 5.73
CA SER A 88 -8.88 -21.43 5.13
C SER A 88 -9.78 -20.29 5.64
N ALA A 89 -11.09 -20.52 5.81
CA ALA A 89 -11.99 -19.46 6.28
C ALA A 89 -11.73 -19.07 7.75
N ILE A 90 -11.36 -20.05 8.57
CA ILE A 90 -11.01 -19.87 9.98
C ILE A 90 -9.64 -19.19 10.07
N TYR A 91 -8.69 -19.61 9.24
CA TYR A 91 -7.35 -19.04 9.23
C TYR A 91 -7.32 -17.59 8.74
N ASP A 92 -8.04 -17.27 7.66
CA ASP A 92 -8.19 -15.89 7.17
C ASP A 92 -8.80 -14.97 8.24
N THR A 93 -9.75 -15.50 9.01
CA THR A 93 -10.34 -14.80 10.16
C THR A 93 -9.27 -14.54 11.22
N LEU A 94 -8.53 -15.57 11.62
CA LEU A 94 -7.48 -15.48 12.63
C LEU A 94 -6.41 -14.45 12.22
N VAL A 95 -5.97 -14.50 10.95
CA VAL A 95 -4.98 -13.57 10.39
C VAL A 95 -5.50 -12.13 10.43
N ARG A 96 -6.72 -11.86 9.97
CA ARG A 96 -7.29 -10.51 9.96
C ARG A 96 -7.44 -9.92 11.36
N LEU A 97 -7.78 -10.75 12.35
CA LEU A 97 -7.87 -10.34 13.75
C LEU A 97 -6.50 -9.96 14.37
N ALA A 98 -5.40 -10.37 13.74
CA ALA A 98 -4.03 -10.06 14.17
C ALA A 98 -3.38 -8.87 13.42
N GLN A 99 -3.83 -8.57 12.20
CA GLN A 99 -3.25 -7.53 11.36
C GLN A 99 -3.56 -6.11 11.86
N GLY A 100 -2.52 -5.37 12.27
CA GLY A 100 -2.63 -4.01 12.80
C GLY A 100 -3.01 -2.91 11.79
N TRP A 101 -3.01 -3.22 10.48
CA TRP A 101 -3.57 -2.35 9.43
C TRP A 101 -5.01 -2.71 9.05
N SER A 102 -5.48 -3.89 9.44
CA SER A 102 -6.86 -4.35 9.21
C SER A 102 -7.77 -3.97 10.38
N MET A 103 -7.32 -4.27 11.60
CA MET A 103 -8.03 -3.98 12.85
C MET A 103 -7.44 -2.75 13.53
N ARG A 104 -8.30 -1.84 14.01
CA ARG A 104 -7.86 -0.66 14.79
C ARG A 104 -7.33 -1.06 16.17
N TYR A 105 -7.92 -2.11 16.75
CA TYR A 105 -7.52 -2.78 17.98
C TYR A 105 -7.49 -4.29 17.73
N PRO A 106 -6.32 -4.87 17.37
CA PRO A 106 -6.17 -6.30 17.13
C PRO A 106 -6.68 -7.13 18.32
N LEU A 107 -7.37 -8.23 18.02
CA LEU A 107 -7.88 -9.16 19.04
C LEU A 107 -6.96 -10.38 19.18
N ILE A 108 -6.18 -10.69 18.15
CA ILE A 108 -5.19 -11.76 18.14
C ILE A 108 -3.78 -11.17 18.11
N ASP A 109 -2.89 -11.74 18.90
CA ASP A 109 -1.47 -11.43 18.94
C ASP A 109 -0.76 -12.52 18.12
N GLY A 110 -0.31 -12.15 16.92
CA GLY A 110 0.36 -13.04 15.98
C GLY A 110 1.88 -12.94 16.07
N GLN A 111 2.56 -14.10 16.10
CA GLN A 111 4.01 -14.21 16.01
C GLN A 111 4.38 -14.91 14.68
N GLY A 112 5.20 -14.27 13.86
CA GLY A 112 5.52 -14.73 12.50
C GLY A 112 4.97 -13.81 11.40
N ASN A 113 5.02 -14.27 10.15
CA ASN A 113 4.49 -13.54 9.00
C ASN A 113 2.94 -13.62 8.90
N PHE A 114 2.25 -12.53 9.24
CA PHE A 114 0.80 -12.37 9.09
C PHE A 114 0.41 -11.56 7.83
N GLY A 115 1.32 -11.47 6.86
CA GLY A 115 1.17 -10.75 5.60
C GLY A 115 1.70 -9.32 5.68
N SER A 116 1.46 -8.54 4.62
CA SER A 116 1.71 -7.10 4.58
C SER A 116 0.43 -6.34 4.21
N PRO A 117 0.39 -4.99 4.34
CA PRO A 117 -0.69 -4.19 3.77
C PRO A 117 -0.80 -4.31 2.23
N GLY A 118 0.29 -4.75 1.57
CA GLY A 118 0.36 -5.03 0.14
C GLY A 118 -0.16 -6.41 -0.23
N ASN A 119 0.48 -7.03 -1.22
CA ASN A 119 0.10 -8.30 -1.81
C ASN A 119 0.79 -9.52 -1.15
N ASP A 120 1.60 -9.32 -0.11
CA ASP A 120 2.23 -10.44 0.60
C ASP A 120 1.21 -11.17 1.48
N PRO A 121 0.93 -12.47 1.20
CA PRO A 121 -0.02 -13.23 2.00
C PRO A 121 0.56 -13.54 3.38
N ALA A 122 -0.33 -13.79 4.34
CA ALA A 122 0.07 -14.42 5.59
C ALA A 122 0.64 -15.81 5.30
N ALA A 123 1.68 -16.18 6.02
CA ALA A 123 2.20 -17.53 5.99
C ALA A 123 1.08 -18.51 6.43
N ALA A 124 0.93 -19.70 5.84
CA ALA A 124 -0.04 -20.72 6.24
C ALA A 124 0.11 -21.19 7.72
N MET A 125 -0.92 -21.87 8.20
CA MET A 125 -1.14 -22.17 9.63
C MET A 125 -0.36 -23.37 10.20
N ARG A 126 0.16 -24.28 9.35
CA ARG A 126 0.82 -25.54 9.75
C ARG A 126 1.96 -25.82 8.78
N TYR A 127 3.20 -25.85 9.24
CA TYR A 127 4.33 -26.04 8.34
C TYR A 127 5.27 -27.06 8.92
N CYS A 128 5.35 -28.19 8.25
CA CYS A 128 6.13 -29.29 8.78
C CYS A 128 6.91 -29.97 7.67
N VAL A 129 8.18 -30.18 7.94
CA VAL A 129 9.07 -31.01 7.13
C VAL A 129 9.03 -32.45 7.63
N ALA A 130 9.40 -33.40 6.79
CA ALA A 130 9.49 -34.80 7.19
C ALA A 130 10.59 -35.01 8.24
N GLY A 131 10.43 -36.03 9.11
CA GLY A 131 11.38 -36.29 10.21
C GLY A 131 12.84 -36.46 9.81
N HIS A 132 13.10 -36.94 8.59
CA HIS A 132 14.46 -37.13 8.05
C HIS A 132 15.13 -35.84 7.57
N THR A 133 14.40 -34.73 7.49
CA THR A 133 14.94 -33.44 7.04
C THR A 133 15.95 -32.92 8.05
N ARG A 134 17.12 -32.51 7.55
CA ARG A 134 18.24 -32.09 8.38
C ARG A 134 18.25 -30.58 8.63
N ILE A 135 18.46 -30.20 9.88
CA ILE A 135 18.56 -28.82 10.37
C ILE A 135 20.02 -28.45 10.56
N ARG A 136 20.45 -27.30 10.03
CA ARG A 136 21.80 -26.77 10.26
C ARG A 136 21.90 -26.11 11.63
N MET A 137 22.85 -26.56 12.45
CA MET A 137 23.17 -26.00 13.76
C MET A 137 24.28 -24.95 13.65
N ALA A 138 24.35 -24.04 14.61
CA ALA A 138 25.33 -22.97 14.64
C ALA A 138 26.78 -23.46 14.87
N ASP A 139 26.96 -24.56 15.61
CA ASP A 139 28.24 -25.22 15.89
C ASP A 139 28.79 -26.05 14.71
N GLY A 140 28.13 -25.98 13.56
CA GLY A 140 28.48 -26.74 12.37
C GLY A 140 27.91 -28.15 12.33
N ALA A 141 27.21 -28.63 13.36
CA ALA A 141 26.49 -29.90 13.32
C ALA A 141 25.26 -29.82 12.41
N THR A 142 24.73 -30.97 12.01
CA THR A 142 23.52 -31.06 11.20
C THR A 142 22.70 -32.27 11.61
N VAL A 143 21.55 -32.03 12.23
CA VAL A 143 20.76 -33.07 12.92
C VAL A 143 19.43 -33.26 12.20
N GLN A 144 18.94 -34.50 12.11
CA GLN A 144 17.58 -34.74 11.59
C GLN A 144 16.56 -34.15 12.56
N VAL A 145 15.56 -33.45 12.04
CA VAL A 145 14.55 -32.77 12.86
C VAL A 145 13.78 -33.73 13.78
N GLY A 146 13.56 -34.97 13.32
CA GLY A 146 12.91 -36.02 14.12
C GLY A 146 13.76 -36.55 15.27
N ASP A 147 15.09 -36.42 15.18
CA ASP A 147 16.04 -36.95 16.17
C ASP A 147 16.42 -35.90 17.24
N ILE A 148 15.99 -34.65 17.09
CA ILE A 148 16.27 -33.56 18.04
C ILE A 148 15.74 -33.92 19.45
N VAL A 149 14.57 -34.56 19.52
CA VAL A 149 13.99 -35.08 20.76
C VAL A 149 13.59 -36.53 20.52
N ALA A 150 14.44 -37.46 20.97
CA ALA A 150 14.35 -38.90 20.67
C ALA A 150 12.99 -39.56 21.01
N ASP A 151 12.24 -39.03 21.98
CA ASP A 151 10.96 -39.59 22.44
C ASP A 151 9.76 -38.63 22.26
N ALA A 152 9.86 -37.68 21.31
CA ALA A 152 8.75 -36.76 21.04
C ALA A 152 7.49 -37.54 20.63
N LYS A 153 6.36 -37.29 21.31
CA LYS A 153 5.08 -37.93 20.97
C LYS A 153 4.45 -37.26 19.76
N ALA A 154 3.66 -38.00 18.98
CA ALA A 154 2.84 -37.37 17.93
C ALA A 154 1.89 -36.32 18.54
N ASN A 155 1.74 -35.18 17.86
CA ASN A 155 0.98 -34.01 18.31
C ASN A 155 1.48 -33.45 19.65
N SER A 156 2.79 -33.27 19.80
CA SER A 156 3.41 -32.71 21.01
C SER A 156 4.31 -31.51 20.72
N ASP A 157 4.39 -30.63 21.71
CA ASP A 157 5.25 -29.44 21.74
C ASP A 157 6.38 -29.72 22.72
N ASN A 158 7.63 -29.71 22.24
CA ASN A 158 8.80 -30.15 23.01
C ASN A 158 9.76 -28.96 23.19
N PRO A 159 9.91 -28.42 24.42
CA PRO A 159 10.88 -27.37 24.68
C PRO A 159 12.30 -27.82 24.36
N ILE A 160 13.04 -26.96 23.66
CA ILE A 160 14.43 -27.16 23.29
C ILE A 160 15.20 -25.86 23.53
N ASP A 161 16.53 -25.94 23.59
CA ASP A 161 17.39 -24.76 23.63
C ASP A 161 18.60 -25.02 22.73
N LEU A 162 18.40 -24.78 21.43
CA LEU A 162 19.38 -25.07 20.39
C LEU A 162 19.70 -23.80 19.60
N LYS A 163 20.90 -23.73 19.02
CA LYS A 163 21.24 -22.66 18.07
C LYS A 163 21.23 -23.23 16.66
N VAL A 164 20.30 -22.77 15.84
CA VAL A 164 20.17 -23.14 14.42
C VAL A 164 20.59 -21.98 13.54
N LEU A 165 20.70 -22.20 12.23
CA LEU A 165 20.95 -21.11 11.29
C LEU A 165 19.66 -20.56 10.70
N ASP A 166 19.58 -19.23 10.60
CA ASP A 166 18.51 -18.53 9.90
C ASP A 166 18.71 -18.53 8.37
N ARG A 167 17.84 -17.81 7.63
CA ARG A 167 17.98 -17.69 6.17
C ARG A 167 19.30 -17.07 5.70
N ASN A 168 19.90 -16.19 6.49
CA ASN A 168 21.14 -15.50 6.14
C ASN A 168 22.39 -16.34 6.49
N GLY A 169 22.21 -17.39 7.30
CA GLY A 169 23.29 -18.18 7.87
C GLY A 169 23.78 -17.66 9.22
N ASP A 170 23.03 -16.77 9.85
CA ASP A 170 23.32 -16.24 11.17
C ASP A 170 22.78 -17.20 12.26
N PRO A 171 23.47 -17.34 13.41
CA PRO A 171 23.07 -18.24 14.48
C PRO A 171 21.90 -17.67 15.30
N VAL A 172 20.82 -18.44 15.43
CA VAL A 172 19.57 -18.02 16.05
C VAL A 172 19.02 -19.09 16.99
N ARG A 173 18.31 -18.67 18.04
CA ARG A 173 17.83 -19.58 19.09
C ARG A 173 16.58 -20.31 18.63
N ALA A 174 16.55 -21.63 18.76
CA ALA A 174 15.37 -22.47 18.62
C ALA A 174 14.87 -22.89 20.01
N GLU A 175 13.60 -22.60 20.31
CA GLU A 175 13.03 -22.77 21.66
C GLU A 175 12.03 -23.92 21.76
N MET A 176 11.44 -24.36 20.64
CA MET A 176 10.45 -25.42 20.61
C MET A 176 10.60 -26.29 19.36
N LEU A 177 10.48 -27.60 19.53
CA LEU A 177 10.28 -28.59 18.49
C LEU A 177 8.82 -29.07 18.52
N PHE A 178 8.13 -28.97 17.40
CA PHE A 178 6.76 -29.45 17.23
C PHE A 178 6.77 -30.79 16.48
N HIS A 179 6.24 -31.85 17.08
CA HIS A 179 5.93 -33.08 16.35
C HIS A 179 4.44 -33.10 16.03
N SER A 180 4.09 -32.91 14.76
CA SER A 180 2.73 -32.67 14.31
C SER A 180 1.95 -33.92 13.91
N GLY A 181 2.46 -35.12 14.23
CA GLY A 181 1.87 -36.40 13.81
C GLY A 181 2.09 -36.71 12.34
N GLU A 182 1.26 -37.59 11.77
CA GLU A 182 1.35 -38.07 10.39
C GLU A 182 0.49 -37.25 9.42
N HIS A 183 1.09 -36.73 8.33
CA HIS A 183 0.42 -35.87 7.35
C HIS A 183 0.80 -36.23 5.90
N PRO A 184 -0.09 -36.01 4.91
CA PRO A 184 0.26 -36.11 3.50
C PRO A 184 1.36 -35.10 3.11
N THR A 185 2.41 -35.59 2.45
CA THR A 185 3.60 -34.81 2.10
C THR A 185 3.86 -34.77 0.60
N LEU A 186 4.50 -33.70 0.16
CA LEU A 186 5.05 -33.52 -1.19
C LEU A 186 6.57 -33.54 -1.10
N LYS A 187 7.20 -34.13 -2.12
CA LYS A 187 8.65 -34.11 -2.34
C LYS A 187 8.99 -33.16 -3.48
N LEU A 188 9.79 -32.16 -3.17
CA LEU A 188 10.41 -31.25 -4.13
C LEU A 188 11.77 -31.79 -4.56
N THR A 189 12.06 -31.77 -5.87
CA THR A 189 13.38 -32.11 -6.42
C THR A 189 13.84 -31.02 -7.38
N THR A 190 15.08 -30.56 -7.22
CA THR A 190 15.74 -29.57 -8.10
C THR A 190 16.42 -30.22 -9.31
N ARG A 191 16.84 -29.43 -10.30
CA ARG A 191 17.57 -29.92 -11.49
C ARG A 191 18.94 -30.51 -11.17
N GLU A 192 19.56 -30.04 -10.09
CA GLU A 192 20.87 -30.48 -9.60
C GLU A 192 20.78 -31.78 -8.80
N GLY A 193 19.61 -32.06 -8.20
CA GLY A 193 19.35 -33.27 -7.42
C GLY A 193 19.09 -33.04 -5.92
N TYR A 194 19.06 -31.79 -5.45
CA TYR A 194 18.63 -31.44 -4.08
C TYR A 194 17.14 -31.70 -3.90
N GLU A 195 16.76 -32.12 -2.69
CA GLU A 195 15.40 -32.56 -2.37
C GLU A 195 14.93 -32.01 -1.02
N LEU A 196 13.63 -31.73 -0.90
CA LEU A 196 12.95 -31.37 0.35
C LEU A 196 11.61 -32.10 0.41
N THR A 197 11.26 -32.65 1.57
CA THR A 197 9.95 -33.29 1.79
C THR A 197 9.20 -32.58 2.91
N GLY A 198 7.97 -32.15 2.66
CA GLY A 198 7.15 -31.45 3.65
C GLY A 198 5.66 -31.51 3.34
N THR A 199 4.83 -30.96 4.22
CA THR A 199 3.38 -30.87 4.00
C THR A 199 3.06 -30.01 2.77
N HIS A 200 1.87 -30.20 2.18
CA HIS A 200 1.41 -29.45 1.01
C HIS A 200 1.53 -27.93 1.17
N ASN A 201 1.21 -27.46 2.37
CA ASN A 201 1.28 -26.06 2.77
C ASN A 201 2.66 -25.64 3.32
N HIS A 202 3.71 -26.46 3.28
CA HIS A 202 5.04 -26.06 3.77
C HIS A 202 5.62 -24.94 2.88
N PRO A 203 6.09 -23.80 3.43
CA PRO A 203 6.55 -22.67 2.66
C PRO A 203 8.03 -22.84 2.34
N VAL A 204 8.39 -22.59 1.09
CA VAL A 204 9.78 -22.54 0.64
C VAL A 204 10.02 -21.17 0.02
N LEU A 205 11.14 -20.55 0.39
CA LEU A 205 11.52 -19.26 -0.16
C LEU A 205 11.85 -19.42 -1.65
N CYS A 206 11.20 -18.64 -2.50
CA CYS A 206 11.39 -18.64 -3.94
C CYS A 206 11.87 -17.27 -4.42
N LEU A 207 12.66 -17.25 -5.50
CA LEU A 207 12.94 -16.03 -6.26
C LEU A 207 11.96 -15.93 -7.42
N VAL A 208 11.21 -14.86 -7.47
CA VAL A 208 10.23 -14.56 -8.54
C VAL A 208 10.55 -13.24 -9.21
N SER A 209 10.00 -13.01 -10.40
CA SER A 209 10.02 -11.70 -11.05
C SER A 209 8.65 -11.06 -10.91
N LEU A 210 8.53 -10.05 -10.04
CA LEU A 210 7.32 -9.24 -9.88
C LEU A 210 7.52 -7.95 -10.68
N PHE A 211 6.81 -7.80 -11.79
CA PHE A 211 6.91 -6.65 -12.70
C PHE A 211 8.34 -6.35 -13.20
N GLY A 212 9.14 -7.40 -13.40
CA GLY A 212 10.54 -7.29 -13.80
C GLY A 212 11.51 -7.07 -12.65
N VAL A 213 11.03 -6.98 -11.39
CA VAL A 213 11.86 -6.85 -10.19
C VAL A 213 12.11 -8.24 -9.57
N PRO A 214 13.37 -8.67 -9.40
CA PRO A 214 13.71 -9.90 -8.71
C PRO A 214 13.35 -9.79 -7.23
N THR A 215 12.40 -10.59 -6.76
CA THR A 215 11.85 -10.51 -5.39
C THR A 215 11.85 -11.88 -4.73
N LEU A 216 12.24 -11.94 -3.46
CA LEU A 216 12.12 -13.14 -2.63
C LEU A 216 10.69 -13.24 -2.09
N LEU A 217 10.00 -14.33 -2.43
CA LEU A 217 8.61 -14.56 -2.06
C LEU A 217 8.42 -15.99 -1.55
N TRP A 218 7.65 -16.15 -0.49
CA TRP A 218 7.29 -17.46 0.04
C TRP A 218 6.21 -18.11 -0.83
N LYS A 219 6.46 -19.35 -1.28
CA LYS A 219 5.46 -20.18 -1.97
C LYS A 219 5.24 -21.47 -1.19
N LEU A 220 4.00 -21.95 -1.15
CA LEU A 220 3.69 -23.26 -0.56
C LEU A 220 4.21 -24.39 -1.48
N LEU A 221 4.58 -25.55 -0.92
CA LEU A 221 5.01 -26.70 -1.72
C LEU A 221 3.98 -27.10 -2.79
N GLU A 222 2.68 -26.97 -2.50
CA GLU A 222 1.60 -27.25 -3.45
C GLU A 222 1.41 -26.20 -4.55
N GLU A 223 1.98 -25.00 -4.39
CA GLU A 223 1.96 -23.90 -5.38
C GLU A 223 3.19 -23.91 -6.27
N ILE A 224 4.24 -24.61 -5.86
CA ILE A 224 5.48 -24.71 -6.61
C ILE A 224 5.26 -25.57 -7.86
N ARG A 225 5.81 -25.13 -8.98
CA ARG A 225 5.74 -25.81 -10.28
C ARG A 225 7.15 -26.05 -10.81
N PRO A 226 7.35 -27.07 -11.68
CA PRO A 226 8.60 -27.22 -12.42
C PRO A 226 8.98 -25.93 -13.15
N GLY A 227 10.22 -25.48 -13.00
CA GLY A 227 10.73 -24.22 -13.54
C GLY A 227 10.82 -23.08 -12.52
N ASP A 228 10.11 -23.15 -11.40
CA ASP A 228 10.24 -22.18 -10.30
C ASP A 228 11.67 -22.18 -9.72
N ARG A 229 12.07 -21.05 -9.11
CA ARG A 229 13.39 -20.86 -8.52
C ARG A 229 13.31 -20.87 -7.00
N VAL A 230 13.73 -21.97 -6.40
CA VAL A 230 13.78 -22.11 -4.93
C VAL A 230 15.13 -21.67 -4.40
N VAL A 231 15.12 -21.05 -3.23
CA VAL A 231 16.28 -20.47 -2.58
C VAL A 231 16.91 -21.50 -1.64
N MET A 232 18.19 -21.74 -1.83
CA MET A 232 19.00 -22.60 -0.97
C MET A 232 20.14 -21.80 -0.33
N GLN A 233 20.33 -21.94 0.97
CA GLN A 233 21.43 -21.33 1.71
C GLN A 233 22.69 -22.18 1.53
N ARG A 234 23.82 -21.52 1.26
CA ARG A 234 25.11 -22.18 0.97
C ARG A 234 26.30 -21.52 1.63
N THR A 235 26.08 -20.66 2.63
CA THR A 235 27.18 -19.99 3.32
C THR A 235 28.01 -21.02 4.11
N PRO A 236 29.35 -21.06 3.90
CA PRO A 236 30.24 -21.86 4.73
C PRO A 236 30.24 -21.35 6.18
N GLN A 237 30.38 -22.25 7.14
CA GLN A 237 30.59 -21.89 8.54
C GLN A 237 32.08 -21.82 8.86
N ASP A 238 32.43 -20.99 9.85
CA ASP A 238 33.80 -20.86 10.34
C ASP A 238 34.30 -22.16 10.97
N GLU A 239 35.61 -22.38 10.91
CA GLU A 239 36.25 -23.56 11.50
C GLU A 239 36.42 -23.39 13.01
N GLU A 240 35.82 -24.30 13.78
CA GLU A 240 36.09 -24.44 15.21
C GLU A 240 37.21 -25.45 15.51
N TYR A 241 37.77 -25.36 16.73
CA TYR A 241 38.83 -26.24 17.22
C TYR A 241 38.27 -27.65 17.51
N VAL A 242 38.82 -28.68 16.86
CA VAL A 242 38.32 -30.07 16.96
C VAL A 242 39.30 -31.00 17.69
N LEU A 243 38.76 -31.99 18.39
CA LEU A 243 39.51 -33.10 18.98
C LEU A 243 40.15 -33.97 17.86
N MET A 244 41.47 -34.11 17.90
CA MET A 244 42.24 -34.89 16.90
C MET A 244 41.69 -36.30 16.59
N LYS A 245 41.00 -36.93 17.55
CA LYS A 245 40.41 -38.27 17.40
C LYS A 245 39.24 -38.30 16.40
N GLU A 246 38.36 -37.29 16.43
CA GLU A 246 37.19 -37.21 15.53
C GLU A 246 37.61 -36.88 14.10
N TYR A 247 38.61 -36.00 13.97
CA TYR A 247 39.25 -35.69 12.71
C TYR A 247 39.84 -36.96 12.05
N THR A 248 40.57 -37.77 12.81
CA THR A 248 41.10 -39.04 12.26
C THR A 248 40.02 -40.07 11.98
N ALA A 249 38.94 -40.12 12.78
CA ALA A 249 37.82 -41.00 12.50
C ALA A 249 37.12 -40.64 11.17
N ALA A 250 36.99 -39.35 10.86
CA ALA A 250 36.45 -38.86 9.60
C ALA A 250 37.32 -39.22 8.38
N ILE A 251 38.65 -39.07 8.49
CA ILE A 251 39.58 -39.52 7.44
C ILE A 251 39.42 -41.03 7.21
N LEU A 252 39.34 -41.80 8.29
CA LEU A 252 39.17 -43.24 8.19
C LEU A 252 37.82 -43.60 7.53
N ALA A 253 36.73 -42.95 7.91
CA ALA A 253 35.41 -43.19 7.31
C ALA A 253 35.39 -42.90 5.80
N GLY A 254 35.96 -41.77 5.36
CA GLY A 254 36.03 -41.43 3.93
C GLY A 254 36.90 -42.41 3.14
N GLY A 255 38.02 -42.84 3.71
CA GLY A 255 38.90 -43.85 3.10
C GLY A 255 38.21 -45.22 3.03
N PHE A 256 37.51 -45.62 4.10
CA PHE A 256 36.83 -46.90 4.14
C PHE A 256 35.60 -46.95 3.21
N ILE A 257 34.84 -45.85 3.10
CA ILE A 257 33.72 -45.77 2.15
C ILE A 257 34.19 -45.83 0.71
N SER A 258 35.33 -45.23 0.39
CA SER A 258 35.86 -45.27 -0.98
C SER A 258 36.36 -46.67 -1.34
N GLU A 259 37.50 -47.08 -0.78
CA GLU A 259 38.19 -48.32 -1.18
C GLU A 259 38.26 -49.39 -0.09
N GLY A 260 37.53 -49.22 1.02
CA GLY A 260 37.42 -50.20 2.09
C GLY A 260 36.47 -51.35 1.78
N TRP A 261 36.73 -52.50 2.39
CA TRP A 261 35.92 -53.71 2.22
C TRP A 261 35.85 -54.57 3.48
N THR A 262 34.78 -55.35 3.60
CA THR A 262 34.56 -56.40 4.61
C THR A 262 34.32 -57.74 3.91
N GLY A 263 35.11 -58.76 4.26
CA GLY A 263 35.13 -60.06 3.57
C GLY A 263 34.56 -61.22 4.38
N VAL A 264 34.31 -62.35 3.69
CA VAL A 264 33.57 -63.55 4.18
C VAL A 264 34.27 -64.31 5.32
N HIS A 265 35.55 -64.07 5.58
CA HIS A 265 36.33 -64.72 6.65
C HIS A 265 36.56 -63.85 7.90
N GLY A 266 35.69 -62.86 8.14
CA GLY A 266 35.81 -61.98 9.31
C GLY A 266 37.02 -61.04 9.24
N GLN A 267 37.50 -60.75 8.03
CA GLN A 267 38.58 -59.79 7.75
C GLN A 267 38.00 -58.57 7.06
N ALA A 268 38.56 -57.40 7.38
CA ALA A 268 38.30 -56.15 6.72
C ALA A 268 39.62 -55.53 6.25
N GLY A 269 39.55 -54.64 5.27
CA GLY A 269 40.74 -54.03 4.73
C GLY A 269 40.49 -52.78 3.92
N PHE A 270 41.59 -52.14 3.57
CA PHE A 270 41.66 -50.96 2.71
C PHE A 270 42.87 -51.14 1.80
N ASP A 271 42.68 -50.97 0.49
CA ASP A 271 43.69 -51.22 -0.54
C ASP A 271 43.81 -50.02 -1.45
N ASN A 272 44.97 -49.35 -1.52
CA ASN A 272 45.16 -48.17 -2.37
C ASN A 272 46.54 -48.17 -3.06
N THR A 273 46.62 -47.54 -4.23
CA THR A 273 47.88 -47.43 -5.00
C THR A 273 48.70 -46.17 -4.70
N ASP A 274 48.09 -45.17 -4.06
CA ASP A 274 48.72 -43.95 -3.55
C ASP A 274 49.23 -44.21 -2.12
N LYS A 275 50.56 -44.14 -1.95
CA LYS A 275 51.22 -44.42 -0.68
C LYS A 275 50.89 -43.38 0.39
N ASP A 276 50.81 -42.10 0.03
CA ASP A 276 50.63 -41.02 1.00
C ASP A 276 49.20 -41.04 1.54
N PHE A 277 48.23 -41.31 0.67
CA PHE A 277 46.85 -41.51 1.10
C PHE A 277 46.69 -42.80 1.92
N PHE A 278 47.31 -43.91 1.50
CA PHE A 278 47.32 -45.15 2.27
C PHE A 278 47.87 -44.95 3.69
N ASP A 279 49.01 -44.27 3.83
CA ASP A 279 49.61 -43.97 5.13
C ASP A 279 48.73 -43.09 6.00
N SER A 280 48.02 -42.13 5.39
CA SER A 280 47.07 -41.26 6.09
C SER A 280 45.89 -42.05 6.67
N VAL A 281 45.32 -42.97 5.89
CA VAL A 281 44.22 -43.86 6.34
C VAL A 281 44.70 -44.85 7.40
N VAL A 282 45.90 -45.39 7.23
CA VAL A 282 46.58 -46.27 8.19
C VAL A 282 46.83 -45.54 9.53
N ALA A 283 47.35 -44.32 9.51
CA ALA A 283 47.54 -43.52 10.71
C ALA A 283 46.20 -43.16 11.38
N ALA A 284 45.16 -42.90 10.58
CA ALA A 284 43.81 -42.66 11.07
C ALA A 284 43.19 -43.90 11.72
N TYR A 285 43.43 -45.09 11.15
CA TYR A 285 43.03 -46.38 11.71
C TYR A 285 43.67 -46.64 13.08
N ASP A 286 44.98 -46.44 13.23
CA ASP A 286 45.68 -46.65 14.51
C ASP A 286 45.11 -45.79 15.63
N LYS A 287 44.78 -44.53 15.30
CA LYS A 287 44.27 -43.55 16.26
C LYS A 287 42.80 -43.75 16.62
N SER A 288 42.00 -44.27 15.69
CA SER A 288 40.52 -44.31 15.82
C SER A 288 39.96 -45.70 16.14
N VAL A 289 40.69 -46.77 15.78
CA VAL A 289 40.25 -48.16 15.94
C VAL A 289 41.21 -48.96 16.83
N GLY A 290 42.51 -48.98 16.49
CA GLY A 290 43.55 -49.70 17.26
C GLY A 290 44.63 -50.32 16.37
N SER A 291 45.74 -50.78 16.95
CA SER A 291 46.96 -51.15 16.19
C SER A 291 47.04 -52.59 15.66
N THR A 292 46.03 -53.43 15.90
CA THR A 292 46.03 -54.85 15.48
C THR A 292 45.71 -54.98 14.00
N ARG A 293 46.76 -54.92 13.16
CA ARG A 293 46.66 -54.95 11.69
C ARG A 293 47.87 -55.60 11.03
N SER A 294 47.74 -55.98 9.76
CA SER A 294 48.88 -56.30 8.89
C SER A 294 48.89 -55.41 7.64
N ILE A 295 50.10 -55.08 7.18
CA ILE A 295 50.34 -54.29 5.98
C ILE A 295 51.13 -55.15 4.98
N HIS A 296 50.65 -55.21 3.74
CA HIS A 296 51.30 -55.95 2.65
C HIS A 296 51.35 -55.09 1.39
N THR A 297 52.26 -55.43 0.47
CA THR A 297 52.36 -54.79 -0.84
C THR A 297 52.30 -55.83 -1.94
N GLU A 298 51.59 -55.52 -3.01
CA GLU A 298 51.50 -56.37 -4.20
C GLU A 298 51.74 -55.53 -5.46
N MET A 299 52.41 -56.10 -6.47
CA MET A 299 52.54 -55.44 -7.76
C MET A 299 51.34 -55.76 -8.62
N THR A 300 50.58 -54.75 -9.04
CA THR A 300 49.43 -54.92 -9.93
C THR A 300 49.89 -55.33 -11.33
N VAL A 301 48.95 -55.88 -12.13
CA VAL A 301 49.16 -56.20 -13.55
C VAL A 301 49.61 -54.98 -14.39
N THR A 302 49.33 -53.77 -13.89
CA THR A 302 49.70 -52.50 -14.52
C THR A 302 51.08 -51.97 -14.09
N GLY A 303 51.83 -52.72 -13.29
CA GLY A 303 53.15 -52.32 -12.77
C GLY A 303 53.13 -51.36 -11.58
N LYS A 304 51.94 -50.92 -11.13
CA LYS A 304 51.79 -50.08 -9.92
C LYS A 304 51.85 -50.94 -8.65
N THR A 305 52.47 -50.43 -7.60
CA THR A 305 52.43 -51.02 -6.26
C THR A 305 51.08 -50.75 -5.60
N LEU A 306 50.43 -51.81 -5.11
CA LEU A 306 49.20 -51.77 -4.34
C LEU A 306 49.53 -52.02 -2.87
N TYR A 307 49.19 -51.06 -2.01
CA TYR A 307 49.38 -51.14 -0.57
C TYR A 307 48.10 -51.65 0.08
N LYS A 308 48.23 -52.64 0.96
CA LYS A 308 47.10 -53.41 1.50
C LYS A 308 47.10 -53.39 3.02
N LEU A 309 46.06 -52.85 3.63
CA LEU A 309 45.79 -52.88 5.07
C LEU A 309 44.78 -53.99 5.37
N ARG A 310 45.09 -54.87 6.33
CA ARG A 310 44.19 -55.96 6.77
C ARG A 310 44.02 -55.94 8.28
N PHE A 311 42.81 -56.17 8.75
CA PHE A 311 42.49 -56.28 10.18
C PHE A 311 41.21 -57.10 10.41
N PRO A 312 40.98 -57.63 11.64
CA PRO A 312 39.76 -58.36 11.95
C PRO A 312 38.52 -57.46 11.84
N ALA A 313 37.48 -57.90 11.13
CA ALA A 313 36.25 -57.15 10.92
C ALA A 313 35.52 -56.81 12.23
N ASN A 314 35.65 -57.64 13.27
CA ASN A 314 35.07 -57.34 14.58
C ASN A 314 35.62 -56.05 15.21
N THR A 315 36.88 -55.69 14.90
CA THR A 315 37.49 -54.44 15.38
C THR A 315 36.79 -53.22 14.80
N LEU A 316 36.29 -53.31 13.56
CA LEU A 316 35.52 -52.25 12.92
C LEU A 316 34.16 -52.04 13.61
N ARG A 317 33.48 -53.14 13.95
CA ARG A 317 32.17 -53.13 14.63
C ARG A 317 32.21 -52.52 16.04
N GLN A 318 33.40 -52.44 16.65
CA GLN A 318 33.63 -51.85 17.97
C GLN A 318 34.19 -50.43 17.90
N SER A 319 34.30 -49.86 16.70
CA SER A 319 34.90 -48.54 16.46
C SER A 319 33.87 -47.44 16.22
N VAL A 320 34.33 -46.19 16.14
CA VAL A 320 33.50 -45.01 15.81
C VAL A 320 32.84 -45.12 14.43
N ILE A 321 33.36 -45.97 13.53
CA ILE A 321 32.83 -46.17 12.18
C ILE A 321 32.09 -47.51 12.04
N ALA A 322 31.57 -48.06 13.14
CA ALA A 322 30.86 -49.34 13.16
C ALA A 322 29.66 -49.39 12.21
N GLU A 323 29.00 -48.26 11.96
CA GLU A 323 27.90 -48.11 10.99
C GLU A 323 28.28 -48.55 9.56
N LEU A 324 29.57 -48.54 9.23
CA LEU A 324 30.08 -48.92 7.91
C LEU A 324 30.43 -50.41 7.78
N ALA A 325 30.33 -51.17 8.87
CA ALA A 325 30.64 -52.59 8.84
C ALA A 325 29.59 -53.36 8.01
N ASP A 326 30.07 -54.28 7.18
CA ASP A 326 29.24 -55.24 6.42
C ASP A 326 28.30 -54.63 5.36
N LEU A 327 28.47 -53.33 5.02
CA LEU A 327 27.70 -52.66 3.97
C LEU A 327 28.20 -53.00 2.56
N ARG A 328 27.27 -53.22 1.62
CA ARG A 328 27.57 -53.28 0.18
C ARG A 328 27.70 -51.87 -0.40
N SER A 329 28.36 -51.74 -1.55
CA SER A 329 28.58 -50.43 -2.20
C SER A 329 27.30 -49.62 -2.45
N ALA A 330 26.17 -50.27 -2.75
CA ALA A 330 24.87 -49.62 -2.97
C ALA A 330 24.16 -49.19 -1.67
N GLU A 331 24.61 -49.70 -0.52
CA GLU A 331 24.03 -49.46 0.81
C GLU A 331 24.85 -48.43 1.60
N LYS A 332 26.04 -48.04 1.14
CA LYS A 332 26.90 -47.05 1.79
C LYS A 332 26.17 -45.71 1.96
N PHE A 333 26.46 -44.99 3.03
CA PHE A 333 25.91 -43.68 3.39
C PHE A 333 26.95 -42.90 4.21
N VAL A 334 26.72 -41.61 4.46
CA VAL A 334 27.54 -40.77 5.33
C VAL A 334 27.20 -41.07 6.80
N PRO A 335 28.16 -41.55 7.61
CA PRO A 335 27.90 -41.90 9.01
C PRO A 335 27.35 -40.75 9.85
N GLU A 336 26.53 -41.04 10.85
CA GLU A 336 25.86 -39.97 11.63
C GLU A 336 26.85 -39.15 12.49
N PHE A 337 27.98 -39.73 12.90
CA PHE A 337 29.05 -38.97 13.58
C PHE A 337 29.67 -37.87 12.69
N VAL A 338 29.61 -38.01 11.36
CA VAL A 338 30.07 -36.97 10.42
C VAL A 338 29.05 -35.84 10.33
N TRP A 339 27.75 -36.16 10.38
CA TRP A 339 26.67 -35.18 10.38
C TRP A 339 26.59 -34.36 11.66
N SER A 340 26.72 -35.03 12.80
CA SER A 340 26.78 -34.41 14.13
C SER A 340 28.13 -33.73 14.41
N GLY A 341 29.18 -34.07 13.65
CA GLY A 341 30.47 -33.39 13.73
C GLY A 341 30.45 -32.00 13.11
N GLY A 342 31.32 -31.12 13.62
CA GLY A 342 31.51 -29.77 13.09
C GLY A 342 32.15 -29.74 11.70
N VAL A 343 32.35 -28.52 11.17
CA VAL A 343 32.86 -28.25 9.82
C VAL A 343 34.15 -29.03 9.49
N THR A 344 35.09 -29.12 10.44
CA THR A 344 36.37 -29.80 10.25
C THR A 344 36.24 -31.31 10.07
N VAL A 345 35.28 -31.95 10.76
CA VAL A 345 35.00 -33.40 10.64
C VAL A 345 34.41 -33.69 9.26
N LYS A 346 33.42 -32.91 8.84
CA LYS A 346 32.80 -33.02 7.51
C LYS A 346 33.79 -32.79 6.39
N ARG A 347 34.69 -31.81 6.55
CA ARG A 347 35.80 -31.58 5.62
C ARG A 347 36.68 -32.80 5.52
N ALA A 348 37.23 -33.27 6.64
CA ALA A 348 38.16 -34.41 6.67
C ALA A 348 37.56 -35.67 6.04
N PHE A 349 36.28 -35.91 6.29
CA PHE A 349 35.51 -36.98 5.65
C PHE A 349 35.46 -36.80 4.12
N LEU A 350 34.98 -35.65 3.64
CA LEU A 350 34.87 -35.37 2.21
C LEU A 350 36.25 -35.41 1.52
N SER A 351 37.30 -34.82 2.11
CA SER A 351 38.64 -34.83 1.53
C SER A 351 39.16 -36.26 1.35
N SER A 352 38.99 -37.10 2.37
CA SER A 352 39.39 -38.51 2.30
C SER A 352 38.56 -39.28 1.28
N LEU A 353 37.23 -39.09 1.28
CA LEU A 353 36.31 -39.74 0.35
C LEU A 353 36.63 -39.41 -1.12
N PHE A 354 36.81 -38.12 -1.44
CA PHE A 354 37.19 -37.68 -2.78
C PHE A 354 38.64 -38.09 -3.13
N THR A 355 39.53 -38.26 -2.15
CA THR A 355 40.89 -38.75 -2.43
C THR A 355 40.90 -40.22 -2.84
N GLY A 356 40.00 -41.05 -2.32
CA GLY A 356 39.81 -42.42 -2.82
C GLY A 356 39.15 -42.42 -4.20
N ASP A 357 37.82 -42.23 -4.22
CA ASP A 357 36.96 -42.46 -5.39
C ASP A 357 36.69 -41.20 -6.24
N GLY A 358 37.26 -40.05 -5.85
CA GLY A 358 37.14 -38.81 -6.59
C GLY A 358 38.24 -38.62 -7.63
N SER A 359 37.97 -37.77 -8.61
CA SER A 359 38.95 -37.34 -9.60
C SER A 359 38.80 -35.86 -9.95
N ALA A 360 39.92 -35.23 -10.33
CA ALA A 360 39.96 -33.89 -10.91
C ALA A 360 40.60 -33.96 -12.30
N SER A 361 39.94 -33.34 -13.28
CA SER A 361 40.38 -33.32 -14.68
C SER A 361 40.14 -31.95 -15.31
N ALA A 362 41.06 -31.53 -16.19
CA ALA A 362 40.83 -30.41 -17.09
C ALA A 362 39.90 -30.86 -18.23
N LEU A 363 38.91 -30.04 -18.56
CA LEU A 363 37.95 -30.29 -19.63
C LEU A 363 38.25 -29.40 -20.85
N PRO A 364 37.78 -29.78 -22.06
CA PRO A 364 37.85 -28.93 -23.24
C PRO A 364 37.20 -27.56 -23.00
N ARG A 365 37.79 -26.48 -23.56
CA ARG A 365 37.39 -25.06 -23.38
C ARG A 365 37.82 -24.40 -22.06
N ASN A 366 38.93 -24.83 -21.47
CA ASN A 366 39.50 -24.25 -20.26
C ASN A 366 38.55 -24.35 -19.04
N THR A 367 37.91 -25.50 -18.85
CA THR A 367 37.06 -25.77 -17.68
C THR A 367 37.65 -26.88 -16.82
N VAL A 368 37.11 -27.07 -15.62
CA VAL A 368 37.55 -28.07 -14.65
C VAL A 368 36.36 -28.92 -14.24
N GLN A 369 36.59 -30.22 -14.10
CA GLN A 369 35.62 -31.13 -13.51
C GLN A 369 36.24 -31.85 -12.33
N ILE A 370 35.55 -31.79 -11.19
CA ILE A 370 35.75 -32.68 -10.06
C ILE A 370 34.56 -33.63 -10.03
N SER A 371 34.80 -34.93 -9.88
CA SER A 371 33.73 -35.92 -9.82
C SER A 371 34.00 -36.95 -8.73
N TYR A 372 32.95 -37.32 -8.00
CA TYR A 372 32.92 -38.48 -7.12
C TYR A 372 31.89 -39.49 -7.67
N SER A 373 32.28 -40.76 -7.76
CA SER A 373 31.44 -41.85 -8.28
C SER A 373 30.96 -42.76 -7.15
N THR A 374 29.69 -43.16 -7.18
CA THR A 374 29.13 -44.18 -6.28
C THR A 374 27.96 -44.90 -6.93
N CYS A 375 27.62 -46.10 -6.46
CA CYS A 375 26.37 -46.78 -6.84
C CYS A 375 25.28 -46.66 -5.76
N SER A 376 25.54 -45.94 -4.65
CA SER A 376 24.55 -45.65 -3.61
C SER A 376 23.84 -44.32 -3.89
N PRO A 377 22.52 -44.31 -4.15
CA PRO A 377 21.75 -43.08 -4.31
C PRO A 377 21.74 -42.21 -3.05
N ARG A 378 21.70 -42.85 -1.87
CA ARG A 378 21.72 -42.16 -0.58
C ARG A 378 23.05 -41.43 -0.37
N LEU A 379 24.17 -42.12 -0.57
CA LEU A 379 25.49 -41.51 -0.42
C LEU A 379 25.71 -40.38 -1.42
N ALA A 380 25.26 -40.52 -2.67
CA ALA A 380 25.35 -39.46 -3.66
C ALA A 380 24.58 -38.19 -3.22
N ALA A 381 23.37 -38.35 -2.70
CA ALA A 381 22.57 -37.24 -2.19
C ALA A 381 23.18 -36.58 -0.95
N GLU A 382 23.62 -37.39 0.02
CA GLU A 382 24.24 -36.92 1.25
C GLU A 382 25.59 -36.20 1.00
N VAL A 383 26.42 -36.70 0.08
CA VAL A 383 27.66 -36.03 -0.35
C VAL A 383 27.36 -34.71 -1.04
N GLN A 384 26.36 -34.67 -1.93
CA GLN A 384 25.92 -33.41 -2.56
C GLN A 384 25.45 -32.39 -1.51
N GLN A 385 24.71 -32.83 -0.49
CA GLN A 385 24.26 -31.97 0.60
C GLN A 385 25.41 -31.45 1.47
N LEU A 386 26.37 -32.30 1.82
CA LEU A 386 27.57 -31.86 2.55
C LEU A 386 28.38 -30.81 1.76
N LEU A 387 28.55 -31.00 0.45
CA LEU A 387 29.26 -30.03 -0.40
C LEU A 387 28.59 -28.66 -0.38
N LEU A 388 27.25 -28.60 -0.34
CA LEU A 388 26.50 -27.35 -0.26
C LEU A 388 26.83 -26.56 1.01
N GLN A 389 27.09 -27.24 2.14
CA GLN A 389 27.49 -26.59 3.39
C GLN A 389 28.86 -25.89 3.31
N PHE A 390 29.70 -26.25 2.34
CA PHE A 390 30.98 -25.59 2.05
C PHE A 390 30.88 -24.56 0.91
N GLY A 391 29.66 -24.22 0.49
CA GLY A 391 29.38 -23.31 -0.64
C GLY A 391 29.55 -23.95 -2.00
N VAL A 392 29.83 -25.26 -2.07
CA VAL A 392 30.10 -25.99 -3.32
C VAL A 392 28.81 -26.56 -3.88
N VAL A 393 28.29 -25.96 -4.95
CA VAL A 393 27.15 -26.51 -5.68
C VAL A 393 27.63 -27.65 -6.57
N SER A 394 26.97 -28.80 -6.48
CA SER A 394 27.28 -29.98 -7.27
C SER A 394 26.03 -30.54 -7.92
N LYS A 395 26.20 -31.36 -8.96
CA LYS A 395 25.11 -31.99 -9.71
C LYS A 395 25.23 -33.51 -9.66
N GLN A 396 24.11 -34.20 -9.48
CA GLN A 396 24.05 -35.65 -9.64
C GLN A 396 23.80 -36.03 -11.11
N VAL A 397 24.63 -36.92 -11.65
CA VAL A 397 24.50 -37.48 -13.00
C VAL A 397 24.41 -39.00 -12.90
N ARG A 398 23.32 -39.59 -13.37
CA ARG A 398 23.10 -41.04 -13.38
C ARG A 398 23.50 -41.63 -14.72
N TYR A 399 24.24 -42.75 -14.69
CA TYR A 399 24.68 -43.50 -15.88
C TYR A 399 23.92 -44.83 -16.00
N GLU A 400 23.90 -45.41 -17.20
CA GLU A 400 23.09 -46.60 -17.55
C GLU A 400 23.37 -47.84 -16.68
N HIS A 401 24.58 -47.99 -16.14
CA HIS A 401 24.99 -49.14 -15.34
C HIS A 401 24.77 -48.96 -13.82
N GLY A 402 23.95 -47.97 -13.42
CA GLY A 402 23.63 -47.70 -12.01
C GLY A 402 24.67 -46.85 -11.26
N GLU A 403 25.73 -46.40 -11.93
CA GLU A 403 26.69 -45.43 -11.39
C GLU A 403 26.06 -44.03 -11.30
N ILE A 404 26.26 -43.36 -10.18
CA ILE A 404 25.85 -42.00 -9.89
C ILE A 404 27.11 -41.18 -9.64
N LYS A 405 27.30 -40.12 -10.43
CA LYS A 405 28.40 -39.17 -10.24
C LYS A 405 27.90 -37.88 -9.62
N VAL A 406 28.52 -37.47 -8.52
CA VAL A 406 28.42 -36.11 -7.99
C VAL A 406 29.51 -35.28 -8.67
N VAL A 407 29.11 -34.33 -9.51
CA VAL A 407 30.05 -33.55 -10.34
C VAL A 407 30.02 -32.07 -10.00
N ILE A 408 31.21 -31.47 -9.94
CA ILE A 408 31.45 -30.04 -9.85
C ILE A 408 32.11 -29.66 -11.17
N THR A 409 31.48 -28.77 -11.94
CA THR A 409 31.81 -28.57 -13.37
C THR A 409 32.21 -27.15 -13.73
N ASN A 410 32.20 -26.23 -12.77
CA ASN A 410 32.60 -24.85 -12.97
C ASN A 410 33.80 -24.49 -12.09
N ARG A 411 34.54 -23.46 -12.52
CA ARG A 411 35.77 -23.03 -11.87
C ARG A 411 35.53 -22.48 -10.46
N ARG A 412 34.47 -21.69 -10.26
CA ARG A 412 34.15 -21.08 -8.96
C ARG A 412 33.99 -22.16 -7.90
N ASP A 413 33.14 -23.14 -8.14
CA ASP A 413 32.85 -24.21 -7.19
C ASP A 413 34.02 -25.18 -7.05
N ALA A 414 34.83 -25.38 -8.11
CA ALA A 414 36.08 -26.14 -8.01
C ALA A 414 37.14 -25.44 -7.15
N ARG A 415 37.20 -24.09 -7.17
CA ARG A 415 38.04 -23.28 -6.27
C ARG A 415 37.52 -23.36 -4.83
N LEU A 416 36.20 -23.25 -4.63
CA LEU A 416 35.59 -23.41 -3.31
C LEU A 416 35.85 -24.83 -2.77
N PHE A 417 35.73 -25.86 -3.61
CA PHE A 417 36.13 -27.22 -3.24
C PHE A 417 37.60 -27.28 -2.87
N ALA A 418 38.52 -26.75 -3.70
CA ALA A 418 39.95 -26.79 -3.41
C ALA A 418 40.32 -26.12 -2.08
N ASN A 419 39.63 -25.04 -1.72
CA ASN A 419 39.91 -24.24 -0.53
C ASN A 419 39.21 -24.78 0.73
N HIS A 420 37.94 -25.17 0.63
CA HIS A 420 37.10 -25.52 1.78
C HIS A 420 36.98 -27.03 2.02
N VAL A 421 37.29 -27.87 1.02
CA VAL A 421 37.24 -29.34 1.09
C VAL A 421 38.60 -29.95 0.77
N GLY A 422 39.04 -29.86 -0.48
CA GLY A 422 40.33 -30.33 -0.98
C GLY A 422 40.46 -31.84 -1.09
N PHE A 423 41.50 -32.29 -1.78
CA PHE A 423 42.00 -33.67 -1.72
C PHE A 423 43.16 -33.76 -0.71
N LEU A 424 43.58 -34.98 -0.40
CA LEU A 424 44.82 -35.25 0.33
C LEU A 424 45.96 -35.50 -0.66
N GLY A 425 47.14 -34.96 -0.36
CA GLY A 425 48.39 -35.21 -1.11
C GLY A 425 48.32 -34.83 -2.60
N VAL A 426 48.83 -35.72 -3.45
CA VAL A 426 49.12 -35.45 -4.88
C VAL A 426 47.87 -35.06 -5.69
N LYS A 427 46.68 -35.56 -5.33
CA LYS A 427 45.43 -35.18 -6.02
C LYS A 427 45.08 -33.69 -5.81
N GLN A 428 45.47 -33.12 -4.66
CA GLN A 428 45.26 -31.69 -4.38
C GLN A 428 46.21 -30.84 -5.22
N ASP A 429 47.49 -31.22 -5.29
CA ASP A 429 48.47 -30.55 -6.14
C ASP A 429 48.04 -30.57 -7.61
N LYS A 430 47.49 -31.71 -8.06
CA LYS A 430 46.89 -31.82 -9.40
C LYS A 430 45.73 -30.85 -9.60
N LEU A 431 44.80 -30.74 -8.64
CA LEU A 431 43.68 -29.81 -8.73
C LEU A 431 44.16 -28.35 -8.77
N ILE A 432 45.12 -27.99 -7.92
CA ILE A 432 45.72 -26.65 -7.89
C ILE A 432 46.41 -26.35 -9.23
N ALA A 433 47.17 -27.30 -9.79
CA ALA A 433 47.79 -27.15 -11.10
C ALA A 433 46.76 -26.98 -12.23
N ILE A 434 45.65 -27.74 -12.20
CA ILE A 434 44.55 -27.57 -13.14
C ILE A 434 43.94 -26.17 -13.01
N LEU A 435 43.61 -25.72 -11.79
CA LEU A 435 43.02 -24.41 -11.55
C LEU A 435 43.94 -23.25 -11.96
N ALA A 436 45.26 -23.41 -11.76
CA ALA A 436 46.28 -22.46 -12.20
C ALA A 436 46.42 -22.42 -13.73
N SER A 437 46.22 -23.55 -14.42
CA SER A 437 46.26 -23.62 -15.88
C SER A 437 45.04 -23.02 -16.58
N VAL A 438 43.92 -22.86 -15.87
CA VAL A 438 42.69 -22.26 -16.41
C VAL A 438 42.80 -20.72 -16.40
N PRO A 439 42.76 -20.03 -17.56
CA PRO A 439 42.92 -18.58 -17.63
C PRO A 439 41.86 -17.83 -16.81
N THR A 440 42.25 -16.85 -15.99
CA THR A 440 41.35 -15.98 -15.19
C THR A 440 40.33 -15.24 -16.04
N GLU A 441 40.73 -14.83 -17.25
CA GLU A 441 39.88 -14.11 -18.23
C GLU A 441 39.09 -15.05 -19.18
N SER A 442 39.09 -16.37 -18.95
CA SER A 442 38.36 -17.31 -19.80
C SER A 442 36.87 -16.92 -19.89
N ARG A 443 36.31 -16.93 -21.11
CA ARG A 443 34.86 -16.70 -21.34
C ARG A 443 33.95 -17.76 -20.69
N SER A 444 34.51 -18.82 -20.11
CA SER A 444 33.77 -19.86 -19.38
C SER A 444 33.54 -19.47 -17.92
N MET A 445 32.67 -18.49 -17.68
CA MET A 445 32.21 -18.15 -16.32
C MET A 445 31.29 -19.25 -15.77
N SER A 446 31.16 -19.31 -14.44
CA SER A 446 30.19 -20.19 -13.79
C SER A 446 28.78 -20.04 -14.39
N SER A 447 28.03 -21.13 -14.44
CA SER A 447 26.60 -21.11 -14.74
C SER A 447 25.75 -20.62 -13.57
N ASP A 448 26.35 -20.47 -12.40
CA ASP A 448 25.72 -19.92 -11.21
C ASP A 448 25.41 -18.44 -11.41
N HIS A 449 24.13 -18.17 -11.58
CA HIS A 449 23.58 -16.85 -11.86
C HIS A 449 22.31 -16.66 -11.07
N VAL A 450 22.02 -15.41 -10.75
CA VAL A 450 20.78 -15.03 -10.10
C VAL A 450 19.73 -14.75 -11.19
N PRO A 451 18.65 -15.56 -11.27
CA PRO A 451 17.58 -15.34 -12.24
C PRO A 451 17.00 -13.92 -12.13
N PHE A 452 16.54 -13.37 -13.26
CA PHE A 452 15.89 -12.04 -13.39
C PHE A 452 16.78 -10.80 -13.10
N VAL A 453 17.80 -10.92 -12.23
CA VAL A 453 18.71 -9.82 -11.87
C VAL A 453 19.41 -9.21 -13.08
N GLY A 454 19.89 -10.03 -14.01
CA GLY A 454 20.59 -9.52 -15.20
C GLY A 454 19.71 -8.69 -16.12
N GLU A 455 18.44 -9.05 -16.25
CA GLU A 455 17.45 -8.28 -17.01
C GLU A 455 17.12 -6.98 -16.27
N TYR A 456 16.84 -7.08 -14.97
CA TYR A 456 16.54 -5.94 -14.11
C TYR A 456 17.65 -4.88 -14.09
N ILE A 457 18.92 -5.27 -13.92
CA ILE A 457 20.07 -4.34 -13.97
C ILE A 457 20.21 -3.70 -15.36
N ARG A 458 20.00 -4.45 -16.45
CA ARG A 458 20.14 -3.91 -17.81
C ARG A 458 19.02 -2.95 -18.20
N GLU A 459 17.84 -3.14 -17.62
CA GLU A 459 16.68 -2.29 -17.85
C GLU A 459 16.72 -1.03 -17.01
N ARG A 460 17.04 -1.15 -15.71
CA ARG A 460 16.91 -0.08 -14.72
C ARG A 460 18.21 0.40 -14.08
N GLY A 461 19.29 -0.39 -14.14
CA GLY A 461 20.49 -0.14 -13.35
C GLY A 461 21.32 1.09 -13.74
N ALA A 462 21.13 1.67 -14.93
CA ALA A 462 21.83 2.90 -15.30
C ALA A 462 21.10 3.77 -16.33
N ASP A 463 21.22 5.09 -16.17
CA ASP A 463 20.68 6.09 -17.10
C ASP A 463 21.63 6.41 -18.25
N ARG A 464 22.94 6.47 -17.95
CA ARG A 464 23.97 6.89 -18.90
C ARG A 464 24.21 5.80 -19.93
N TRP A 465 24.21 6.18 -21.21
CA TRP A 465 24.39 5.24 -22.32
C TRP A 465 25.68 4.40 -22.22
N THR A 466 26.78 5.00 -21.75
CA THR A 466 28.07 4.30 -21.55
C THR A 466 27.95 3.15 -20.56
N GLU A 467 27.25 3.39 -19.46
CA GLU A 467 27.04 2.40 -18.40
C GLU A 467 26.06 1.32 -18.86
N ARG A 468 24.96 1.70 -19.54
CA ARG A 468 23.99 0.76 -20.12
C ARG A 468 24.62 -0.17 -21.15
N ASP A 469 25.46 0.36 -22.05
CA ASP A 469 26.17 -0.44 -23.04
C ASP A 469 27.14 -1.40 -22.35
N TRP A 470 27.83 -0.96 -21.29
CA TRP A 470 28.68 -1.83 -20.49
C TRP A 470 27.87 -2.94 -19.80
N LEU A 471 26.79 -2.62 -19.07
CA LEU A 471 25.94 -3.59 -18.35
C LEU A 471 25.30 -4.62 -19.31
N ARG A 472 24.99 -4.23 -20.55
CA ARG A 472 24.49 -5.15 -21.59
C ARG A 472 25.53 -6.11 -22.13
N ARG A 473 26.79 -5.68 -22.23
CA ARG A 473 27.91 -6.49 -22.74
C ARG A 473 28.49 -7.46 -21.70
N HIS A 474 28.10 -7.30 -20.43
CA HIS A 474 28.62 -8.10 -19.33
C HIS A 474 27.52 -8.95 -18.66
N ASN A 475 27.92 -10.08 -18.09
CA ASN A 475 27.01 -10.98 -17.37
C ASN A 475 26.97 -10.58 -15.88
N VAL A 476 26.26 -9.48 -15.62
CA VAL A 476 26.10 -8.85 -14.29
C VAL A 476 25.16 -9.60 -13.35
N ASP A 477 24.66 -10.76 -13.77
CA ASP A 477 23.85 -11.69 -12.98
C ASP A 477 24.66 -12.85 -12.40
N ARG A 478 25.94 -12.97 -12.76
CA ARG A 478 26.82 -14.07 -12.33
C ARG A 478 27.42 -13.80 -10.97
N VAL A 479 27.24 -14.71 -10.02
CA VAL A 479 27.79 -14.57 -8.65
C VAL A 479 29.32 -14.44 -8.68
N GLU A 480 30.00 -15.22 -9.52
CA GLU A 480 31.46 -15.14 -9.70
C GLU A 480 31.96 -13.73 -10.09
N ARG A 481 31.15 -12.96 -10.82
CA ARG A 481 31.47 -11.58 -11.19
C ARG A 481 31.34 -10.62 -10.02
N TRP A 482 30.31 -10.80 -9.20
CA TRP A 482 30.12 -10.01 -7.99
C TRP A 482 31.20 -10.27 -6.95
N GLU A 483 31.75 -11.48 -6.88
CA GLU A 483 32.90 -11.79 -6.01
C GLU A 483 34.22 -11.15 -6.46
N THR A 484 34.43 -11.05 -7.78
CA THR A 484 35.74 -10.66 -8.35
C THR A 484 35.80 -9.19 -8.77
N THR A 485 34.68 -8.62 -9.18
CA THR A 485 34.58 -7.28 -9.79
C THR A 485 33.43 -6.46 -9.20
N ARG A 486 33.14 -6.65 -7.90
CA ARG A 486 32.04 -5.99 -7.19
C ARG A 486 32.03 -4.48 -7.42
N ASP A 487 33.15 -3.83 -7.10
CA ASP A 487 33.28 -2.37 -7.14
C ASP A 487 33.08 -1.84 -8.56
N GLU A 488 33.55 -2.59 -9.57
CA GLU A 488 33.31 -2.24 -10.97
C GLU A 488 31.82 -2.31 -11.27
N ILE A 489 31.13 -3.42 -10.98
CA ILE A 489 29.70 -3.59 -11.27
C ILE A 489 28.87 -2.54 -10.52
N THR A 490 29.12 -2.37 -9.22
CA THR A 490 28.44 -1.39 -8.37
C THR A 490 28.65 0.04 -8.88
N SER A 491 29.86 0.40 -9.34
CA SER A 491 30.12 1.73 -9.92
C SER A 491 29.37 1.98 -11.24
N ARG A 492 29.02 0.90 -11.97
CA ARG A 492 28.30 0.94 -13.24
C ARG A 492 26.78 0.97 -13.04
N ILE A 493 26.29 0.51 -11.89
CA ILE A 493 24.89 0.63 -11.48
C ILE A 493 24.74 2.02 -10.84
N THR A 494 24.22 2.97 -11.61
CA THR A 494 24.09 4.37 -11.14
C THR A 494 22.83 4.61 -10.32
N ASP A 495 21.93 3.62 -10.27
CA ASP A 495 20.69 3.65 -9.51
C ASP A 495 20.87 2.93 -8.15
N PRO A 496 20.83 3.66 -7.02
CA PRO A 496 20.97 3.06 -5.69
C PRO A 496 19.81 2.11 -5.33
N GLU A 497 18.61 2.29 -5.88
CA GLU A 497 17.48 1.39 -5.62
C GLU A 497 17.71 0.01 -6.22
N VAL A 498 18.12 -0.03 -7.49
CA VAL A 498 18.50 -1.28 -8.17
C VAL A 498 19.59 -2.00 -7.40
N LEU A 499 20.58 -1.27 -6.90
CA LEU A 499 21.64 -1.85 -6.08
C LEU A 499 21.09 -2.45 -4.78
N SER A 500 20.20 -1.75 -4.08
CA SER A 500 19.61 -2.23 -2.82
C SER A 500 18.80 -3.52 -2.98
N VAL A 501 18.12 -3.70 -4.13
CA VAL A 501 17.39 -4.93 -4.46
C VAL A 501 18.35 -6.06 -4.85
N VAL A 502 19.37 -5.74 -5.65
CA VAL A 502 20.27 -6.73 -6.24
C VAL A 502 21.28 -7.25 -5.24
N GLU A 503 21.87 -6.38 -4.42
CA GLU A 503 23.00 -6.70 -3.55
C GLU A 503 22.73 -7.89 -2.60
N PRO A 504 21.57 -7.96 -1.89
CA PRO A 504 21.24 -9.11 -1.06
C PRO A 504 21.06 -10.42 -1.83
N LEU A 505 20.77 -10.34 -3.14
CA LEU A 505 20.52 -11.51 -3.97
C LEU A 505 21.81 -12.10 -4.57
N VAL A 506 22.83 -11.27 -4.78
CA VAL A 506 24.05 -11.61 -5.54
C VAL A 506 25.31 -11.78 -4.69
N ASP A 507 25.23 -11.58 -3.38
CA ASP A 507 26.39 -11.67 -2.47
C ASP A 507 26.94 -13.10 -2.26
N GLY A 508 26.27 -14.10 -2.86
CA GLY A 508 26.70 -15.49 -2.87
C GLY A 508 26.13 -16.35 -1.75
N ARG A 509 25.40 -15.79 -0.77
CA ARG A 509 24.80 -16.55 0.34
C ARG A 509 23.76 -17.58 -0.14
N PHE A 510 23.08 -17.27 -1.22
CA PHE A 510 22.03 -18.10 -1.81
C PHE A 510 22.45 -18.76 -3.13
N TYR A 511 21.91 -19.95 -3.35
CA TYR A 511 21.82 -20.63 -4.64
C TYR A 511 20.35 -20.70 -5.07
N TYR A 512 20.07 -20.31 -6.32
CA TYR A 512 18.70 -20.26 -6.86
C TYR A 512 18.42 -21.47 -7.75
N ALA A 513 18.09 -22.58 -7.11
CA ALA A 513 17.92 -23.86 -7.79
C ALA A 513 16.62 -23.90 -8.60
N GLU A 514 16.67 -24.49 -9.79
CA GLU A 514 15.46 -24.70 -10.58
C GLU A 514 14.73 -25.95 -10.13
N VAL A 515 13.43 -25.84 -9.87
CA VAL A 515 12.59 -26.99 -9.54
C VAL A 515 12.43 -27.87 -10.78
N LYS A 516 12.77 -29.15 -10.64
CA LYS A 516 12.59 -30.18 -11.66
C LYS A 516 11.22 -30.84 -11.56
N SER A 517 10.79 -31.18 -10.34
CA SER A 517 9.53 -31.88 -10.10
C SER A 517 9.04 -31.69 -8.67
N ILE A 518 7.71 -31.73 -8.51
CA ILE A 518 7.01 -31.91 -7.23
C ILE A 518 6.19 -33.20 -7.36
N THR A 519 6.35 -34.14 -6.43
CA THR A 519 5.65 -35.43 -6.44
C THR A 519 5.05 -35.75 -5.08
N ASP A 520 3.95 -36.50 -5.05
CA ASP A 520 3.41 -37.05 -3.81
C ASP A 520 4.45 -37.94 -3.11
N ALA A 521 4.58 -37.77 -1.79
CA ALA A 521 5.54 -38.48 -0.95
C ALA A 521 4.84 -39.29 0.17
N GLY A 522 3.53 -39.53 0.03
CA GLY A 522 2.71 -40.26 0.98
C GLY A 522 2.56 -39.56 2.33
N VAL A 523 2.05 -40.31 3.31
CA VAL A 523 1.83 -39.84 4.68
C VAL A 523 3.07 -40.11 5.53
N GLN A 524 3.61 -39.09 6.18
CA GLN A 524 4.84 -39.18 6.99
C GLN A 524 4.69 -38.42 8.31
N PRO A 525 5.44 -38.79 9.37
CA PRO A 525 5.56 -37.96 10.56
C PRO A 525 6.28 -36.65 10.22
N VAL A 526 5.66 -35.53 10.58
CA VAL A 526 6.16 -34.20 10.22
C VAL A 526 6.47 -33.33 11.45
N TYR A 527 7.49 -32.49 11.32
CA TYR A 527 8.09 -31.72 12.41
C TYR A 527 8.37 -30.27 12.03
N SER A 528 8.53 -29.41 13.02
CA SER A 528 8.82 -27.98 12.83
C SER A 528 9.54 -27.35 14.04
N LEU A 529 10.19 -26.20 13.86
CA LEU A 529 10.96 -25.52 14.92
C LEU A 529 10.50 -24.07 15.18
N ARG A 530 10.32 -23.66 16.43
CA ARG A 530 10.20 -22.23 16.78
C ARG A 530 11.60 -21.64 16.89
N VAL A 531 11.91 -20.68 16.01
CA VAL A 531 13.18 -19.93 16.04
C VAL A 531 12.92 -18.46 16.33
N ASP A 532 13.83 -17.82 17.04
CA ASP A 532 13.75 -16.42 17.46
C ASP A 532 14.41 -15.48 16.42
N THR A 533 13.71 -15.25 15.30
CA THR A 533 14.15 -14.34 14.22
C THR A 533 12.95 -13.57 13.65
N GLU A 534 13.19 -12.42 13.00
CA GLU A 534 12.10 -11.58 12.49
C GLU A 534 11.18 -12.27 11.47
N ASP A 535 11.75 -13.14 10.63
CA ASP A 535 11.01 -13.93 9.65
C ASP A 535 10.90 -15.40 10.07
N HIS A 536 11.27 -15.73 11.31
CA HIS A 536 11.23 -17.09 11.87
C HIS A 536 11.74 -18.19 10.92
N ALA A 537 12.71 -17.84 10.07
CA ALA A 537 13.23 -18.72 9.05
C ALA A 537 14.39 -19.56 9.56
N PHE A 538 14.48 -20.79 9.07
CA PHE A 538 15.57 -21.72 9.40
C PHE A 538 15.91 -22.63 8.22
N ILE A 539 17.10 -23.22 8.24
CA ILE A 539 17.62 -24.03 7.12
C ILE A 539 17.27 -25.51 7.26
N THR A 540 16.62 -26.08 6.25
CA THR A 540 16.17 -27.47 6.13
C THR A 540 16.70 -28.12 4.85
N ASP A 541 17.64 -29.08 4.97
CA ASP A 541 18.30 -29.70 3.80
C ASP A 541 18.87 -28.68 2.78
N GLY A 542 19.28 -27.52 3.29
CA GLY A 542 19.75 -26.37 2.50
C GLY A 542 18.66 -25.41 2.03
N PHE A 543 17.38 -25.78 2.06
CA PHE A 543 16.26 -24.89 1.75
C PHE A 543 15.94 -23.94 2.91
N VAL A 544 15.34 -22.79 2.61
CA VAL A 544 14.87 -21.85 3.62
C VAL A 544 13.39 -22.12 3.93
N SER A 545 13.07 -22.41 5.19
CA SER A 545 11.70 -22.70 5.71
C SER A 545 11.24 -21.67 6.74
N HIS A 546 9.94 -21.60 7.09
CA HIS A 546 9.31 -20.54 7.93
C HIS A 546 8.22 -21.07 8.89
N ASN A 547 7.87 -20.32 9.97
CA ASN A 547 6.79 -20.63 10.92
C ASN A 547 5.84 -19.47 11.38
N THR A 548 4.55 -19.79 11.70
CA THR A 548 3.55 -18.84 12.27
C THR A 548 2.83 -19.39 13.52
N GLU A 549 2.62 -18.52 14.52
CA GLU A 549 1.99 -18.79 15.82
C GLU A 549 1.07 -17.64 16.24
N ALA A 550 0.11 -17.88 17.14
CA ALA A 550 -0.86 -16.90 17.62
C ALA A 550 -1.27 -17.15 19.07
N ARG A 551 -1.75 -16.09 19.74
CA ARG A 551 -2.45 -16.13 21.03
C ARG A 551 -3.44 -14.97 21.12
N LEU A 552 -4.26 -14.92 22.17
CA LEU A 552 -5.15 -13.78 22.41
C LEU A 552 -4.35 -12.54 22.84
N THR A 553 -4.80 -11.35 22.43
CA THR A 553 -4.31 -10.09 23.00
C THR A 553 -4.87 -9.85 24.40
N PRO A 554 -4.22 -9.01 25.23
CA PRO A 554 -4.78 -8.58 26.51
C PRO A 554 -6.16 -7.91 26.37
N LEU A 555 -6.41 -7.15 25.30
CA LEU A 555 -7.71 -6.53 25.06
C LEU A 555 -8.79 -7.57 24.73
N ALA A 556 -8.46 -8.62 23.98
CA ALA A 556 -9.40 -9.69 23.68
C ALA A 556 -9.88 -10.44 24.92
N MET A 557 -9.09 -10.48 26.01
CA MET A 557 -9.56 -11.04 27.29
C MET A 557 -10.76 -10.26 27.85
N HIS A 558 -10.86 -8.95 27.60
CA HIS A 558 -12.03 -8.16 27.98
C HIS A 558 -13.26 -8.42 27.09
N MET A 559 -13.08 -9.01 25.90
CA MET A 559 -14.21 -9.49 25.10
C MET A 559 -14.87 -10.72 25.74
N LEU A 560 -14.07 -11.56 26.40
CA LEU A 560 -14.44 -12.87 26.95
C LEU A 560 -14.59 -12.86 28.49
N ALA A 561 -14.41 -11.70 29.13
CA ALA A 561 -14.45 -11.58 30.58
C ALA A 561 -15.80 -12.03 31.15
N ASP A 562 -15.74 -12.81 32.24
CA ASP A 562 -16.89 -13.36 32.96
C ASP A 562 -17.82 -14.26 32.10
N ILE A 563 -17.33 -14.84 30.99
CA ILE A 563 -18.15 -15.69 30.11
C ILE A 563 -18.64 -16.98 30.78
N ASP A 564 -17.87 -17.49 31.76
CA ASP A 564 -18.17 -18.70 32.54
C ASP A 564 -19.21 -18.44 33.67
N GLU A 565 -19.73 -17.22 33.80
CA GLU A 565 -20.66 -16.79 34.86
C GLU A 565 -22.11 -16.59 34.36
N ASP A 566 -22.57 -17.41 33.42
CA ASP A 566 -23.91 -17.34 32.79
C ASP A 566 -24.25 -15.94 32.20
N THR A 567 -23.25 -15.19 31.77
CA THR A 567 -23.39 -13.80 31.31
C THR A 567 -24.00 -13.66 29.92
N VAL A 568 -23.93 -14.73 29.11
CA VAL A 568 -24.47 -14.79 27.75
C VAL A 568 -25.20 -16.12 27.52
N ASP A 569 -26.04 -16.17 26.49
CA ASP A 569 -26.70 -17.41 26.11
C ASP A 569 -25.74 -18.32 25.34
N PHE A 570 -25.77 -19.60 25.70
CA PHE A 570 -25.10 -20.66 24.98
C PHE A 570 -26.11 -21.48 24.19
N ARG A 571 -25.65 -22.06 23.09
CA ARG A 571 -26.40 -23.02 22.29
C ARG A 571 -25.55 -24.24 22.02
N ASP A 572 -26.19 -25.34 21.67
CA ASP A 572 -25.49 -26.52 21.17
C ASP A 572 -24.69 -26.16 19.91
N ASN A 573 -23.47 -26.70 19.82
CA ASN A 573 -22.67 -26.66 18.61
C ASN A 573 -23.31 -27.52 17.50
N TYR A 574 -22.66 -27.59 16.34
CA TYR A 574 -23.22 -28.26 15.15
C TYR A 574 -23.47 -29.78 15.33
N ASP A 575 -22.81 -30.44 16.29
CA ASP A 575 -22.96 -31.88 16.57
C ASP A 575 -23.61 -32.21 17.93
N GLY A 576 -24.01 -31.18 18.70
CA GLY A 576 -24.67 -31.32 20.00
C GLY A 576 -23.79 -31.84 21.13
N ARG A 577 -22.46 -31.93 20.95
CA ARG A 577 -21.55 -32.45 21.99
C ARG A 577 -21.03 -31.39 22.93
N THR A 578 -20.89 -30.16 22.45
CA THR A 578 -20.37 -29.03 23.22
C THR A 578 -21.28 -27.81 23.04
N GLN A 579 -21.13 -26.82 23.91
CA GLN A 579 -21.89 -25.59 23.87
C GLN A 579 -21.01 -24.46 23.31
N GLU A 580 -21.60 -23.57 22.52
CA GLU A 580 -20.96 -22.34 22.00
C GLU A 580 -21.77 -21.09 22.40
N PRO A 581 -21.10 -19.96 22.68
CA PRO A 581 -21.79 -18.72 23.00
C PRO A 581 -22.45 -18.13 21.74
N VAL A 582 -23.65 -17.56 21.90
CA VAL A 582 -24.37 -16.86 20.82
C VAL A 582 -23.75 -15.48 20.56
N VAL A 583 -23.26 -14.82 21.61
CA VAL A 583 -22.64 -13.49 21.63
C VAL A 583 -21.59 -13.46 22.72
N LEU A 584 -20.58 -12.59 22.63
CA LEU A 584 -19.62 -12.39 23.71
C LEU A 584 -20.07 -11.33 24.74
N PRO A 585 -19.62 -11.41 26.00
CA PRO A 585 -19.86 -10.35 27.00
C PRO A 585 -19.37 -8.96 26.55
N SER A 586 -18.27 -8.90 25.81
CA SER A 586 -17.78 -7.70 25.10
C SER A 586 -17.70 -6.45 25.98
N ARG A 587 -16.81 -6.42 26.96
CA ARG A 587 -16.65 -5.25 27.87
C ARG A 587 -16.13 -3.98 27.19
N VAL A 588 -15.85 -4.05 25.89
CA VAL A 588 -15.58 -2.90 25.01
C VAL A 588 -16.56 -2.86 23.84
N PRO A 589 -16.90 -1.67 23.31
CA PRO A 589 -17.83 -1.49 22.18
C PRO A 589 -17.17 -1.86 20.83
N ASN A 590 -16.87 -3.15 20.66
CA ASN A 590 -16.03 -3.67 19.57
C ASN A 590 -16.54 -3.34 18.15
N LEU A 591 -17.87 -3.34 17.94
CA LEU A 591 -18.47 -3.00 16.63
C LEU A 591 -18.04 -1.62 16.12
N LEU A 592 -17.97 -0.62 17.01
CA LEU A 592 -17.58 0.74 16.63
C LEU A 592 -16.07 0.88 16.56
N ILE A 593 -15.33 0.35 17.53
CA ILE A 593 -13.87 0.58 17.60
C ILE A 593 -13.12 -0.14 16.49
N ASN A 594 -13.54 -1.36 16.10
CA ASN A 594 -12.88 -2.14 15.04
C ASN A 594 -13.63 -2.10 13.71
N GLY A 595 -14.92 -1.77 13.72
CA GLY A 595 -15.74 -1.79 12.52
C GLY A 595 -16.06 -3.20 12.05
N SER A 596 -16.71 -3.30 10.90
CA SER A 596 -17.03 -4.57 10.26
C SER A 596 -17.35 -4.39 8.79
N SER A 597 -16.83 -5.27 7.94
CA SER A 597 -17.12 -5.30 6.51
C SER A 597 -17.64 -6.67 6.10
N GLY A 598 -18.67 -6.74 5.27
CA GLY A 598 -19.19 -8.01 4.78
C GLY A 598 -20.20 -7.86 3.66
N ILE A 599 -20.24 -8.83 2.75
CA ILE A 599 -21.19 -8.89 1.63
C ILE A 599 -21.94 -10.22 1.72
N ALA A 600 -23.26 -10.15 1.62
CA ALA A 600 -24.19 -11.28 1.61
C ALA A 600 -25.13 -11.18 0.39
N VAL A 601 -26.08 -12.11 0.29
CA VAL A 601 -27.12 -12.12 -0.75
C VAL A 601 -27.97 -10.83 -0.64
N GLY A 602 -27.70 -9.85 -1.50
CA GLY A 602 -28.44 -8.59 -1.59
C GLY A 602 -28.19 -7.58 -0.46
N MET A 603 -27.27 -7.86 0.47
CA MET A 603 -26.94 -6.98 1.60
C MET A 603 -25.43 -6.81 1.76
N ALA A 604 -25.00 -5.64 2.21
CA ALA A 604 -23.60 -5.39 2.53
C ALA A 604 -23.52 -4.52 3.79
N THR A 605 -22.51 -4.74 4.62
CA THR A 605 -22.17 -3.88 5.75
C THR A 605 -20.76 -3.35 5.58
N ASN A 606 -20.55 -2.09 5.96
CA ASN A 606 -19.24 -1.45 5.94
C ASN A 606 -19.20 -0.37 7.02
N ILE A 607 -18.95 -0.81 8.25
CA ILE A 607 -18.86 0.02 9.45
C ILE A 607 -17.38 0.39 9.64
N PRO A 608 -17.03 1.68 9.66
CA PRO A 608 -15.64 2.10 9.87
C PRO A 608 -15.21 1.94 11.34
N PRO A 609 -13.91 1.74 11.61
CA PRO A 609 -13.35 1.77 12.95
C PRO A 609 -13.35 3.17 13.57
N HIS A 610 -13.32 3.24 14.91
CA HIS A 610 -13.37 4.47 15.70
C HIS A 610 -12.38 4.41 16.86
N ASN A 611 -12.07 5.56 17.46
CA ASN A 611 -11.18 5.64 18.61
C ASN A 611 -11.90 5.15 19.90
N LEU A 612 -11.22 4.32 20.70
CA LEU A 612 -11.77 3.70 21.91
C LEU A 612 -12.12 4.74 22.97
N ARG A 613 -11.28 5.78 23.17
CA ARG A 613 -11.54 6.82 24.17
C ARG A 613 -12.79 7.62 23.83
N GLU A 614 -12.98 7.97 22.56
CA GLU A 614 -14.17 8.73 22.13
C GLU A 614 -15.46 7.91 22.19
N VAL A 615 -15.41 6.65 21.74
CA VAL A 615 -16.57 5.78 21.81
C VAL A 615 -16.93 5.52 23.28
N ALA A 616 -15.93 5.31 24.15
CA ALA A 616 -16.15 5.14 25.57
C ALA A 616 -16.75 6.37 26.24
N ASP A 617 -16.26 7.59 25.95
CA ASP A 617 -16.86 8.84 26.44
C ASP A 617 -18.34 8.95 26.00
N GLY A 618 -18.65 8.56 24.76
CA GLY A 618 -20.03 8.45 24.29
C GLY A 618 -20.89 7.45 25.07
N VAL A 619 -20.34 6.26 25.35
CA VAL A 619 -21.01 5.22 26.15
C VAL A 619 -21.24 5.67 27.59
N VAL A 620 -20.23 6.29 28.22
CA VAL A 620 -20.30 6.84 29.58
C VAL A 620 -21.39 7.92 29.65
N TRP A 621 -21.44 8.82 28.67
CA TRP A 621 -22.49 9.83 28.61
C TRP A 621 -23.89 9.19 28.50
N ALA A 622 -24.05 8.14 27.68
CA ALA A 622 -25.31 7.43 27.52
C ALA A 622 -25.73 6.66 28.79
N LEU A 623 -24.78 6.21 29.61
CA LEU A 623 -25.04 5.58 30.92
C LEU A 623 -25.50 6.61 31.95
N GLU A 624 -24.90 7.79 31.96
CA GLU A 624 -25.25 8.88 32.88
C GLU A 624 -26.60 9.54 32.52
N ASN A 625 -26.90 9.64 31.22
CA ASN A 625 -28.11 10.26 30.68
C ASN A 625 -29.03 9.20 30.05
N TRP A 626 -29.32 8.15 30.83
CA TRP A 626 -30.03 6.96 30.36
C TRP A 626 -31.47 7.23 29.88
N ASP A 627 -32.09 8.32 30.35
CA ASP A 627 -33.45 8.77 30.03
C ASP A 627 -33.49 9.82 28.90
N ALA A 628 -32.34 10.26 28.39
CA ALA A 628 -32.26 11.21 27.28
C ALA A 628 -32.97 10.69 26.03
N GLY A 629 -33.57 11.61 25.27
CA GLY A 629 -34.23 11.27 24.00
C GLY A 629 -33.24 10.80 22.93
N ASP A 630 -33.76 10.19 21.85
CA ASP A 630 -32.93 9.66 20.77
C ASP A 630 -32.12 10.75 20.03
N ASP A 631 -32.75 11.89 19.75
CA ASP A 631 -32.07 12.99 19.06
C ASP A 631 -31.05 13.71 19.97
N GLU A 632 -31.34 13.78 21.27
CA GLU A 632 -30.42 14.33 22.29
C GLU A 632 -29.19 13.43 22.44
N THR A 633 -29.41 12.11 22.53
CA THR A 633 -28.33 11.12 22.58
C THR A 633 -27.47 11.19 21.33
N LEU A 634 -28.08 11.26 20.14
CA LEU A 634 -27.34 11.38 18.89
C LEU A 634 -26.49 12.66 18.85
N ALA A 635 -27.04 13.82 19.26
CA ALA A 635 -26.30 15.08 19.29
C ALA A 635 -25.11 15.03 20.28
N ALA A 636 -25.31 14.44 21.45
CA ALA A 636 -24.27 14.28 22.46
C ALA A 636 -23.15 13.34 22.00
N LEU A 637 -23.51 12.26 21.29
CA LEU A 637 -22.54 11.32 20.72
C LEU A 637 -21.75 11.94 19.56
N MET A 638 -22.38 12.66 18.65
CA MET A 638 -21.70 13.36 17.55
C MET A 638 -20.72 14.43 18.05
N THR A 639 -20.97 14.99 19.23
CA THR A 639 -20.04 15.94 19.86
C THR A 639 -18.77 15.26 20.38
N ARG A 640 -18.86 13.98 20.80
CA ARG A 640 -17.76 13.23 21.42
C ARG A 640 -16.99 12.38 20.41
N ILE A 641 -17.72 11.61 19.61
CA ILE A 641 -17.20 10.76 18.54
C ILE A 641 -17.04 11.62 17.29
N LYS A 642 -15.81 12.10 17.08
CA LYS A 642 -15.51 13.11 16.05
C LYS A 642 -15.67 12.56 14.63
N GLY A 643 -15.47 11.26 14.47
CA GLY A 643 -15.46 10.57 13.20
C GLY A 643 -14.70 9.23 13.29
N PRO A 644 -14.65 8.49 12.18
CA PRO A 644 -13.82 7.30 12.05
C PRO A 644 -12.35 7.54 12.42
N ASP A 645 -11.71 6.52 12.97
CA ASP A 645 -10.28 6.49 13.28
C ASP A 645 -9.68 5.19 12.74
N PHE A 646 -8.95 5.29 11.63
CA PHE A 646 -8.48 4.15 10.88
C PHE A 646 -7.09 3.69 11.35
N PRO A 647 -6.82 2.37 11.35
CA PRO A 647 -5.50 1.85 11.71
C PRO A 647 -4.37 2.36 10.79
N THR A 648 -4.69 2.67 9.53
CA THR A 648 -3.76 3.16 8.51
C THR A 648 -3.54 4.68 8.54
N HIS A 649 -4.02 5.37 9.59
CA HIS A 649 -3.94 6.82 9.74
C HIS A 649 -4.70 7.56 8.62
N GLY A 650 -4.02 8.38 7.82
CA GLY A 650 -4.58 9.13 6.71
C GLY A 650 -5.36 10.38 7.16
N LEU A 651 -5.95 11.03 6.16
CA LEU A 651 -6.74 12.25 6.34
C LEU A 651 -8.20 12.00 5.96
N ILE A 652 -9.14 12.54 6.73
CA ILE A 652 -10.55 12.68 6.35
C ILE A 652 -10.81 14.12 5.93
N LEU A 653 -11.49 14.30 4.80
CA LEU A 653 -11.81 15.61 4.24
C LEU A 653 -13.28 15.97 4.51
N GLY A 654 -13.49 16.97 5.38
CA GLY A 654 -14.82 17.45 5.78
C GLY A 654 -15.56 16.50 6.73
N THR A 655 -16.67 16.99 7.28
CA THR A 655 -17.48 16.25 8.28
C THR A 655 -18.84 15.80 7.76
N GLN A 656 -19.34 16.37 6.66
CA GLN A 656 -20.70 16.08 6.16
C GLN A 656 -20.95 14.57 5.97
N GLY A 657 -20.01 13.86 5.35
CA GLY A 657 -20.14 12.42 5.13
C GLY A 657 -20.15 11.57 6.41
N ILE A 658 -19.51 12.07 7.47
CA ILE A 658 -19.54 11.48 8.81
C ILE A 658 -20.92 11.72 9.45
N GLU A 659 -21.41 12.95 9.38
CA GLU A 659 -22.72 13.32 9.94
C GLU A 659 -23.86 12.53 9.28
N ASP A 660 -23.85 12.42 7.95
CA ASP A 660 -24.83 11.64 7.20
C ASP A 660 -24.82 10.17 7.66
N ALA A 661 -23.62 9.59 7.82
CA ALA A 661 -23.44 8.21 8.28
C ALA A 661 -23.99 8.00 9.69
N TYR A 662 -23.76 8.93 10.63
CA TYR A 662 -24.25 8.80 12.00
C TYR A 662 -25.75 9.04 12.13
N ARG A 663 -26.31 9.96 11.33
CA ARG A 663 -27.75 10.29 11.37
C ARG A 663 -28.64 9.31 10.62
N THR A 664 -28.12 8.66 9.58
CA THR A 664 -28.93 7.81 8.69
C THR A 664 -28.47 6.34 8.64
N GLY A 665 -27.28 6.06 9.17
CA GLY A 665 -26.58 4.79 9.00
C GLY A 665 -25.89 4.64 7.64
N ARG A 666 -25.96 5.65 6.75
CA ARG A 666 -25.29 5.63 5.44
C ARG A 666 -24.61 6.96 5.15
N GLY A 667 -23.40 6.90 4.62
CA GLY A 667 -22.65 8.09 4.26
C GLY A 667 -21.44 7.77 3.39
N SER A 668 -20.76 8.80 2.91
CA SER A 668 -19.53 8.64 2.14
C SER A 668 -18.44 9.52 2.75
N VAL A 669 -17.46 8.89 3.39
CA VAL A 669 -16.35 9.57 4.04
C VAL A 669 -15.20 9.67 3.05
N ARG A 670 -14.84 10.88 2.66
CA ARG A 670 -13.72 11.11 1.73
C ARG A 670 -12.41 11.05 2.50
N MET A 671 -11.57 10.09 2.12
CA MET A 671 -10.23 9.89 2.68
C MET A 671 -9.17 10.34 1.70
N ARG A 672 -8.04 10.82 2.22
CA ARG A 672 -6.88 11.26 1.44
C ARG A 672 -5.58 10.80 2.10
N SER A 673 -4.61 10.43 1.27
CA SER A 673 -3.23 10.16 1.66
C SER A 673 -2.52 11.40 2.20
N VAL A 674 -1.54 11.18 3.06
CA VAL A 674 -0.58 12.21 3.45
C VAL A 674 0.57 12.16 2.47
N VAL A 675 0.85 13.30 1.85
CA VAL A 675 1.89 13.45 0.83
C VAL A 675 2.74 14.67 1.17
N GLU A 676 4.04 14.46 1.26
CA GLU A 676 5.04 15.50 1.48
C GLU A 676 5.78 15.80 0.18
N VAL A 677 6.24 17.04 0.02
CA VAL A 677 7.05 17.45 -1.12
C VAL A 677 8.48 17.60 -0.64
N GLU A 678 9.36 16.76 -1.15
CA GLU A 678 10.80 16.76 -0.82
C GLU A 678 11.62 17.03 -2.10
N GLU A 679 12.93 17.21 -1.95
CA GLU A 679 13.89 17.23 -3.05
C GLU A 679 14.85 16.05 -2.93
N ASP A 680 15.08 15.33 -4.02
CA ASP A 680 16.07 14.26 -4.06
C ASP A 680 17.51 14.81 -4.00
N ALA A 681 18.50 13.92 -3.81
CA ALA A 681 19.92 14.31 -3.78
C ALA A 681 20.42 14.96 -5.09
N LYS A 682 19.66 14.88 -6.19
CA LYS A 682 19.94 15.48 -7.50
C LYS A 682 19.19 16.81 -7.70
N GLY A 683 18.46 17.30 -6.69
CA GLY A 683 17.66 18.52 -6.72
C GLY A 683 16.37 18.41 -7.53
N ARG A 684 15.87 17.19 -7.78
CA ARG A 684 14.56 16.96 -8.41
C ARG A 684 13.48 16.93 -7.32
N THR A 685 12.35 17.57 -7.60
CA THR A 685 11.19 17.52 -6.71
C THR A 685 10.59 16.11 -6.71
N ILE A 686 10.33 15.56 -5.53
CA ILE A 686 9.68 14.28 -5.31
C ILE A 686 8.43 14.46 -4.44
N LEU A 687 7.41 13.64 -4.68
CA LEU A 687 6.26 13.52 -3.80
C LEU A 687 6.43 12.24 -2.99
N VAL A 688 6.40 12.35 -1.67
CA VAL A 688 6.56 11.21 -0.76
C VAL A 688 5.24 10.93 -0.08
N VAL A 689 4.65 9.77 -0.34
CA VAL A 689 3.42 9.32 0.30
C VAL A 689 3.78 8.53 1.56
N THR A 690 3.34 9.03 2.71
CA THR A 690 3.66 8.45 4.03
C THR A 690 2.48 7.71 4.66
N GLU A 691 1.24 8.06 4.29
CA GLU A 691 0.01 7.44 4.80
C GLU A 691 -0.98 7.23 3.65
N LEU A 692 -1.72 6.11 3.67
CA LEU A 692 -2.72 5.73 2.65
C LEU A 692 -4.11 5.61 3.25
N PRO A 693 -5.18 5.85 2.46
CA PRO A 693 -6.54 5.57 2.87
C PRO A 693 -6.74 4.11 3.29
N TYR A 694 -7.70 3.88 4.19
CA TYR A 694 -7.99 2.56 4.71
C TYR A 694 -8.42 1.58 3.62
N GLN A 695 -7.92 0.34 3.70
CA GLN A 695 -8.14 -0.74 2.72
C GLN A 695 -7.58 -0.48 1.31
N VAL A 696 -6.76 0.55 1.12
CA VAL A 696 -6.01 0.73 -0.13
C VAL A 696 -4.73 -0.10 -0.05
N ASN A 697 -4.58 -1.00 -1.01
CA ASN A 697 -3.37 -1.82 -1.15
C ASN A 697 -2.28 -0.99 -1.87
N PRO A 698 -1.08 -0.82 -1.27
CA PRO A 698 0.00 -0.01 -1.82
C PRO A 698 0.51 -0.53 -3.16
N ASP A 699 0.68 -1.84 -3.33
CA ASP A 699 1.18 -2.45 -4.57
C ASP A 699 0.23 -2.19 -5.74
N ASN A 700 -1.07 -2.43 -5.51
CA ASN A 700 -2.11 -2.19 -6.52
C ASN A 700 -2.24 -0.70 -6.87
N LEU A 701 -2.01 0.19 -5.89
CA LEU A 701 -2.01 1.62 -6.11
C LEU A 701 -0.83 2.05 -7.01
N ILE A 702 0.37 1.54 -6.73
CA ILE A 702 1.58 1.80 -7.52
C ILE A 702 1.40 1.28 -8.95
N GLU A 703 0.86 0.06 -9.12
CA GLU A 703 0.54 -0.51 -10.44
C GLU A 703 -0.44 0.38 -11.22
N ASN A 704 -1.50 0.84 -10.57
CA ASN A 704 -2.49 1.73 -11.18
C ASN A 704 -1.85 3.05 -11.62
N MET A 705 -1.05 3.69 -10.76
CA MET A 705 -0.32 4.91 -11.11
C MET A 705 0.60 4.69 -12.30
N ALA A 706 1.38 3.60 -12.30
CA ALA A 706 2.28 3.27 -13.40
C ALA A 706 1.52 3.06 -14.73
N SER A 707 0.34 2.44 -14.69
CA SER A 707 -0.53 2.30 -15.86
C SER A 707 -1.03 3.66 -16.35
N LEU A 708 -1.49 4.54 -15.45
CA LEU A 708 -2.00 5.87 -15.81
C LEU A 708 -0.93 6.79 -16.42
N VAL A 709 0.31 6.68 -15.95
CA VAL A 709 1.46 7.38 -16.52
C VAL A 709 1.82 6.82 -17.91
N ARG A 710 1.83 5.49 -18.05
CA ARG A 710 2.10 4.82 -19.33
C ARG A 710 1.07 5.15 -20.40
N ASP A 711 -0.20 5.23 -20.02
CA ASP A 711 -1.33 5.59 -20.89
C ASP A 711 -1.38 7.09 -21.21
N GLY A 712 -0.50 7.91 -20.62
CA GLY A 712 -0.46 9.36 -20.81
C GLY A 712 -1.62 10.12 -20.17
N LYS A 713 -2.39 9.49 -19.28
CA LYS A 713 -3.49 10.13 -18.53
C LYS A 713 -2.98 11.05 -17.43
N ILE A 714 -1.84 10.71 -16.82
CA ILE A 714 -1.14 11.57 -15.86
C ILE A 714 0.24 11.91 -16.43
N ALA A 715 0.52 13.19 -16.59
CA ALA A 715 1.79 13.71 -17.06
C ALA A 715 2.62 14.27 -15.88
N GLY A 716 3.92 14.44 -16.09
CA GLY A 716 4.81 15.08 -15.11
C GLY A 716 5.46 14.15 -14.09
N ILE A 717 5.16 12.85 -14.12
CA ILE A 717 5.86 11.82 -13.33
C ILE A 717 6.98 11.22 -14.17
N SER A 718 8.17 11.05 -13.58
CA SER A 718 9.29 10.33 -14.19
C SER A 718 9.37 8.89 -13.70
N GLU A 719 9.18 8.67 -12.40
CA GLU A 719 9.44 7.40 -11.73
C GLU A 719 8.59 7.25 -10.47
N ILE A 720 8.28 6.01 -10.09
CA ILE A 720 7.54 5.65 -8.88
C ILE A 720 8.27 4.47 -8.25
N ALA A 721 8.63 4.61 -6.97
CA ALA A 721 9.35 3.61 -6.18
C ALA A 721 8.67 3.41 -4.81
N ASP A 722 8.73 2.19 -4.28
CA ASP A 722 8.32 1.88 -2.91
C ASP A 722 9.55 1.67 -2.04
N GLU A 723 9.82 2.62 -1.14
CA GLU A 723 10.91 2.59 -0.16
C GLU A 723 10.41 2.18 1.24
N SER A 724 9.18 1.65 1.34
CA SER A 724 8.56 1.30 2.61
C SER A 724 9.38 0.26 3.38
N ASN A 725 9.64 0.51 4.66
CA ASN A 725 10.29 -0.45 5.55
C ASN A 725 9.80 -0.31 7.00
N LYS A 726 10.01 -1.34 7.83
CA LYS A 726 9.51 -1.36 9.22
C LYS A 726 10.04 -0.21 10.11
N ARG A 727 11.22 0.36 9.82
CA ARG A 727 11.85 1.41 10.65
C ARG A 727 11.39 2.82 10.29
N SER A 728 11.26 3.11 9.00
CA SER A 728 10.87 4.41 8.47
C SER A 728 9.38 4.54 8.16
N GLY A 729 8.64 3.42 8.23
CA GLY A 729 7.23 3.37 7.90
C GLY A 729 6.99 3.23 6.39
N MET A 730 5.79 3.58 5.97
CA MET A 730 5.43 3.59 4.56
C MET A 730 6.06 4.80 3.86
N ARG A 731 6.66 4.57 2.70
CA ARG A 731 7.33 5.62 1.92
C ARG A 731 7.27 5.31 0.44
N ILE A 732 6.21 5.75 -0.24
CA ILE A 732 6.09 5.63 -1.70
C ILE A 732 6.59 6.95 -2.32
N VAL A 733 7.67 6.87 -3.11
CA VAL A 733 8.33 8.03 -3.71
C VAL A 733 7.92 8.16 -5.17
N ILE A 734 7.38 9.34 -5.52
CA ILE A 734 6.97 9.68 -6.89
C ILE A 734 7.86 10.83 -7.37
N THR A 735 8.81 10.50 -8.24
CA THR A 735 9.75 11.50 -8.78
C THR A 735 9.11 12.27 -9.93
N LEU A 736 9.24 13.60 -9.91
CA LEU A 736 8.65 14.47 -10.91
C LEU A 736 9.65 14.84 -12.02
N ARG A 737 9.12 15.17 -13.20
CA ARG A 737 9.91 15.76 -14.30
C ARG A 737 10.30 17.20 -13.95
N ARG A 738 11.42 17.68 -14.52
CA ARG A 738 11.98 19.02 -14.21
C ARG A 738 11.04 20.19 -14.49
N ASP A 739 10.11 20.04 -15.42
CA ASP A 739 9.10 21.02 -15.82
C ASP A 739 7.75 20.83 -15.11
N ALA A 740 7.60 19.79 -14.31
CA ALA A 740 6.33 19.44 -13.68
C ALA A 740 6.16 20.19 -12.35
N VAL A 741 4.99 20.81 -12.17
CA VAL A 741 4.62 21.48 -10.92
C VAL A 741 4.03 20.45 -9.95
N ALA A 742 4.68 20.25 -8.80
CA ALA A 742 4.30 19.27 -7.78
C ALA A 742 2.82 19.29 -7.41
N LYS A 743 2.26 20.47 -7.15
CA LYS A 743 0.84 20.64 -6.80
C LYS A 743 -0.11 20.15 -7.90
N VAL A 744 0.24 20.35 -9.17
CA VAL A 744 -0.60 19.96 -10.31
C VAL A 744 -0.59 18.44 -10.48
N VAL A 745 0.59 17.82 -10.38
CA VAL A 745 0.72 16.36 -10.46
C VAL A 745 -0.01 15.70 -9.30
N LEU A 746 0.17 16.21 -8.07
CA LEU A 746 -0.49 15.70 -6.87
C LEU A 746 -2.03 15.77 -6.98
N ASN A 747 -2.59 16.88 -7.47
CA ASN A 747 -4.04 17.00 -7.67
C ASN A 747 -4.57 16.03 -8.73
N ASN A 748 -3.82 15.79 -9.82
CA ASN A 748 -4.19 14.77 -10.81
C ASN A 748 -4.13 13.36 -10.21
N LEU A 749 -3.12 13.07 -9.39
CA LEU A 749 -3.03 11.80 -8.67
C LEU A 749 -4.23 11.62 -7.73
N TYR A 750 -4.64 12.64 -6.96
CA TYR A 750 -5.85 12.54 -6.13
C TYR A 750 -7.13 12.30 -6.93
N LYS A 751 -7.25 12.83 -8.16
CA LYS A 751 -8.44 12.65 -9.00
C LYS A 751 -8.53 11.28 -9.66
N HIS A 752 -7.39 10.69 -10.00
CA HIS A 752 -7.33 9.50 -10.87
C HIS A 752 -6.86 8.23 -10.15
N THR A 753 -6.36 8.33 -8.91
CA THR A 753 -5.81 7.20 -8.14
C THR A 753 -6.50 7.09 -6.79
N GLN A 754 -6.28 5.98 -6.08
CA GLN A 754 -6.83 5.78 -4.73
C GLN A 754 -6.03 6.52 -3.62
N LEU A 755 -5.10 7.43 -3.97
CA LEU A 755 -4.57 8.39 -2.98
C LEU A 755 -5.67 9.28 -2.40
N GLN A 756 -6.78 9.43 -3.11
CA GLN A 756 -8.02 9.92 -2.54
C GLN A 756 -9.12 8.89 -2.82
N HIS A 757 -9.76 8.41 -1.77
CA HIS A 757 -10.74 7.33 -1.86
C HIS A 757 -11.97 7.67 -1.02
N ASN A 758 -13.16 7.33 -1.52
CA ASN A 758 -14.39 7.51 -0.77
C ASN A 758 -14.75 6.20 -0.05
N PHE A 759 -14.68 6.20 1.27
CA PHE A 759 -15.15 5.09 2.09
C PHE A 759 -16.68 5.16 2.21
N GLY A 760 -17.38 4.24 1.55
CA GLY A 760 -18.84 4.14 1.63
C GLY A 760 -19.27 3.48 2.94
N VAL A 761 -19.81 4.26 3.87
CA VAL A 761 -20.28 3.79 5.18
C VAL A 761 -21.68 3.19 5.05
N ASN A 762 -21.85 1.99 5.58
CA ASN A 762 -23.16 1.36 5.74
C ASN A 762 -23.23 0.62 7.09
N MET A 763 -23.92 1.25 8.05
CA MET A 763 -24.06 0.81 9.44
C MET A 763 -25.13 -0.28 9.58
N LEU A 764 -24.92 -1.42 8.92
CA LEU A 764 -25.83 -2.57 8.91
C LEU A 764 -25.32 -3.65 9.87
N ALA A 765 -26.12 -4.00 10.88
CA ALA A 765 -25.81 -5.05 11.85
C ALA A 765 -27.06 -5.89 12.17
N LEU A 766 -26.86 -7.03 12.84
CA LEU A 766 -27.95 -7.85 13.35
C LEU A 766 -28.43 -7.32 14.69
N VAL A 767 -29.72 -7.05 14.80
CA VAL A 767 -30.41 -6.74 16.05
C VAL A 767 -31.46 -7.83 16.25
N ASP A 768 -31.30 -8.64 17.30
CA ASP A 768 -32.16 -9.78 17.61
C ASP A 768 -32.33 -10.74 16.41
N GLY A 769 -31.23 -10.99 15.69
CA GLY A 769 -31.20 -11.87 14.50
C GLY A 769 -31.72 -11.22 13.20
N VAL A 770 -32.16 -9.96 13.23
CA VAL A 770 -32.71 -9.26 12.06
C VAL A 770 -31.73 -8.18 11.57
N PRO A 771 -31.39 -8.12 10.27
CA PRO A 771 -30.57 -7.04 9.70
C PRO A 771 -31.24 -5.67 9.83
N ARG A 772 -30.58 -4.70 10.45
CA ARG A 772 -31.05 -3.32 10.58
C ARG A 772 -29.95 -2.32 10.28
N THR A 773 -30.30 -1.29 9.51
CA THR A 773 -29.44 -0.10 9.34
C THR A 773 -29.65 0.78 10.56
N LEU A 774 -28.56 1.10 11.26
CA LEU A 774 -28.59 1.75 12.56
C LEU A 774 -27.91 3.12 12.51
N ARG A 775 -28.44 4.05 13.30
CA ARG A 775 -27.77 5.31 13.65
C ARG A 775 -26.72 5.08 14.75
N LEU A 776 -25.86 6.07 14.96
CA LEU A 776 -24.82 6.02 15.98
C LEU A 776 -25.40 5.83 17.40
N ASP A 777 -26.47 6.56 17.74
CA ASP A 777 -27.17 6.46 19.03
C ASP A 777 -27.75 5.07 19.27
N GLN A 778 -28.32 4.46 18.23
CA GLN A 778 -28.92 3.14 18.33
C GLN A 778 -27.88 2.06 18.62
N ILE A 779 -26.71 2.11 17.98
CA ILE A 779 -25.61 1.17 18.24
C ILE A 779 -25.13 1.30 19.69
N VAL A 780 -24.89 2.53 20.16
CA VAL A 780 -24.46 2.78 21.55
C VAL A 780 -25.50 2.32 22.55
N ARG A 781 -26.79 2.58 22.32
CA ARG A 781 -27.88 2.11 23.21
C ARG A 781 -27.98 0.59 23.25
N HIS A 782 -27.87 -0.09 22.10
CA HIS A 782 -27.89 -1.55 22.06
C HIS A 782 -26.70 -2.14 22.82
N TYR A 783 -25.52 -1.55 22.67
CA TYR A 783 -24.33 -1.92 23.44
C TYR A 783 -24.52 -1.71 24.95
N VAL A 784 -24.99 -0.54 25.38
CA VAL A 784 -25.26 -0.23 26.80
C VAL A 784 -26.27 -1.20 27.39
N LYS A 785 -27.36 -1.49 26.67
CA LYS A 785 -28.37 -2.46 27.11
C LYS A 785 -27.76 -3.84 27.33
N HIS A 786 -26.92 -4.30 26.40
CA HIS A 786 -26.19 -5.57 26.52
C HIS A 786 -25.27 -5.59 27.73
N GLN A 787 -24.50 -4.52 27.96
CA GLN A 787 -23.59 -4.43 29.12
C GLN A 787 -24.36 -4.48 30.45
N VAL A 788 -25.47 -3.74 30.57
CA VAL A 788 -26.30 -3.78 31.78
C VAL A 788 -26.88 -5.18 32.01
N GLU A 789 -27.33 -5.85 30.95
CA GLU A 789 -27.82 -7.23 31.03
C GLU A 789 -26.72 -8.20 31.48
N VAL A 790 -25.52 -8.11 30.91
CA VAL A 790 -24.33 -8.89 31.33
C VAL A 790 -24.04 -8.68 32.81
N ILE A 791 -24.05 -7.44 33.32
CA ILE A 791 -23.85 -7.14 34.74
C ILE A 791 -24.93 -7.76 35.61
N ILE A 792 -26.20 -7.68 35.21
CA ILE A 792 -27.32 -8.29 35.96
C ILE A 792 -27.15 -9.82 36.01
N ARG A 793 -26.85 -10.46 34.88
CA ARG A 793 -26.66 -11.92 34.81
C ARG A 793 -25.47 -12.37 35.64
N ARG A 794 -24.33 -11.69 35.52
CA ARG A 794 -23.12 -11.89 36.34
C ARG A 794 -23.43 -11.79 37.83
N THR A 795 -24.13 -10.73 38.23
CA THR A 795 -24.49 -10.47 39.63
C THR A 795 -25.43 -11.54 40.16
N ARG A 796 -26.42 -12.00 39.37
CA ARG A 796 -27.31 -13.12 39.74
C ARG A 796 -26.55 -14.43 39.88
N PHE A 797 -25.62 -14.73 38.98
CA PHE A 797 -24.77 -15.92 39.04
C PHE A 797 -23.94 -15.92 40.33
N ARG A 798 -23.21 -14.83 40.58
CA ARG A 798 -22.39 -14.65 41.78
C ARG A 798 -23.23 -14.71 43.05
N LEU A 799 -24.43 -14.11 43.05
CA LEU A 799 -25.37 -14.15 44.17
C LEU A 799 -25.82 -15.59 44.46
N ARG A 800 -26.24 -16.33 43.42
CA ARG A 800 -26.64 -17.73 43.54
C ARG A 800 -25.50 -18.58 44.10
N LYS A 801 -24.28 -18.44 43.58
CA LYS A 801 -23.09 -19.16 44.07
C LYS A 801 -22.70 -18.78 45.50
N ALA A 802 -22.78 -17.49 45.85
CA ALA A 802 -22.55 -17.02 47.20
C ALA A 802 -23.60 -17.55 48.18
N GLN A 803 -24.89 -17.58 47.79
CA GLN A 803 -25.97 -18.15 48.58
C GLN A 803 -25.82 -19.66 48.77
N GLU A 804 -25.49 -20.41 47.71
CA GLU A 804 -25.16 -21.85 47.79
C GLU A 804 -24.01 -22.08 48.80
N ARG A 805 -22.94 -21.28 48.74
CA ARG A 805 -21.81 -21.38 49.66
C ARG A 805 -22.17 -21.01 51.10
N ALA A 806 -22.88 -19.89 51.30
CA ALA A 806 -23.34 -19.44 52.61
C ALA A 806 -24.28 -20.48 53.25
N HIS A 807 -25.13 -21.12 52.44
CA HIS A 807 -26.00 -22.19 52.89
C HIS A 807 -25.21 -23.35 53.49
N ILE A 808 -24.16 -23.84 52.81
CA ILE A 808 -23.27 -24.87 53.36
C ILE A 808 -22.58 -24.39 54.65
N LEU A 809 -22.02 -23.19 54.66
CA LEU A 809 -21.30 -22.64 55.81
C LEU A 809 -22.21 -22.47 57.04
N ARG A 810 -23.48 -22.09 56.86
CA ARG A 810 -24.48 -22.07 57.95
C ARG A 810 -24.69 -23.45 58.54
N GLY A 811 -24.74 -24.49 57.71
CA GLY A 811 -24.78 -25.88 58.16
C GLY A 811 -23.54 -26.25 58.98
N TYR A 812 -22.35 -25.84 58.53
CA TYR A 812 -21.10 -26.05 59.26
C TYR A 812 -21.07 -25.34 60.61
N VAL A 813 -21.48 -24.07 60.68
CA VAL A 813 -21.54 -23.33 61.95
C VAL A 813 -22.49 -24.03 62.93
N LYS A 814 -23.72 -24.40 62.48
CA LYS A 814 -24.66 -25.17 63.30
C LYS A 814 -24.07 -26.49 63.80
N ALA A 815 -23.38 -27.23 62.93
CA ALA A 815 -22.74 -28.49 63.30
C ALA A 815 -21.57 -28.30 64.28
N LEU A 816 -20.77 -27.25 64.12
CA LEU A 816 -19.64 -26.92 64.99
C LEU A 816 -20.08 -26.43 66.38
N ASP A 817 -21.26 -25.81 66.49
CA ASP A 817 -21.85 -25.41 67.77
C ASP A 817 -22.39 -26.60 68.58
N MET A 818 -22.78 -27.69 67.91
CA MET A 818 -23.30 -28.93 68.51
C MET A 818 -22.40 -30.15 68.24
N LEU A 819 -21.09 -29.93 68.11
CA LEU A 819 -20.11 -30.89 67.58
C LEU A 819 -20.14 -32.27 68.27
N ASP A 820 -20.19 -32.30 69.60
CA ASP A 820 -20.21 -33.56 70.34
C ASP A 820 -21.48 -34.39 70.06
N GLN A 821 -22.63 -33.73 69.90
CA GLN A 821 -23.91 -34.37 69.60
C GLN A 821 -23.95 -34.88 68.16
N VAL A 822 -23.37 -34.11 67.22
CA VAL A 822 -23.19 -34.49 65.82
C VAL A 822 -22.30 -35.73 65.70
N ILE A 823 -21.15 -35.77 66.37
CA ILE A 823 -20.26 -36.94 66.37
C ILE A 823 -20.93 -38.15 67.02
N ALA A 824 -21.63 -37.96 68.14
CA ALA A 824 -22.35 -39.04 68.81
C ALA A 824 -23.44 -39.64 67.93
N LEU A 825 -24.20 -38.80 67.22
CA LEU A 825 -25.24 -39.22 66.27
C LEU A 825 -24.62 -40.01 65.12
N ILE A 826 -23.58 -39.48 64.46
CA ILE A 826 -22.92 -40.17 63.34
C ILE A 826 -22.32 -41.51 63.77
N ARG A 827 -21.70 -41.59 64.95
CA ARG A 827 -21.15 -42.85 65.49
C ARG A 827 -22.21 -43.86 65.92
N GLY A 828 -23.41 -43.40 66.25
CA GLY A 828 -24.53 -44.22 66.71
C GLY A 828 -25.42 -44.75 65.58
N SER A 829 -25.40 -44.11 64.41
CA SER A 829 -26.15 -44.54 63.22
C SER A 829 -25.54 -45.78 62.56
N ALA A 830 -26.38 -46.68 62.06
CA ALA A 830 -25.93 -47.90 61.37
C ALA A 830 -25.60 -47.67 59.89
N SER A 831 -26.04 -46.55 59.30
CA SER A 831 -25.80 -46.20 57.90
C SER A 831 -25.68 -44.69 57.67
N THR A 832 -25.08 -44.29 56.54
CA THR A 832 -24.96 -42.89 56.13
C THR A 832 -26.32 -42.21 55.91
N GLU A 833 -27.32 -42.95 55.42
CA GLU A 833 -28.69 -42.42 55.23
C GLU A 833 -29.39 -42.15 56.56
N GLU A 834 -29.21 -43.02 57.55
CA GLU A 834 -29.73 -42.84 58.90
C GLU A 834 -29.04 -41.66 59.59
N ALA A 835 -27.71 -41.52 59.44
CA ALA A 835 -26.96 -40.38 59.95
C ALA A 835 -27.40 -39.07 59.30
N ARG A 836 -27.63 -39.05 57.97
CA ARG A 836 -28.11 -37.86 57.24
C ARG A 836 -29.48 -37.42 57.73
N THR A 837 -30.43 -38.35 57.81
CA THR A 837 -31.79 -38.08 58.30
C THR A 837 -31.77 -37.59 59.75
N GLY A 838 -30.92 -38.18 60.59
CA GLY A 838 -30.72 -37.76 61.97
C GLY A 838 -30.10 -36.36 62.09
N LEU A 839 -29.11 -36.02 61.25
CA LEU A 839 -28.49 -34.69 61.22
C LEU A 839 -29.47 -33.60 60.78
N MET A 840 -30.30 -33.89 59.77
CA MET A 840 -31.35 -32.97 59.32
C MET A 840 -32.31 -32.61 60.46
N ALA A 841 -32.74 -33.61 61.23
CA ALA A 841 -33.62 -33.41 62.38
C ALA A 841 -32.93 -32.73 63.57
N LEU A 842 -31.66 -33.06 63.85
CA LEU A 842 -30.91 -32.54 65.00
C LEU A 842 -30.53 -31.06 64.85
N LEU A 843 -30.07 -30.66 63.66
CA LEU A 843 -29.53 -29.31 63.42
C LEU A 843 -30.52 -28.38 62.70
N ASP A 844 -31.70 -28.89 62.33
CA ASP A 844 -32.66 -28.20 61.46
C ASP A 844 -31.98 -27.72 60.16
N VAL A 845 -31.46 -28.68 59.41
CA VAL A 845 -30.70 -28.47 58.17
C VAL A 845 -31.27 -29.34 57.05
N ASP A 846 -31.04 -28.95 55.80
CA ASP A 846 -31.51 -29.73 54.66
C ASP A 846 -30.55 -30.86 54.27
N GLU A 847 -30.93 -31.65 53.26
CA GLU A 847 -30.15 -32.79 52.80
C GLU A 847 -28.76 -32.40 52.28
N VAL A 848 -28.66 -31.24 51.61
CA VAL A 848 -27.41 -30.74 51.03
C VAL A 848 -26.43 -30.36 52.14
N GLN A 849 -26.91 -29.64 53.15
CA GLN A 849 -26.13 -29.30 54.34
C GLN A 849 -25.73 -30.54 55.14
N ALA A 850 -26.66 -31.47 55.37
CA ALA A 850 -26.39 -32.70 56.11
C ALA A 850 -25.32 -33.55 55.41
N THR A 851 -25.39 -33.68 54.08
CA THR A 851 -24.38 -34.37 53.27
C THR A 851 -23.02 -33.67 53.37
N ALA A 852 -22.99 -32.34 53.22
CA ALA A 852 -21.75 -31.58 53.36
C ALA A 852 -21.12 -31.70 54.75
N ILE A 853 -21.92 -31.84 55.82
CA ILE A 853 -21.46 -32.07 57.20
C ILE A 853 -20.85 -33.46 57.34
N LEU A 854 -21.43 -34.49 56.72
CA LEU A 854 -20.87 -35.85 56.71
C LEU A 854 -19.52 -35.91 55.98
N ASP A 855 -19.34 -35.08 54.95
CA ASP A 855 -18.09 -34.96 54.20
C ASP A 855 -17.01 -34.10 54.91
N LEU A 856 -17.32 -33.51 56.08
CA LEU A 856 -16.35 -32.73 56.84
C LEU A 856 -15.19 -33.59 57.33
N GLN A 857 -13.98 -33.16 56.98
CA GLN A 857 -12.75 -33.80 57.43
C GLN A 857 -12.39 -33.37 58.86
N LEU A 858 -11.88 -34.30 59.69
CA LEU A 858 -11.49 -34.04 61.08
C LEU A 858 -10.55 -32.84 61.28
N ARG A 859 -9.68 -32.53 60.30
CA ARG A 859 -8.78 -31.36 60.36
C ARG A 859 -9.51 -30.01 60.43
N ARG A 860 -10.74 -29.93 59.92
CA ARG A 860 -11.57 -28.71 59.93
C ARG A 860 -12.18 -28.41 61.31
N LEU A 861 -12.06 -29.33 62.27
CA LEU A 861 -12.59 -29.17 63.63
C LEU A 861 -11.65 -28.41 64.58
N SER A 862 -10.44 -28.04 64.13
CA SER A 862 -9.52 -27.23 64.94
C SER A 862 -10.10 -25.83 65.20
N ALA A 863 -9.74 -25.21 66.33
CA ALA A 863 -10.27 -23.89 66.70
C ALA A 863 -10.02 -22.81 65.63
N MET A 864 -8.86 -22.85 64.97
CA MET A 864 -8.51 -21.91 63.90
C MET A 864 -9.35 -22.13 62.64
N GLU A 865 -9.60 -23.38 62.24
CA GLU A 865 -10.43 -23.69 61.07
C GLU A 865 -11.92 -23.38 61.33
N ARG A 866 -12.41 -23.58 62.56
CA ARG A 866 -13.74 -23.12 62.97
C ARG A 866 -13.87 -21.60 62.83
N GLN A 867 -12.89 -20.84 63.33
CA GLN A 867 -12.93 -19.38 63.21
C GLN A 867 -12.92 -18.94 61.74
N LYS A 868 -12.09 -19.56 60.88
CA LYS A 868 -12.09 -19.29 59.43
C LYS A 868 -13.45 -19.51 58.78
N ILE A 869 -14.19 -20.55 59.16
CA ILE A 869 -15.54 -20.83 58.63
C ILE A 869 -16.52 -19.73 59.04
N ILE A 870 -16.44 -19.24 60.28
CA ILE A 870 -17.29 -18.15 60.79
C ILE A 870 -16.96 -16.83 60.07
N ASP A 871 -15.66 -16.53 59.93
CA ASP A 871 -15.19 -15.33 59.23
C ASP A 871 -15.58 -15.37 57.74
N GLU A 872 -15.38 -16.50 57.06
CA GLU A 872 -15.78 -16.72 55.67
C GLU A 872 -17.30 -16.54 55.50
N LEU A 873 -18.12 -17.07 56.42
CA LEU A 873 -19.57 -16.86 56.39
C LEU A 873 -19.93 -15.38 56.52
N ALA A 874 -19.31 -14.67 57.47
CA ALA A 874 -19.57 -13.24 57.69
C ALA A 874 -19.16 -12.38 56.48
N GLU A 875 -18.05 -12.72 55.80
CA GLU A 875 -17.62 -12.07 54.57
C GLU A 875 -18.60 -12.34 53.41
N ILE A 876 -19.00 -13.60 53.23
CA ILE A 876 -19.94 -13.98 52.17
C ILE A 876 -21.32 -13.34 52.41
N GLU A 877 -21.78 -13.20 53.65
CA GLU A 877 -23.06 -12.52 53.94
C GLU A 877 -23.01 -11.03 53.59
N ARG A 878 -21.87 -10.35 53.83
CA ARG A 878 -21.67 -8.96 53.36
C ARG A 878 -21.66 -8.90 51.84
N TYR A 879 -21.01 -9.86 51.18
CA TYR A 879 -20.95 -9.92 49.72
C TYR A 879 -22.32 -10.20 49.10
N ILE A 880 -23.13 -11.09 49.68
CA ILE A 880 -24.53 -11.33 49.28
C ILE A 880 -25.35 -10.05 49.40
N ALA A 881 -25.21 -9.31 50.50
CA ALA A 881 -25.91 -8.05 50.69
C ALA A 881 -25.52 -7.01 49.63
N ASP A 882 -24.24 -6.91 49.28
CA ASP A 882 -23.77 -6.03 48.21
C ASP A 882 -24.31 -6.43 46.83
N LEU A 883 -24.26 -7.73 46.49
CA LEU A 883 -24.80 -8.25 45.22
C LEU A 883 -26.31 -8.02 45.11
N GLN A 884 -27.05 -8.20 46.20
CA GLN A 884 -28.49 -7.90 46.23
C GLN A 884 -28.74 -6.41 46.03
N ASP A 885 -27.97 -5.54 46.68
CA ASP A 885 -28.07 -4.08 46.51
C ASP A 885 -27.76 -3.64 45.07
N ILE A 886 -26.83 -4.30 44.38
CA ILE A 886 -26.56 -4.09 42.96
C ILE A 886 -27.78 -4.48 42.10
N LEU A 887 -28.43 -5.62 42.38
CA LEU A 887 -29.62 -6.05 41.63
C LEU A 887 -30.81 -5.12 41.85
N ASP A 888 -30.96 -4.56 43.05
CA ASP A 888 -32.07 -3.70 43.41
C ASP A 888 -31.91 -2.26 42.90
N LYS A 889 -30.67 -1.81 42.61
CA LYS A 889 -30.34 -0.43 42.19
C LYS A 889 -29.78 -0.36 40.76
N PRO A 890 -30.61 -0.03 39.75
CA PRO A 890 -30.15 0.16 38.36
C PRO A 890 -29.04 1.21 38.21
N GLU A 891 -29.00 2.22 39.07
CA GLU A 891 -27.93 3.22 39.13
C GLU A 891 -26.58 2.61 39.50
N ARG A 892 -26.53 1.61 40.39
CA ARG A 892 -25.30 0.87 40.71
C ARG A 892 -24.86 0.02 39.54
N GLN A 893 -25.79 -0.63 38.84
CA GLN A 893 -25.49 -1.43 37.65
C GLN A 893 -24.81 -0.58 36.58
N ARG A 894 -25.38 0.60 36.27
CA ARG A 894 -24.79 1.56 35.32
C ARG A 894 -23.44 2.10 35.78
N ALA A 895 -23.28 2.39 37.07
CA ALA A 895 -22.01 2.84 37.64
C ALA A 895 -20.91 1.77 37.46
N ILE A 896 -21.21 0.49 37.70
CA ILE A 896 -20.27 -0.62 37.48
C ILE A 896 -19.86 -0.71 36.01
N VAL A 897 -20.80 -0.60 35.06
CA VAL A 897 -20.47 -0.60 33.63
C VAL A 897 -19.53 0.55 33.28
N ARG A 898 -19.82 1.76 33.78
CA ARG A 898 -18.99 2.96 33.56
C ARG A 898 -17.59 2.76 34.13
N ASP A 899 -17.48 2.33 35.38
CA ASP A 899 -16.20 2.24 36.09
C ASP A 899 -15.31 1.16 35.45
N GLU A 900 -15.86 -0.01 35.13
CA GLU A 900 -15.12 -1.09 34.46
C GLU A 900 -14.71 -0.71 33.03
N LEU A 901 -15.57 0.01 32.26
CA LEU A 901 -15.18 0.51 30.94
C LEU A 901 -14.08 1.57 31.03
N THR A 902 -14.15 2.46 32.02
CA THR A 902 -13.14 3.51 32.24
C THR A 902 -11.77 2.90 32.55
N GLU A 903 -11.72 1.88 33.40
CA GLU A 903 -10.47 1.15 33.70
C GLU A 903 -9.83 0.53 32.44
N ILE A 904 -10.64 -0.05 31.56
CA ILE A 904 -10.17 -0.61 30.29
C ILE A 904 -9.64 0.51 29.38
N VAL A 905 -10.33 1.65 29.31
CA VAL A 905 -9.94 2.79 28.48
C VAL A 905 -8.66 3.44 28.99
N ASP A 906 -8.46 3.54 30.30
CA ASP A 906 -7.23 4.05 30.90
C ASP A 906 -6.02 3.17 30.54
N LYS A 907 -6.23 1.86 30.45
CA LYS A 907 -5.17 0.88 30.16
C LYS A 907 -4.89 0.69 28.66
N TYR A 908 -5.92 0.73 27.81
CA TYR A 908 -5.81 0.36 26.38
C TYR A 908 -6.19 1.48 25.41
N GLY A 909 -6.74 2.59 25.89
CA GLY A 909 -7.09 3.74 25.06
C GLY A 909 -5.84 4.42 24.51
N ASP A 910 -5.83 4.66 23.20
CA ASP A 910 -4.75 5.35 22.50
C ASP A 910 -5.22 6.66 21.85
N ASP A 911 -4.25 7.43 21.37
CA ASP A 911 -4.52 8.70 20.68
C ASP A 911 -5.08 8.46 19.28
N ARG A 912 -5.77 9.48 18.75
CA ARG A 912 -6.30 9.46 17.39
C ARG A 912 -5.18 9.28 16.36
N ARG A 913 -5.39 8.39 15.39
CA ARG A 913 -4.48 8.21 14.24
C ARG A 913 -4.89 9.06 13.05
N THR A 914 -6.16 9.00 12.66
CA THR A 914 -6.68 9.70 11.47
C THR A 914 -6.98 11.17 11.75
N ARG A 915 -6.49 12.09 10.91
CA ARG A 915 -6.72 13.54 11.07
C ARG A 915 -7.91 14.01 10.23
N ILE A 916 -8.81 14.79 10.83
CA ILE A 916 -9.96 15.39 10.13
C ILE A 916 -9.60 16.82 9.75
N ILE A 917 -9.63 17.14 8.45
CA ILE A 917 -9.32 18.46 7.91
C ILE A 917 -10.59 19.10 7.35
N PRO A 918 -10.84 20.40 7.60
CA PRO A 918 -11.92 21.14 6.96
C PRO A 918 -11.82 21.05 5.42
N PHE A 919 -12.94 20.89 4.75
CA PHE A 919 -12.99 20.78 3.30
C PHE A 919 -14.14 21.64 2.75
N ASP A 920 -13.81 22.83 2.25
CA ASP A 920 -14.76 23.78 1.66
C ASP A 920 -15.02 23.54 0.16
N GLY A 921 -14.69 22.34 -0.34
CA GLY A 921 -14.76 21.97 -1.75
C GLY A 921 -13.39 21.89 -2.42
N ASP A 922 -13.39 21.59 -3.73
CA ASP A 922 -12.15 21.53 -4.51
C ASP A 922 -11.57 22.95 -4.66
N VAL A 923 -10.38 23.19 -4.11
CA VAL A 923 -9.59 24.41 -4.40
C VAL A 923 -9.40 24.48 -5.90
N SER A 924 -9.88 25.56 -6.51
CA SER A 924 -9.74 25.74 -7.96
C SER A 924 -8.27 26.03 -8.27
N VAL A 925 -7.79 25.64 -9.45
CA VAL A 925 -6.41 25.96 -9.88
C VAL A 925 -6.15 27.47 -9.83
N GLU A 926 -7.21 28.27 -9.96
CA GLU A 926 -7.21 29.73 -9.89
C GLU A 926 -6.75 30.24 -8.51
N ASP A 927 -7.18 29.63 -7.41
CA ASP A 927 -6.80 30.05 -6.04
C ASP A 927 -5.31 29.86 -5.71
N LEU A 928 -4.58 29.13 -6.55
CA LEU A 928 -3.14 28.85 -6.40
C LEU A 928 -2.26 29.83 -7.21
N ILE A 929 -2.86 30.67 -8.05
CA ILE A 929 -2.15 31.62 -8.90
C ILE A 929 -2.18 32.98 -8.23
N ALA A 930 -1.03 33.65 -8.12
CA ALA A 930 -0.99 34.98 -7.54
C ALA A 930 -1.73 35.98 -8.44
N VAL A 931 -2.56 36.82 -7.82
CA VAL A 931 -3.18 37.98 -8.47
C VAL A 931 -2.08 39.03 -8.66
N GLU A 932 -1.50 39.10 -9.86
CA GLU A 932 -0.45 40.07 -10.22
C GLU A 932 -0.79 40.76 -11.55
N ASP A 933 -0.28 41.97 -11.73
CA ASP A 933 -0.47 42.73 -12.97
C ASP A 933 0.53 42.26 -14.03
N VAL A 934 -0.01 41.86 -15.18
CA VAL A 934 0.76 41.37 -16.34
C VAL A 934 0.44 42.18 -17.59
N VAL A 935 1.43 42.30 -18.45
CA VAL A 935 1.33 42.95 -19.75
C VAL A 935 1.01 41.89 -20.79
N ILE A 936 -0.14 42.01 -21.46
CA ILE A 936 -0.56 41.15 -22.54
C ILE A 936 -0.18 41.79 -23.87
N THR A 937 0.43 41.01 -24.77
CA THR A 937 0.75 41.44 -26.13
C THR A 937 0.17 40.43 -27.12
N ILE A 938 -0.63 40.92 -28.07
CA ILE A 938 -1.23 40.12 -29.15
C ILE A 938 -0.88 40.76 -30.48
N THR A 939 -0.27 40.00 -31.40
CA THR A 939 0.08 40.47 -32.75
C THR A 939 -1.08 40.29 -33.73
N ARG A 940 -1.05 41.03 -34.85
CA ARG A 940 -2.05 40.89 -35.92
C ARG A 940 -2.07 39.49 -36.54
N THR A 941 -0.93 38.79 -36.51
CA THR A 941 -0.80 37.40 -36.99
C THR A 941 -1.27 36.37 -35.97
N GLY A 942 -1.81 36.78 -34.81
CA GLY A 942 -2.44 35.89 -33.84
C GLY A 942 -1.49 35.31 -32.79
N TYR A 943 -0.30 35.86 -32.59
CA TYR A 943 0.58 35.45 -31.49
C TYR A 943 0.27 36.22 -30.22
N ALA A 944 0.03 35.51 -29.12
CA ALA A 944 -0.25 36.07 -27.81
C ALA A 944 0.81 35.65 -26.77
N LYS A 945 1.13 36.57 -25.86
CA LYS A 945 2.00 36.33 -24.70
C LYS A 945 1.61 37.21 -23.52
N ARG A 946 1.99 36.76 -22.32
CA ARG A 946 2.02 37.58 -21.10
C ARG A 946 3.48 37.86 -20.67
N THR A 947 3.70 39.04 -20.13
CA THR A 947 5.00 39.52 -19.63
C THR A 947 4.80 40.17 -18.28
N LYS A 948 5.71 39.96 -17.31
CA LYS A 948 5.66 40.69 -16.03
C LYS A 948 5.88 42.19 -16.24
N THR A 949 5.13 43.00 -15.50
CA THR A 949 5.17 44.47 -15.56
C THR A 949 6.54 45.04 -15.18
N ASP A 950 7.28 44.39 -14.27
CA ASP A 950 8.63 44.81 -13.85
C ASP A 950 9.66 44.83 -14.99
N LEU A 951 9.46 44.03 -16.04
CA LEU A 951 10.34 44.00 -17.22
C LEU A 951 10.17 45.25 -18.12
N TYR A 952 9.19 46.12 -17.84
CA TYR A 952 8.93 47.38 -18.54
C TYR A 952 9.25 48.64 -17.70
N ARG A 953 9.67 48.51 -16.43
CA ARG A 953 10.09 49.67 -15.60
C ARG A 953 11.42 50.27 -16.10
N ALA A 954 11.45 51.59 -16.31
CA ALA A 954 12.58 52.31 -16.90
C ALA A 954 13.76 52.58 -15.93
N GLN A 955 14.99 52.49 -16.44
CA GLN A 955 16.23 52.98 -15.82
C GLN A 955 16.20 54.52 -15.64
N LYS A 956 16.67 55.02 -14.48
CA LYS A 956 16.81 56.45 -14.18
C LYS A 956 17.88 57.14 -15.04
N ARG A 957 17.57 58.40 -15.41
CA ARG A 957 18.36 59.53 -15.96
C ARG A 957 19.68 59.21 -16.69
N GLY A 958 19.68 59.44 -18.02
CA GLY A 958 20.90 59.71 -18.82
C GLY A 958 21.23 58.72 -19.95
N GLY A 959 20.41 57.71 -20.21
CA GLY A 959 20.65 56.72 -21.27
C GLY A 959 19.77 56.93 -22.52
N LYS A 960 20.35 56.82 -23.72
CA LYS A 960 19.64 56.78 -25.01
C LYS A 960 18.49 55.76 -24.96
N GLY A 961 17.34 56.15 -25.54
CA GLY A 961 16.05 55.46 -25.46
C GLY A 961 16.07 53.94 -25.61
N VAL A 962 15.23 53.28 -24.82
CA VAL A 962 15.02 51.83 -24.82
C VAL A 962 14.37 51.43 -26.14
N GLN A 963 15.14 50.82 -27.06
CA GLN A 963 14.59 50.23 -28.28
C GLN A 963 13.59 49.12 -27.93
N GLY A 964 12.38 49.20 -28.50
CA GLY A 964 11.39 48.13 -28.52
C GLY A 964 11.93 46.87 -29.21
N ALA A 965 11.32 45.73 -28.91
CA ALA A 965 11.72 44.40 -29.41
C ALA A 965 12.05 44.44 -30.92
N GLY A 966 13.13 43.74 -31.31
CA GLY A 966 13.49 43.56 -32.71
C GLY A 966 12.45 42.72 -33.45
N LEU A 967 11.38 43.36 -33.91
CA LEU A 967 10.40 42.79 -34.82
C LEU A 967 11.02 42.78 -36.22
N LYS A 968 11.00 41.62 -36.89
CA LYS A 968 11.19 41.57 -38.35
C LYS A 968 10.10 42.44 -38.98
N GLN A 969 10.39 43.08 -40.12
CA GLN A 969 9.61 44.15 -40.77
C GLN A 969 8.09 43.92 -41.01
N ASP A 970 7.48 42.79 -40.63
CA ASP A 970 6.12 42.39 -41.04
C ASP A 970 5.14 41.96 -39.91
N ASP A 971 5.49 41.98 -38.61
CA ASP A 971 4.56 41.56 -37.54
C ASP A 971 4.29 42.68 -36.53
N ILE A 972 3.12 43.30 -36.64
CA ILE A 972 2.72 44.49 -35.87
C ILE A 972 1.87 44.04 -34.67
N VAL A 973 2.13 44.64 -33.50
CA VAL A 973 1.31 44.46 -32.29
C VAL A 973 -0.08 45.05 -32.52
N ALA A 974 -1.13 44.23 -32.37
CA ALA A 974 -2.52 44.63 -32.57
C ALA A 974 -3.20 45.00 -31.24
N HIS A 975 -2.89 44.29 -30.16
CA HIS A 975 -3.40 44.60 -28.81
C HIS A 975 -2.25 44.56 -27.80
N PHE A 976 -2.21 45.58 -26.93
CA PHE A 976 -1.26 45.69 -25.83
C PHE A 976 -1.98 46.35 -24.66
N PHE A 977 -2.08 45.67 -23.52
CA PHE A 977 -2.77 46.20 -22.34
C PHE A 977 -2.25 45.51 -21.08
N VAL A 978 -2.48 46.15 -19.94
CA VAL A 978 -2.17 45.59 -18.62
C VAL A 978 -3.45 45.03 -18.02
N CYS A 979 -3.38 43.80 -17.50
CA CYS A 979 -4.50 43.16 -16.82
C CYS A 979 -4.02 42.32 -15.65
N SER A 980 -4.95 41.96 -14.76
CA SER A 980 -4.66 40.96 -13.73
C SER A 980 -4.48 39.59 -14.37
N THR A 981 -3.65 38.72 -13.78
CA THR A 981 -3.56 37.29 -14.12
C THR A 981 -4.93 36.59 -14.16
N HIS A 982 -5.90 37.09 -13.40
CA HIS A 982 -7.24 36.52 -13.26
C HIS A 982 -8.29 37.15 -14.18
N ASP A 983 -7.95 38.19 -14.94
CA ASP A 983 -8.90 38.80 -15.87
C ASP A 983 -9.19 37.86 -17.05
N TRP A 984 -10.40 37.96 -17.60
CA TRP A 984 -10.81 37.26 -18.80
C TRP A 984 -10.43 38.05 -20.04
N ILE A 985 -9.94 37.35 -21.06
CA ILE A 985 -9.69 37.85 -22.40
C ILE A 985 -10.64 37.14 -23.35
N LEU A 986 -11.56 37.89 -23.95
CA LEU A 986 -12.52 37.41 -24.93
C LEU A 986 -12.00 37.65 -26.34
N PHE A 987 -11.90 36.58 -27.13
CA PHE A 987 -11.45 36.60 -28.52
C PHE A 987 -12.65 36.40 -29.44
N PHE A 988 -13.00 37.45 -30.18
CA PHE A 988 -14.05 37.42 -31.21
C PHE A 988 -13.42 37.17 -32.57
N THR A 989 -13.97 36.23 -33.33
CA THR A 989 -13.40 35.83 -34.63
C THR A 989 -14.24 36.34 -35.80
N ASN A 990 -13.63 36.41 -37.00
CA ASN A 990 -14.32 36.79 -38.24
C ASN A 990 -15.52 35.88 -38.57
N LYS A 991 -15.50 34.62 -38.11
CA LYS A 991 -16.61 33.66 -38.24
C LYS A 991 -17.69 33.81 -37.17
N GLY A 992 -17.65 34.87 -36.35
CA GLY A 992 -18.67 35.18 -35.37
C GLY A 992 -18.65 34.29 -34.13
N ARG A 993 -17.51 33.63 -33.84
CA ARG A 993 -17.31 32.83 -32.62
C ARG A 993 -16.62 33.64 -31.53
N VAL A 994 -16.82 33.23 -30.29
CA VAL A 994 -16.22 33.84 -29.09
C VAL A 994 -15.50 32.78 -28.31
N TYR A 995 -14.21 33.01 -28.08
CA TYR A 995 -13.36 32.20 -27.22
C TYR A 995 -12.98 33.02 -25.99
N ARG A 996 -12.63 32.33 -24.90
CA ARG A 996 -12.17 32.98 -23.68
C ARG A 996 -10.91 32.30 -23.17
N ALA A 997 -10.01 33.09 -22.61
CA ALA A 997 -8.90 32.61 -21.80
C ALA A 997 -8.72 33.53 -20.60
N LYS A 998 -8.26 33.00 -19.48
CA LYS A 998 -7.70 33.80 -18.39
C LYS A 998 -6.33 34.32 -18.80
N ALA A 999 -5.93 35.47 -18.28
CA ALA A 999 -4.63 36.04 -18.61
C ALA A 999 -3.46 35.10 -18.25
N TYR A 1000 -3.54 34.34 -17.15
CA TYR A 1000 -2.51 33.36 -16.76
C TYR A 1000 -2.37 32.18 -17.74
N GLU A 1001 -3.41 31.88 -18.54
CA GLU A 1001 -3.39 30.78 -19.53
C GLU A 1001 -2.56 31.15 -20.78
N LEU A 1002 -2.28 32.44 -20.98
CA LEU A 1002 -1.36 32.87 -22.02
C LEU A 1002 0.10 32.57 -21.61
N PRO A 1003 0.97 32.19 -22.56
CA PRO A 1003 2.33 31.80 -22.25
C PRO A 1003 3.12 32.99 -21.71
N GLU A 1004 3.80 32.78 -20.59
CA GLU A 1004 4.76 33.74 -20.06
C GLU A 1004 6.04 33.69 -20.89
N ALA A 1005 6.43 34.82 -21.48
CA ALA A 1005 7.58 34.88 -22.36
C ALA A 1005 8.37 36.16 -22.16
N SER A 1006 9.64 36.17 -22.59
CA SER A 1006 10.46 37.38 -22.52
C SER A 1006 9.96 38.46 -23.49
N ARG A 1007 10.37 39.72 -23.25
CA ARG A 1007 9.98 40.88 -24.09
C ARG A 1007 10.26 40.66 -25.58
N ASN A 1008 11.33 39.94 -25.92
CA ASN A 1008 11.76 39.71 -27.29
C ASN A 1008 11.21 38.40 -27.91
N ALA A 1009 10.55 37.55 -27.13
CA ALA A 1009 9.95 36.30 -27.63
C ALA A 1009 8.60 36.57 -28.31
N ARG A 1010 8.22 35.73 -29.30
CA ARG A 1010 6.97 35.88 -30.05
C ARG A 1010 5.71 35.45 -29.28
N GLY A 1011 5.85 34.59 -28.28
CA GLY A 1011 4.70 33.93 -27.64
C GLY A 1011 4.19 32.76 -28.46
N GLN A 1012 2.92 32.38 -28.24
CA GLN A 1012 2.27 31.26 -28.92
C GLN A 1012 1.09 31.75 -29.74
N HIS A 1013 0.85 31.10 -30.88
CA HIS A 1013 -0.30 31.42 -31.72
C HIS A 1013 -1.62 31.01 -31.03
N VAL A 1014 -2.58 31.92 -30.93
CA VAL A 1014 -3.84 31.72 -30.19
C VAL A 1014 -4.68 30.56 -30.72
N ALA A 1015 -4.58 30.24 -32.02
CA ALA A 1015 -5.29 29.09 -32.60
C ALA A 1015 -4.90 27.75 -31.96
N ASN A 1016 -3.65 27.63 -31.47
CA ASN A 1016 -3.19 26.42 -30.76
C ASN A 1016 -3.72 26.34 -29.34
N LEU A 1017 -4.09 27.48 -28.74
CA LEU A 1017 -4.64 27.55 -27.39
C LEU A 1017 -6.17 27.42 -27.39
N LEU A 1018 -6.83 27.97 -28.41
CA LEU A 1018 -8.29 28.18 -28.45
C LEU A 1018 -9.01 27.36 -29.53
N ALA A 1019 -8.35 26.42 -30.21
CA ALA A 1019 -8.97 25.51 -31.18
C ALA A 1019 -9.83 26.22 -32.26
N PHE A 1020 -9.21 27.14 -33.01
CA PHE A 1020 -9.87 27.84 -34.12
C PHE A 1020 -10.17 26.89 -35.30
N GLN A 1021 -11.23 27.18 -36.06
CA GLN A 1021 -11.55 26.51 -37.31
C GLN A 1021 -10.62 26.97 -38.45
N PRO A 1022 -10.52 26.21 -39.57
CA PRO A 1022 -9.82 26.67 -40.77
C PRO A 1022 -10.36 28.03 -41.24
N GLU A 1023 -9.46 28.94 -41.65
CA GLU A 1023 -9.77 30.31 -42.12
C GLU A 1023 -10.39 31.25 -41.05
N GLU A 1024 -10.38 30.84 -39.78
CA GLU A 1024 -10.83 31.66 -38.66
C GLU A 1024 -9.67 32.50 -38.09
N HIS A 1025 -9.88 33.82 -37.97
CA HIS A 1025 -8.92 34.76 -37.40
C HIS A 1025 -9.60 35.74 -36.44
N ILE A 1026 -8.81 36.36 -35.56
CA ILE A 1026 -9.31 37.31 -34.57
C ILE A 1026 -9.81 38.58 -35.28
N ALA A 1027 -11.07 38.93 -35.04
CA ALA A 1027 -11.68 40.20 -35.44
C ALA A 1027 -11.59 41.25 -34.32
N GLN A 1028 -11.74 40.85 -33.06
CA GLN A 1028 -11.66 41.77 -31.91
C GLN A 1028 -11.24 41.05 -30.62
N VAL A 1029 -10.55 41.75 -29.73
CA VAL A 1029 -10.22 41.27 -28.37
C VAL A 1029 -10.80 42.23 -27.33
N ILE A 1030 -11.45 41.68 -26.31
CA ILE A 1030 -11.99 42.46 -25.18
C ILE A 1030 -11.52 41.84 -23.86
N GLN A 1031 -10.90 42.66 -23.01
CA GLN A 1031 -10.59 42.30 -21.62
C GLN A 1031 -11.78 42.63 -20.71
N ILE A 1032 -12.14 41.72 -19.82
CA ILE A 1032 -13.11 41.96 -18.74
C ILE A 1032 -12.61 41.35 -17.44
N LYS A 1033 -12.87 42.02 -16.31
CA LYS A 1033 -12.61 41.45 -14.98
C LYS A 1033 -13.59 40.32 -14.67
N ASP A 1034 -14.87 40.56 -14.95
CA ASP A 1034 -15.97 39.62 -14.81
C ASP A 1034 -17.07 39.92 -15.86
N TYR A 1035 -18.10 39.06 -15.95
CA TYR A 1035 -19.20 39.22 -16.92
C TYR A 1035 -20.27 40.23 -16.48
N GLY A 1036 -20.14 40.85 -15.31
CA GLY A 1036 -21.01 41.90 -14.78
C GLY A 1036 -20.54 43.32 -15.07
N VAL A 1037 -19.35 43.50 -15.67
CA VAL A 1037 -18.72 44.81 -15.94
C VAL A 1037 -19.60 45.73 -16.81
N THR A 1038 -20.39 45.17 -17.72
CA THR A 1038 -21.40 45.90 -18.51
C THR A 1038 -22.62 45.01 -18.76
N PRO A 1039 -23.83 45.55 -18.92
CA PRO A 1039 -25.01 44.71 -19.18
C PRO A 1039 -25.01 44.05 -20.57
N TYR A 1040 -24.46 44.71 -21.61
CA TYR A 1040 -24.61 44.25 -22.98
C TYR A 1040 -23.31 44.25 -23.81
N LEU A 1041 -23.27 43.33 -24.77
CA LEU A 1041 -22.29 43.25 -25.83
C LEU A 1041 -23.00 43.44 -27.18
N VAL A 1042 -22.48 44.32 -28.02
CA VAL A 1042 -22.95 44.53 -29.39
C VAL A 1042 -21.93 44.05 -30.39
N LEU A 1043 -22.38 43.21 -31.32
CA LEU A 1043 -21.62 42.69 -32.45
C LEU A 1043 -22.13 43.32 -33.75
N ALA A 1044 -21.24 43.65 -34.67
CA ALA A 1044 -21.61 44.13 -36.01
C ALA A 1044 -20.90 43.36 -37.13
N THR A 1045 -21.64 43.09 -38.19
CA THR A 1045 -21.15 42.35 -39.36
C THR A 1045 -20.83 43.28 -40.53
N LYS A 1046 -20.08 42.76 -41.49
CA LYS A 1046 -19.65 43.45 -42.72
C LYS A 1046 -20.82 43.97 -43.55
N ASP A 1047 -21.91 43.20 -43.62
CA ASP A 1047 -23.16 43.56 -44.31
C ASP A 1047 -24.04 44.56 -43.52
N GLY A 1048 -23.61 44.98 -42.33
CA GLY A 1048 -24.25 46.05 -41.56
C GLY A 1048 -25.36 45.55 -40.63
N LEU A 1049 -25.39 44.25 -40.32
CA LEU A 1049 -26.21 43.71 -39.24
C LEU A 1049 -25.55 44.03 -37.90
N VAL A 1050 -26.36 44.41 -36.91
CA VAL A 1050 -25.94 44.63 -35.53
C VAL A 1050 -26.75 43.74 -34.59
N LYS A 1051 -26.12 43.26 -33.53
CA LYS A 1051 -26.78 42.47 -32.53
C LYS A 1051 -26.33 42.83 -31.13
N LYS A 1052 -27.30 43.16 -30.27
CA LYS A 1052 -27.12 43.30 -28.84
C LYS A 1052 -27.45 41.99 -28.14
N SER A 1053 -26.58 41.50 -27.26
CA SER A 1053 -26.76 40.33 -26.42
C SER A 1053 -26.32 40.66 -25.00
N LYS A 1054 -26.84 39.95 -23.99
CA LYS A 1054 -26.35 40.13 -22.60
C LYS A 1054 -24.92 39.62 -22.52
N LEU A 1055 -24.04 40.34 -21.81
CA LEU A 1055 -22.65 39.91 -21.66
C LEU A 1055 -22.56 38.57 -20.90
N SER A 1056 -23.41 38.39 -19.88
CA SER A 1056 -23.52 37.15 -19.10
C SER A 1056 -23.79 35.89 -19.93
N ASP A 1057 -24.43 36.01 -21.10
CA ASP A 1057 -24.71 34.85 -21.96
C ASP A 1057 -23.42 34.22 -22.52
N PHE A 1058 -22.30 34.94 -22.47
CA PHE A 1058 -20.99 34.50 -22.93
C PHE A 1058 -20.16 33.82 -21.82
N ASP A 1059 -20.68 33.72 -20.59
CA ASP A 1059 -20.03 32.99 -19.50
C ASP A 1059 -20.24 31.48 -19.64
N SER A 1060 -19.27 30.77 -20.25
CA SER A 1060 -19.35 29.33 -20.48
C SER A 1060 -17.99 28.64 -20.54
N ASN A 1061 -17.84 27.52 -19.84
CA ASN A 1061 -16.61 26.69 -19.80
C ASN A 1061 -16.32 25.87 -21.07
N ARG A 1062 -16.97 26.17 -22.20
CA ARG A 1062 -16.85 25.36 -23.42
C ARG A 1062 -15.56 25.68 -24.19
N ALA A 1063 -14.60 24.77 -24.17
CA ALA A 1063 -13.31 24.91 -24.87
C ALA A 1063 -13.42 25.10 -26.39
N GLY A 1064 -14.46 24.56 -27.02
CA GLY A 1064 -14.67 24.69 -28.48
C GLY A 1064 -15.15 26.06 -28.96
N GLY A 1065 -15.24 27.07 -28.10
CA GLY A 1065 -15.76 28.40 -28.44
C GLY A 1065 -17.29 28.44 -28.56
N LEU A 1066 -17.84 29.63 -28.41
CA LEU A 1066 -19.26 29.93 -28.40
C LEU A 1066 -19.68 30.60 -29.71
N ILE A 1067 -20.89 30.33 -30.18
CA ILE A 1067 -21.46 31.10 -31.30
C ILE A 1067 -21.85 32.47 -30.75
N GLY A 1068 -21.18 33.52 -31.22
CA GLY A 1068 -21.46 34.90 -30.85
C GLY A 1068 -22.49 35.55 -31.76
N ILE A 1069 -22.53 35.22 -33.06
CA ILE A 1069 -23.53 35.66 -34.04
C ILE A 1069 -23.63 34.67 -35.21
N ASN A 1070 -24.84 34.45 -35.74
CA ASN A 1070 -25.02 33.64 -36.94
C ASN A 1070 -24.80 34.52 -38.18
N LEU A 1071 -23.66 34.34 -38.83
CA LEU A 1071 -23.31 35.05 -40.07
C LEU A 1071 -24.05 34.47 -41.27
N ARG A 1072 -24.36 35.34 -42.24
CA ARG A 1072 -24.87 34.93 -43.56
C ARG A 1072 -23.72 34.51 -44.46
N GLU A 1073 -24.03 33.82 -45.55
CA GLU A 1073 -23.02 33.40 -46.52
C GLU A 1073 -22.30 34.62 -47.11
N GLY A 1074 -20.97 34.67 -46.96
CA GLY A 1074 -20.12 35.79 -47.39
C GLY A 1074 -20.00 36.96 -46.41
N ASP A 1075 -20.71 36.93 -45.26
CA ASP A 1075 -20.65 37.95 -44.22
C ASP A 1075 -19.60 37.59 -43.15
N GLU A 1076 -19.02 38.60 -42.52
CA GLU A 1076 -17.97 38.46 -41.49
C GLU A 1076 -18.21 39.40 -40.32
N LEU A 1077 -17.77 39.01 -39.13
CA LEU A 1077 -17.79 39.89 -37.96
C LEU A 1077 -16.72 40.97 -38.12
N VAL A 1078 -17.12 42.25 -38.03
CA VAL A 1078 -16.23 43.41 -38.17
C VAL A 1078 -15.88 44.04 -36.82
N GLY A 1079 -16.79 44.02 -35.85
CA GLY A 1079 -16.54 44.66 -34.56
C GLY A 1079 -17.38 44.10 -33.42
N ALA A 1080 -16.82 44.19 -32.22
CA ALA A 1080 -17.48 43.88 -30.96
C ALA A 1080 -17.23 45.02 -29.97
N VAL A 1081 -18.28 45.52 -29.33
CA VAL A 1081 -18.19 46.60 -28.33
C VAL A 1081 -19.09 46.30 -27.14
N MET A 1082 -18.64 46.70 -25.95
CA MET A 1082 -19.42 46.68 -24.71
C MET A 1082 -20.23 47.97 -24.60
N CYS A 1083 -21.52 47.89 -24.28
CA CYS A 1083 -22.38 49.08 -24.14
C CYS A 1083 -23.42 48.93 -23.02
N ALA A 1084 -23.81 50.06 -22.44
CA ALA A 1084 -25.01 50.21 -21.62
C ALA A 1084 -26.25 50.45 -22.49
N ALA A 1085 -27.45 50.55 -21.89
CA ALA A 1085 -28.69 50.73 -22.66
C ALA A 1085 -28.87 52.17 -23.15
N GLU A 1086 -28.25 53.11 -22.44
CA GLU A 1086 -28.25 54.56 -22.65
C GLU A 1086 -27.19 55.03 -23.66
N ASP A 1087 -26.24 54.16 -24.01
CA ASP A 1087 -25.17 54.47 -24.96
C ASP A 1087 -25.69 54.65 -26.40
N ASP A 1088 -24.97 55.45 -27.18
CA ASP A 1088 -25.18 55.54 -28.63
C ASP A 1088 -24.15 54.71 -29.39
N LEU A 1089 -24.59 54.04 -30.45
CA LEU A 1089 -23.72 53.31 -31.36
C LEU A 1089 -23.50 54.11 -32.64
N LEU A 1090 -22.25 54.19 -33.08
CA LEU A 1090 -21.84 54.76 -34.35
C LEU A 1090 -21.29 53.67 -35.27
N LEU A 1091 -21.87 53.57 -36.47
CA LEU A 1091 -21.39 52.72 -37.55
C LEU A 1091 -20.85 53.59 -38.68
N VAL A 1092 -19.72 53.20 -39.27
CA VAL A 1092 -19.10 53.90 -40.40
C VAL A 1092 -18.82 52.93 -41.55
N SER A 1093 -19.19 53.31 -42.77
CA SER A 1093 -18.99 52.51 -43.99
C SER A 1093 -17.74 52.90 -44.78
N ALA A 1094 -17.21 51.97 -45.60
CA ALA A 1094 -16.10 52.22 -46.50
C ALA A 1094 -16.41 53.28 -47.57
N GLY A 1095 -17.70 53.39 -47.91
CA GLY A 1095 -18.30 54.40 -48.77
C GLY A 1095 -18.50 55.75 -48.08
N GLY A 1096 -18.00 55.95 -46.85
CA GLY A 1096 -18.04 57.26 -46.20
C GLY A 1096 -19.41 57.67 -45.70
N GLN A 1097 -20.30 56.72 -45.47
CA GLN A 1097 -21.54 56.95 -44.74
C GLN A 1097 -21.35 56.63 -43.26
N SER A 1098 -22.16 57.24 -42.40
CA SER A 1098 -22.16 56.98 -40.96
C SER A 1098 -23.56 57.06 -40.38
N ILE A 1099 -23.89 56.20 -39.44
CA ILE A 1099 -25.19 56.24 -38.74
C ILE A 1099 -24.95 56.14 -37.23
N ARG A 1100 -25.55 57.06 -36.48
CA ARG A 1100 -25.56 57.07 -35.02
C ARG A 1100 -26.97 56.76 -34.55
N PHE A 1101 -27.17 55.79 -33.66
CA PHE A 1101 -28.49 55.47 -33.09
C PHE A 1101 -28.36 54.98 -31.64
N HIS A 1102 -29.42 55.13 -30.85
CA HIS A 1102 -29.46 54.69 -29.46
C HIS A 1102 -29.35 53.16 -29.32
N ALA A 1103 -28.62 52.67 -28.32
CA ALA A 1103 -28.52 51.25 -27.99
C ALA A 1103 -29.69 50.74 -27.12
N ASN A 1104 -30.71 51.56 -26.88
CA ASN A 1104 -31.85 51.22 -26.02
C ASN A 1104 -32.67 50.03 -26.56
N ASP A 1105 -33.54 49.46 -25.73
CA ASP A 1105 -34.29 48.24 -26.08
C ASP A 1105 -35.33 48.46 -27.19
N GLU A 1106 -35.78 49.70 -27.39
CA GLU A 1106 -36.70 50.07 -28.47
C GLU A 1106 -36.01 50.06 -29.84
N ALA A 1107 -34.80 50.63 -29.93
CA ALA A 1107 -34.02 50.69 -31.16
C ALA A 1107 -33.28 49.37 -31.46
N LEU A 1108 -32.73 48.72 -30.42
CA LEU A 1108 -31.95 47.50 -30.53
C LEU A 1108 -32.21 46.56 -29.34
N ARG A 1109 -33.26 45.74 -29.41
CA ARG A 1109 -33.58 44.76 -28.36
C ARG A 1109 -32.46 43.73 -28.14
N PRO A 1110 -32.21 43.28 -26.89
CA PRO A 1110 -31.32 42.16 -26.62
C PRO A 1110 -31.84 40.87 -27.28
N MET A 1111 -30.95 40.12 -27.90
CA MET A 1111 -31.23 38.85 -28.57
C MET A 1111 -30.29 37.75 -28.07
N GLY A 1112 -30.71 36.49 -28.18
CA GLY A 1112 -29.86 35.34 -27.88
C GLY A 1112 -28.66 35.23 -28.83
N ARG A 1113 -27.62 34.52 -28.37
CA ARG A 1113 -26.33 34.44 -29.07
C ARG A 1113 -26.39 33.78 -30.46
N ALA A 1114 -27.18 32.72 -30.65
CA ALA A 1114 -27.31 32.04 -31.93
C ALA A 1114 -28.35 32.69 -32.87
N THR A 1115 -28.28 34.01 -33.04
CA THR A 1115 -29.16 34.80 -33.93
C THR A 1115 -28.33 35.73 -34.80
N SER A 1116 -28.87 36.14 -35.96
CA SER A 1116 -28.16 36.95 -36.98
C SER A 1116 -28.21 38.47 -36.74
N GLY A 1117 -28.91 38.94 -35.70
CA GLY A 1117 -29.08 40.38 -35.45
C GLY A 1117 -30.09 41.07 -36.36
N VAL A 1118 -30.10 42.40 -36.31
CA VAL A 1118 -31.01 43.30 -37.03
C VAL A 1118 -30.21 44.32 -37.84
N LEU A 1119 -30.79 44.89 -38.90
CA LEU A 1119 -30.06 45.81 -39.80
C LEU A 1119 -29.65 47.12 -39.09
N GLY A 1120 -28.37 47.30 -38.79
CA GLY A 1120 -27.83 48.52 -38.18
C GLY A 1120 -27.74 49.68 -39.17
N MET A 1121 -27.20 49.39 -40.36
CA MET A 1121 -26.97 50.35 -41.43
C MET A 1121 -27.27 49.71 -42.79
N ARG A 1122 -27.83 50.47 -43.72
CA ARG A 1122 -28.11 50.01 -45.09
C ARG A 1122 -27.05 50.51 -46.06
N PHE A 1123 -26.39 49.59 -46.76
CA PHE A 1123 -25.37 49.90 -47.76
C PHE A 1123 -25.92 50.02 -49.19
N ASN A 1124 -25.20 50.76 -50.03
CA ASN A 1124 -25.37 50.71 -51.49
C ASN A 1124 -24.51 49.55 -52.05
N SER A 1125 -24.73 49.15 -53.29
CA SER A 1125 -23.95 48.07 -53.94
C SER A 1125 -22.44 48.36 -53.89
N GLY A 1126 -21.66 47.42 -53.33
CA GLY A 1126 -20.21 47.53 -53.19
C GLY A 1126 -19.71 48.32 -51.98
N ASP A 1127 -20.58 48.65 -51.01
CA ASP A 1127 -20.22 49.27 -49.73
C ASP A 1127 -20.35 48.28 -48.56
N GLU A 1128 -19.54 48.47 -47.52
CA GLU A 1128 -19.40 47.55 -46.38
C GLU A 1128 -19.10 48.32 -45.08
N LEU A 1129 -19.38 47.71 -43.94
CA LEU A 1129 -19.09 48.28 -42.63
C LEU A 1129 -17.57 48.25 -42.35
N LEU A 1130 -17.01 49.38 -41.94
CA LEU A 1130 -15.61 49.48 -41.50
C LEU A 1130 -15.45 49.42 -39.99
N THR A 1131 -16.33 50.10 -39.25
CA THR A 1131 -16.16 50.23 -37.80
C THR A 1131 -17.51 50.29 -37.09
N LEU A 1132 -17.53 49.71 -35.90
CA LEU A 1132 -18.56 49.87 -34.88
C LEU A 1132 -17.89 50.51 -33.66
N GLY A 1133 -18.47 51.58 -33.13
CA GLY A 1133 -17.97 52.23 -31.92
C GLY A 1133 -19.09 52.72 -31.02
N VAL A 1134 -18.81 52.79 -29.72
CA VAL A 1134 -19.67 53.44 -28.73
C VAL A 1134 -19.32 54.92 -28.68
N VAL A 1135 -20.32 55.77 -28.78
CA VAL A 1135 -20.16 57.22 -28.71
C VAL A 1135 -19.87 57.64 -27.28
N ARG A 1136 -18.77 58.36 -27.08
CA ARG A 1136 -18.40 58.99 -25.80
C ARG A 1136 -18.22 60.49 -26.00
N GLU A 1137 -18.71 61.30 -25.07
CA GLU A 1137 -18.53 62.75 -25.10
C GLU A 1137 -17.03 63.12 -25.10
N GLY A 1138 -16.65 64.19 -25.81
CA GLY A 1138 -15.25 64.63 -25.91
C GLY A 1138 -14.37 63.86 -26.92
N THR A 1139 -14.89 62.82 -27.57
CA THR A 1139 -14.16 62.03 -28.58
C THR A 1139 -14.35 62.54 -30.00
N PHE A 1140 -13.49 62.08 -30.92
CA PHE A 1140 -13.51 62.41 -32.34
C PHE A 1140 -13.61 61.15 -33.20
N VAL A 1141 -14.35 61.22 -34.30
CA VAL A 1141 -14.31 60.21 -35.37
C VAL A 1141 -13.22 60.60 -36.35
N LEU A 1142 -12.14 59.80 -36.35
CA LEU A 1142 -11.05 59.93 -37.30
C LEU A 1142 -11.25 58.95 -38.44
N VAL A 1143 -11.24 59.47 -39.67
CA VAL A 1143 -11.39 58.68 -40.89
C VAL A 1143 -10.20 58.91 -41.81
N ALA A 1144 -9.74 57.86 -42.49
CA ALA A 1144 -8.65 57.92 -43.46
C ALA A 1144 -9.00 57.20 -44.76
N THR A 1145 -8.55 57.75 -45.90
CA THR A 1145 -8.71 57.16 -47.24
C THR A 1145 -7.46 56.41 -47.69
N ASP A 1146 -7.63 55.46 -48.61
CA ASP A 1146 -6.55 54.75 -49.32
C ASP A 1146 -5.54 55.70 -50.01
N GLY A 1147 -5.99 56.88 -50.45
CA GLY A 1147 -5.15 57.94 -51.01
C GLY A 1147 -4.33 58.73 -49.97
N GLY A 1148 -4.40 58.39 -48.68
CA GLY A 1148 -3.60 59.02 -47.62
C GLY A 1148 -4.17 60.34 -47.10
N TYR A 1149 -5.47 60.57 -47.23
CA TYR A 1149 -6.16 61.74 -46.68
C TYR A 1149 -6.88 61.36 -45.40
N ALA A 1150 -6.76 62.18 -44.36
CA ALA A 1150 -7.43 61.95 -43.09
C ALA A 1150 -8.07 63.22 -42.54
N LYS A 1151 -9.04 63.04 -41.66
CA LYS A 1151 -9.61 64.11 -40.83
C LYS A 1151 -10.16 63.54 -39.54
N ARG A 1152 -10.25 64.38 -38.52
CA ARG A 1152 -11.00 64.10 -37.30
C ARG A 1152 -12.21 65.02 -37.20
N THR A 1153 -13.34 64.46 -36.80
CA THR A 1153 -14.61 65.18 -36.69
C THR A 1153 -15.16 64.99 -35.29
N PRO A 1154 -15.57 66.04 -34.57
CA PRO A 1154 -16.16 65.87 -33.24
C PRO A 1154 -17.36 64.93 -33.28
N ILE A 1155 -17.51 64.09 -32.26
CA ILE A 1155 -18.62 63.14 -32.20
C ILE A 1155 -19.98 63.85 -32.14
N GLU A 1156 -20.03 65.08 -31.61
CA GLU A 1156 -21.25 65.90 -31.53
C GLU A 1156 -21.81 66.26 -32.92
N ASP A 1157 -20.95 66.34 -33.96
CA ASP A 1157 -21.39 66.61 -35.32
C ASP A 1157 -22.19 65.43 -35.92
N TYR A 1158 -22.13 64.24 -35.32
CA TYR A 1158 -22.90 63.06 -35.72
C TYR A 1158 -24.23 63.03 -34.96
N SER A 1159 -25.29 63.56 -35.60
CA SER A 1159 -26.64 63.56 -35.06
C SER A 1159 -27.26 62.16 -35.03
N VAL A 1160 -27.98 61.85 -33.95
CA VAL A 1160 -28.71 60.59 -33.77
C VAL A 1160 -29.81 60.44 -34.82
N GLN A 1161 -29.95 59.23 -35.37
CA GLN A 1161 -30.91 58.81 -36.40
C GLN A 1161 -31.56 57.48 -36.01
N GLY A 1162 -32.62 57.09 -36.72
CA GLY A 1162 -33.19 55.75 -36.60
C GLY A 1162 -32.27 54.67 -37.20
N ARG A 1163 -32.14 53.53 -36.52
CA ARG A 1163 -31.38 52.36 -36.98
C ARG A 1163 -31.88 51.87 -38.35
N GLY A 1164 -30.97 51.35 -39.19
CA GLY A 1164 -31.29 50.72 -40.47
C GLY A 1164 -31.44 51.69 -41.65
N GLY A 1165 -31.16 52.98 -41.44
CA GLY A 1165 -31.03 53.98 -42.49
C GLY A 1165 -29.71 53.86 -43.28
N LYS A 1166 -29.57 54.65 -44.35
CA LYS A 1166 -28.30 54.75 -45.11
C LYS A 1166 -27.21 55.54 -44.38
N GLY A 1167 -27.60 56.27 -43.32
CA GLY A 1167 -26.71 57.18 -42.61
C GLY A 1167 -26.50 58.50 -43.37
N VAL A 1168 -25.56 59.28 -42.86
CA VAL A 1168 -25.14 60.58 -43.35
C VAL A 1168 -23.66 60.56 -43.69
N LEU A 1169 -23.27 61.41 -44.65
CA LEU A 1169 -21.88 61.53 -45.08
C LEU A 1169 -20.95 61.88 -43.93
N THR A 1170 -19.95 61.02 -43.70
CA THR A 1170 -18.84 61.23 -42.77
C THR A 1170 -17.65 61.93 -43.45
N ILE A 1171 -17.54 61.82 -44.78
CA ILE A 1171 -16.52 62.46 -45.61
C ILE A 1171 -17.12 62.82 -46.98
N GLN A 1172 -16.70 63.93 -47.57
CA GLN A 1172 -17.10 64.26 -48.95
C GLN A 1172 -16.23 63.45 -49.92
N GLN A 1173 -16.84 62.48 -50.62
CA GLN A 1173 -16.10 61.62 -51.55
C GLN A 1173 -15.54 62.41 -52.75
N ASP A 1174 -14.29 62.07 -53.11
CA ASP A 1174 -13.59 62.57 -54.29
C ASP A 1174 -12.87 61.38 -54.93
N SER A 1175 -13.20 61.03 -56.18
CA SER A 1175 -12.68 59.83 -56.84
C SER A 1175 -11.16 59.82 -56.98
N LYS A 1176 -10.50 60.99 -56.90
CA LYS A 1176 -9.04 61.11 -56.91
C LYS A 1176 -8.38 60.84 -55.55
N ARG A 1177 -9.13 60.85 -54.45
CA ARG A 1177 -8.65 60.64 -53.07
C ARG A 1177 -8.98 59.26 -52.50
N GLY A 1178 -9.81 58.52 -53.25
CA GLY A 1178 -10.21 57.12 -53.04
C GLY A 1178 -11.11 56.87 -51.82
N ARG A 1179 -11.27 55.59 -51.43
CA ARG A 1179 -12.30 55.14 -50.45
C ARG A 1179 -11.75 55.18 -49.02
N LEU A 1180 -12.64 55.14 -48.03
CA LEU A 1180 -12.20 55.01 -46.63
C LEU A 1180 -11.62 53.60 -46.42
N VAL A 1181 -10.45 53.56 -45.78
CA VAL A 1181 -9.75 52.33 -45.38
C VAL A 1181 -9.72 52.12 -43.87
N GLY A 1182 -10.10 53.13 -43.10
CA GLY A 1182 -10.30 52.96 -41.67
C GLY A 1182 -11.05 54.14 -41.04
N ALA A 1183 -11.73 53.82 -39.95
CA ALA A 1183 -12.45 54.75 -39.11
C ALA A 1183 -12.23 54.35 -37.64
N LEU A 1184 -11.78 55.29 -36.81
CA LEU A 1184 -11.47 55.09 -35.40
C LEU A 1184 -12.18 56.18 -34.57
N ILE A 1185 -12.71 55.81 -33.41
CA ILE A 1185 -13.10 56.78 -32.37
C ILE A 1185 -11.86 57.00 -31.52
N VAL A 1186 -11.41 58.25 -31.45
CA VAL A 1186 -10.13 58.63 -30.82
C VAL A 1186 -10.29 59.85 -29.92
N GLU A 1187 -9.45 59.92 -28.90
CA GLU A 1187 -9.21 61.12 -28.09
C GLU A 1187 -8.09 61.96 -28.71
N THR A 1188 -7.84 63.16 -28.19
CA THR A 1188 -6.84 64.07 -28.82
C THR A 1188 -5.39 63.62 -28.62
N ASP A 1189 -5.14 62.91 -27.54
CA ASP A 1189 -3.85 62.36 -27.11
C ASP A 1189 -3.56 60.96 -27.68
N ASP A 1190 -4.56 60.33 -28.33
CA ASP A 1190 -4.38 59.04 -28.99
C ASP A 1190 -3.33 59.12 -30.11
N GLU A 1191 -2.43 58.13 -30.13
CA GLU A 1191 -1.44 57.95 -31.20
C GLU A 1191 -1.98 56.99 -32.27
N ILE A 1192 -1.76 57.28 -33.55
CA ILE A 1192 -2.33 56.52 -34.67
C ILE A 1192 -1.24 56.01 -35.59
N TYR A 1193 -1.31 54.72 -35.90
CA TYR A 1193 -0.50 54.08 -36.92
C TYR A 1193 -1.24 54.03 -38.25
N ALA A 1194 -0.55 54.42 -39.32
CA ALA A 1194 -1.03 54.39 -40.68
C ALA A 1194 -0.10 53.47 -41.51
N ILE A 1195 -0.66 52.42 -42.11
CA ILE A 1195 0.07 51.34 -42.77
C ILE A 1195 -0.14 51.42 -44.27
N THR A 1196 0.95 51.43 -45.05
CA THR A 1196 0.92 51.49 -46.52
C THR A 1196 1.08 50.12 -47.18
N SER A 1197 0.67 49.99 -48.44
CA SER A 1197 0.76 48.75 -49.22
C SER A 1197 2.19 48.33 -49.54
N ALA A 1198 3.17 49.22 -49.33
CA ALA A 1198 4.59 48.94 -49.43
C ALA A 1198 5.24 48.53 -48.09
N GLY A 1199 4.44 48.32 -47.02
CA GLY A 1199 4.92 47.93 -45.69
C GLY A 1199 5.43 49.08 -44.82
N GLY A 1200 5.35 50.34 -45.29
CA GLY A 1200 5.71 51.50 -44.47
C GLY A 1200 4.65 51.79 -43.40
N VAL A 1201 5.08 51.95 -42.14
CA VAL A 1201 4.24 52.32 -40.99
C VAL A 1201 4.63 53.71 -40.49
N ILE A 1202 3.63 54.59 -40.36
CA ILE A 1202 3.81 55.96 -39.86
C ILE A 1202 3.00 56.14 -38.58
N ARG A 1203 3.62 56.70 -37.54
CA ARG A 1203 2.99 57.10 -36.28
C ARG A 1203 2.67 58.59 -36.32
N THR A 1204 1.45 58.96 -35.99
CA THR A 1204 0.98 60.36 -35.97
C THR A 1204 -0.02 60.54 -34.84
N SER A 1205 0.09 61.62 -34.09
CA SER A 1205 -0.88 61.95 -33.04
C SER A 1205 -2.24 62.31 -33.65
N ALA A 1206 -3.33 61.88 -33.02
CA ALA A 1206 -4.69 62.26 -33.39
C ALA A 1206 -4.87 63.79 -33.35
N ALA A 1207 -4.16 64.51 -32.46
CA ALA A 1207 -4.16 65.96 -32.40
C ALA A 1207 -3.66 66.62 -33.70
N GLU A 1208 -2.68 66.02 -34.37
CA GLU A 1208 -2.08 66.55 -35.61
C GLU A 1208 -2.99 66.37 -36.82
N VAL A 1209 -3.93 65.42 -36.76
CA VAL A 1209 -4.94 65.26 -37.80
C VAL A 1209 -5.93 66.42 -37.75
N ARG A 1210 -6.18 67.07 -38.89
CA ARG A 1210 -7.01 68.28 -38.93
C ARG A 1210 -8.42 68.01 -38.43
N LYS A 1211 -8.86 68.83 -37.47
CA LYS A 1211 -10.27 68.95 -37.06
C LYS A 1211 -11.08 69.61 -38.18
N ALA A 1212 -12.09 68.92 -38.68
CA ALA A 1212 -12.98 69.42 -39.74
C ALA A 1212 -14.37 68.81 -39.62
N GLY A 1213 -15.40 69.50 -40.12
CA GLY A 1213 -16.78 68.99 -40.11
C GLY A 1213 -16.96 67.73 -40.97
N ARG A 1214 -18.12 67.06 -40.84
CA ARG A 1214 -18.39 65.78 -41.51
C ARG A 1214 -18.23 65.84 -43.04
N GLN A 1215 -18.89 66.79 -43.70
CA GLN A 1215 -18.89 66.90 -45.18
C GLN A 1215 -17.68 67.66 -45.73
N THR A 1216 -16.48 67.30 -45.29
CA THR A 1216 -15.22 67.86 -45.80
C THR A 1216 -14.34 66.76 -46.38
N LYS A 1217 -13.39 67.11 -47.26
CA LYS A 1217 -12.54 66.15 -47.99
C LYS A 1217 -11.30 65.67 -47.21
N GLY A 1218 -11.09 66.17 -46.00
CA GLY A 1218 -9.87 65.94 -45.21
C GLY A 1218 -8.59 66.56 -45.81
N VAL A 1219 -7.50 66.45 -45.06
CA VAL A 1219 -6.15 66.89 -45.49
C VAL A 1219 -5.25 65.70 -45.68
N ARG A 1220 -4.17 65.90 -46.44
CA ARG A 1220 -3.18 64.85 -46.66
C ARG A 1220 -2.50 64.54 -45.33
N LEU A 1221 -2.64 63.30 -44.86
CA LEU A 1221 -1.96 62.81 -43.65
C LEU A 1221 -0.46 62.63 -43.92
N MET A 1222 -0.11 62.21 -45.14
CA MET A 1222 1.28 61.96 -45.56
C MET A 1222 1.48 62.02 -47.08
N ASN A 1223 2.71 62.25 -47.54
CA ASN A 1223 3.08 62.09 -48.94
C ASN A 1223 3.24 60.60 -49.30
N ILE A 1224 2.16 59.97 -49.77
CA ILE A 1224 2.23 58.64 -50.38
C ILE A 1224 2.81 58.74 -51.81
N GLY A 1225 3.79 57.89 -52.15
CA GLY A 1225 4.41 57.81 -53.49
C GLY A 1225 3.47 57.23 -54.55
N GLU A 1226 3.72 57.52 -55.84
CA GLU A 1226 2.89 57.01 -56.95
C GLU A 1226 2.79 55.48 -56.91
N GLY A 1227 1.56 54.96 -56.94
CA GLY A 1227 1.26 53.52 -56.91
C GLY A 1227 1.18 52.87 -55.52
N THR A 1228 1.48 53.60 -54.44
CA THR A 1228 1.32 53.12 -53.06
C THR A 1228 -0.02 53.59 -52.49
N LEU A 1229 -0.70 52.76 -51.70
CA LEU A 1229 -1.97 53.09 -51.05
C LEU A 1229 -1.86 52.90 -49.53
N LEU A 1230 -2.65 53.65 -48.78
CA LEU A 1230 -2.90 53.39 -47.36
C LEU A 1230 -3.82 52.18 -47.23
N VAL A 1231 -3.42 51.17 -46.47
CA VAL A 1231 -4.14 49.89 -46.33
C VAL A 1231 -4.97 49.86 -45.04
N ALA A 1232 -4.46 50.44 -43.95
CA ALA A 1232 -5.16 50.46 -42.68
C ALA A 1232 -4.68 51.61 -41.78
N ILE A 1233 -5.55 52.01 -40.85
CA ILE A 1233 -5.18 52.82 -39.69
C ILE A 1233 -5.55 52.08 -38.40
N ALA A 1234 -4.72 52.19 -37.36
CA ALA A 1234 -4.96 51.58 -36.06
C ALA A 1234 -4.53 52.52 -34.94
N ARG A 1235 -5.21 52.48 -33.79
CA ARG A 1235 -4.80 53.23 -32.60
C ARG A 1235 -3.64 52.51 -31.90
N SER A 1236 -2.62 53.25 -31.50
CA SER A 1236 -1.52 52.77 -30.66
C SER A 1236 -2.02 52.53 -29.24
N ALA A 1237 -1.54 51.47 -28.61
CA ALA A 1237 -1.83 51.17 -27.21
C ALA A 1237 -0.87 51.85 -26.22
N GLU A 1238 0.14 52.60 -26.70
CA GLU A 1238 1.04 53.41 -25.88
C GLU A 1238 0.49 54.85 -25.76
N THR A 1239 -0.12 55.21 -24.64
CA THR A 1239 -0.53 56.60 -24.32
C THR A 1239 0.65 57.42 -23.75
N ALA A 1240 0.61 58.74 -23.98
CA ALA A 1240 1.68 59.69 -23.66
C ALA A 1240 1.82 60.07 -22.16
N GLU A 1241 1.28 59.30 -21.22
CA GLU A 1241 1.32 59.61 -19.78
C GLU A 1241 2.59 59.14 -19.04
N SER A 1242 3.69 58.90 -19.76
CA SER A 1242 4.96 58.43 -19.14
C SER A 1242 5.94 59.54 -18.74
N GLU A 1243 5.55 60.82 -18.74
CA GLU A 1243 6.46 61.93 -18.42
C GLU A 1243 6.05 62.92 -17.30
N ASN A 1244 4.89 62.82 -16.64
CA ASN A 1244 4.52 63.80 -15.59
C ASN A 1244 3.91 63.19 -14.30
N ALA A 1245 4.73 62.44 -13.55
CA ALA A 1245 4.44 62.16 -12.14
C ALA A 1245 5.74 62.08 -11.31
N GLU A 1246 6.30 63.25 -10.97
CA GLU A 1246 7.32 63.40 -9.92
C GLU A 1246 6.67 64.10 -8.69
N VAL A 1247 6.70 63.37 -7.56
CA VAL A 1247 6.70 63.78 -6.14
C VAL A 1247 5.40 64.27 -5.45
N ALA A 1248 4.82 63.38 -4.65
CA ALA A 1248 4.47 63.68 -3.25
C ALA A 1248 4.95 62.51 -2.38
N ALA A 1249 5.89 62.81 -1.49
CA ALA A 1249 6.53 61.87 -0.58
C ALA A 1249 5.74 61.79 0.73
N GLU A 1250 5.44 60.58 1.18
CA GLU A 1250 5.32 60.25 2.60
C GLU A 1250 6.20 59.01 2.86
N GLU A 1251 7.28 59.25 3.60
CA GLU A 1251 8.22 58.29 4.21
C GLU A 1251 8.14 58.51 5.74
N PRO A 1252 8.62 57.59 6.59
CA PRO A 1252 7.98 56.35 7.00
C PRO A 1252 7.68 56.38 8.52
N ALA A 1253 6.77 55.54 9.01
CA ALA A 1253 6.68 55.25 10.44
C ALA A 1253 7.28 53.86 10.70
N ASP A 1254 8.46 53.91 11.30
CA ASP A 1254 9.22 52.81 11.88
C ASP A 1254 8.40 52.09 12.97
N GLY A 1255 8.63 50.78 13.11
CA GLY A 1255 7.88 49.94 14.03
C GLY A 1255 8.45 48.53 14.10
N THR A 1256 9.71 48.41 14.53
CA THR A 1256 10.33 47.13 14.85
C THR A 1256 9.94 46.65 16.25
N THR A 1257 9.47 45.39 16.29
CA THR A 1257 9.62 44.38 17.36
C THR A 1257 9.17 44.70 18.79
N THR A 1258 8.21 43.92 19.31
CA THR A 1258 8.12 43.58 20.74
C THR A 1258 7.78 42.11 20.94
N ASP A 1259 8.76 41.37 21.45
CA ASP A 1259 8.63 40.12 22.21
C ASP A 1259 8.27 40.48 23.68
N PRO A 1260 7.61 39.61 24.48
CA PRO A 1260 6.94 40.03 25.71
C PRO A 1260 7.76 39.86 27.01
N SER A 1261 7.52 40.81 27.94
CA SER A 1261 7.77 40.75 29.41
C SER A 1261 9.24 40.86 29.87
N SER A 1262 9.63 41.54 30.97
CA SER A 1262 8.91 41.90 32.20
C SER A 1262 9.67 42.96 33.05
N ALA A 1263 8.87 43.69 33.85
CA ALA A 1263 9.14 44.24 35.19
C ALA A 1263 10.12 45.42 35.40
N SER A 1264 9.48 46.55 35.74
CA SER A 1264 9.95 47.73 36.45
C SER A 1264 10.46 47.48 37.87
N THR A 1265 11.39 48.31 38.33
CA THR A 1265 11.69 48.54 39.75
C THR A 1265 11.65 50.03 40.01
N GLU A 1266 10.85 50.47 40.98
CA GLU A 1266 11.07 51.72 41.69
C GLU A 1266 10.64 51.55 43.14
N GLN A 1267 11.37 52.24 44.02
CA GLN A 1267 11.46 52.08 45.47
C GLN A 1267 11.02 53.40 46.15
N PRO A 1268 11.09 53.55 47.48
CA PRO A 1268 9.97 53.70 48.42
C PRO A 1268 9.65 55.14 48.88
N ALA A 1269 8.46 55.37 49.48
CA ALA A 1269 8.22 56.14 50.72
C ALA A 1269 6.70 56.36 50.99
N ASP A 1270 6.36 56.25 52.28
CA ASP A 1270 5.08 56.46 53.01
C ASP A 1270 3.89 55.49 52.82
#